data_AF-A0A8T8X3M9-F1
#
_entry.id   AF-A0A8T8X3M9-F1
#
_cell.length_a   1.000
_cell.length_b   1.000
_cell.length_c   1.000
_cell.angle_alpha   90.00
_cell.angle_beta   90.00
_cell.angle_gamma   90.00
#
_symmetry.space_group_name_H-M   'P 1'
#
loop_
_entity.id
_entity.type
_entity.pdbx_description
1 polymer ?
#
loop_
_entity_poly.entity_id
_entity_poly.type
_entity_poly.pdbx_seq_one_letter_code
_entity_poly.pdbx_strand_id
1 'polypeptide(L)'
;MAPSTHKQWTVLNKEDGFNALKFAEAPVPKVGENEVLVKFHAASLNYRDLIIPQGSYPFALSFPVVPGSDGAGEVVETGAKVSQFKKGDKVVTLFNQLHQYDPIDSRGTSSGLGGVIDGTLREYGVFNENGLVRAPRNLNYIESSTLSCAALTSWNALYGLRPLVPGQTVLVQGTGGVSMFALQFAKAAGATVIATTSSDEKAKKLKQLGADHIINYKTQPNWGEVARSLTPDNAGVDHIVEVGGSGTLEQSFKCIKFEGVISIIGFVGGVDPKSQPPVLATLSNICTVRGIYVGSKAMMNDMVKAIEANDIHPVVDEQVFTLEKTKEAYEYMYPMQSDTRYSSTLPICGPDPKYIKKSQVKFTRPAQMSLFARVTSYPPLGQITCLKGAEPLRFTVVLESSTTFPIQPWEVHVWHNITESSKWTALPLQRCDSSVAPLINSNAEEYHYFRNVFSGEIGPSENLGHARFTVRYRVNPDAEWQWVNQQQHISDGELLFPTQTPTFDSEEPAPATDFAKYFKNLSSYVAIQPRRSEAPGSNLWHVTGPVTAAREGQSGLTNLSLGVPASVARYFALVRIWSPWLGPRHGKGSFALSEYAMLCSFLRTDGVHLVLLAVSGVDDVLTLFGSGEDGAVVVKAKNDSTQAARFQILAAAAHDFEVAMSAVIYEARKLTRPYAEQAESDRVPTPVSPPGDDIVVVEKDKDVKAQWLAEWYDGLTYCTWNGLGQDLTEEKILRGLDSLKSHGIKIANLIIDDNWQALDKGDSQFTRGWKQFEGNPDAFPKGFKQTIQKIRTTHPNIHHIAVWHAMLGYWGGISPDGELAKLYKTKRIEITDPAAGGPIAHAFERGSLLAIDPDDIQRFFDDFYNYLASIGVDSVKADAQFFLDLIKDPADRKRFMNSYLDAWSISTLKHFSTRAISCMSMIPQAIFHSQLPTNKPTIPLRNSDDFFPNIESSHPWHVFCNAHNALLTRYLNVVPDWDMFQTSHPYAGFHAAARCVSGGPIYITDEPGKHNLALIDQMTAPTIHGATVILRPGLVGRTLDVYHDYNEGHVLRVGTYTGWARTGSGILGLFNISSADRTSIIHLRDFPGIHPDSTGEYIVRAHTSGKIAETLQVSDARALVSVEVKHRGWEILTAYPTHAFSLTPRSPSTATTANPTTTKVAVLGLLGKMTGAAALSNSDIYVEDNGRLRADISLKALGTLGVYFSDLPRWDIDANFMVTILGKPVPRKTVWKVEAAEEEGEGRGKDGARVLAVDVLAAYKEMGLKPGWSNEVLVEIFVR
;
A
#
# COMPACT_ATOMS: atom_id res chain seq x y z
N MET A 1 -22.79 -45.10 -12.55
CA MET A 1 -23.68 -44.06 -13.11
C MET A 1 -24.65 -43.67 -12.01
N ALA A 2 -25.00 -42.39 -11.90
CA ALA A 2 -25.98 -41.92 -10.94
C ALA A 2 -27.39 -42.48 -11.29
N PRO A 3 -28.28 -42.72 -10.30
CA PRO A 3 -29.66 -43.13 -10.56
C PRO A 3 -30.46 -42.01 -11.24
N SER A 4 -31.63 -42.32 -11.81
CA SER A 4 -32.52 -41.31 -12.42
C SER A 4 -33.30 -40.50 -11.38
N THR A 5 -33.58 -41.08 -10.22
CA THR A 5 -34.28 -40.44 -9.09
C THR A 5 -33.52 -40.66 -7.79
N HIS A 6 -33.79 -39.82 -6.79
CA HIS A 6 -33.24 -39.91 -5.44
C HIS A 6 -34.24 -39.37 -4.40
N LYS A 7 -34.02 -39.70 -3.14
CA LYS A 7 -34.85 -39.22 -2.02
C LYS A 7 -34.37 -37.85 -1.53
N GLN A 8 -35.33 -37.01 -1.16
CA GLN A 8 -35.07 -35.72 -0.52
C GLN A 8 -36.22 -35.27 0.38
N TRP A 9 -35.90 -34.37 1.30
CA TRP A 9 -36.88 -33.55 2.00
C TRP A 9 -37.06 -32.20 1.34
N THR A 10 -38.27 -31.66 1.40
CA THR A 10 -38.57 -30.29 0.97
C THR A 10 -39.41 -29.61 2.05
N VAL A 11 -39.07 -28.36 2.39
CA VAL A 11 -39.93 -27.47 3.19
C VAL A 11 -40.81 -26.67 2.25
N LEU A 12 -42.13 -26.78 2.40
CA LEU A 12 -43.08 -26.14 1.49
C LEU A 12 -43.41 -24.68 1.83
N ASN A 13 -43.42 -24.33 3.12
CA ASN A 13 -43.75 -23.00 3.62
C ASN A 13 -43.21 -22.83 5.06
N LYS A 14 -43.47 -21.66 5.65
CA LYS A 14 -43.08 -21.30 7.03
C LYS A 14 -44.26 -21.22 8.02
N GLU A 15 -45.44 -21.68 7.61
CA GLU A 15 -46.70 -21.51 8.36
C GLU A 15 -47.09 -22.80 9.09
N ASP A 16 -46.72 -23.97 8.55
CA ASP A 16 -47.16 -25.28 9.07
C ASP A 16 -46.15 -25.93 10.05
N GLY A 17 -45.12 -25.20 10.50
CA GLY A 17 -44.06 -25.75 11.35
C GLY A 17 -43.42 -26.98 10.72
N PHE A 18 -43.09 -27.99 11.54
CA PHE A 18 -42.48 -29.23 11.03
C PHE A 18 -43.41 -30.07 10.12
N ASN A 19 -44.70 -29.74 10.00
CA ASN A 19 -45.59 -30.41 9.04
C ASN A 19 -45.39 -29.95 7.59
N ALA A 20 -44.70 -28.81 7.40
CA ALA A 20 -44.26 -28.31 6.10
C ALA A 20 -43.16 -29.19 5.47
N LEU A 21 -42.49 -30.04 6.25
CA LEU A 21 -41.49 -31.00 5.77
C LEU A 21 -42.19 -32.16 5.03
N LYS A 22 -41.87 -32.32 3.74
CA LYS A 22 -42.34 -33.44 2.90
C LYS A 22 -41.18 -34.26 2.39
N PHE A 23 -41.28 -35.57 2.55
CA PHE A 23 -40.32 -36.54 2.03
C PHE A 23 -40.84 -37.12 0.72
N ALA A 24 -40.04 -37.07 -0.33
CA ALA A 24 -40.42 -37.57 -1.66
C ALA A 24 -39.21 -38.01 -2.48
N GLU A 25 -39.47 -38.73 -3.58
CA GLU A 25 -38.49 -38.93 -4.64
C GLU A 25 -38.47 -37.74 -5.59
N ALA A 26 -37.28 -37.35 -6.03
CA ALA A 26 -37.01 -36.27 -6.98
C ALA A 26 -36.02 -36.74 -8.06
N PRO A 27 -36.03 -36.14 -9.27
CA PRO A 27 -35.03 -36.46 -10.29
C PRO A 27 -33.63 -36.04 -9.85
N VAL A 28 -32.60 -36.85 -10.15
CA VAL A 28 -31.21 -36.45 -9.88
C VAL A 28 -30.84 -35.24 -10.74
N PRO A 29 -30.31 -34.15 -10.16
CA PRO A 29 -29.93 -32.95 -10.91
C PRO A 29 -28.88 -33.25 -11.98
N LYS A 30 -29.00 -32.60 -13.14
CA LYS A 30 -28.00 -32.69 -14.22
C LYS A 30 -26.79 -31.82 -13.89
N VAL A 31 -25.61 -32.30 -14.26
CA VAL A 31 -24.33 -31.61 -14.04
C VAL A 31 -24.04 -30.62 -15.17
N GLY A 32 -23.91 -29.33 -14.85
CA GLY A 32 -23.41 -28.31 -15.77
C GLY A 32 -21.89 -28.32 -15.94
N GLU A 33 -21.35 -27.49 -16.84
CA GLU A 33 -19.93 -27.54 -17.23
C GLU A 33 -18.94 -27.31 -16.08
N ASN A 34 -19.27 -26.44 -15.12
CA ASN A 34 -18.43 -26.09 -13.95
C ASN A 34 -18.95 -26.69 -12.63
N GLU A 35 -19.84 -27.68 -12.73
CA GLU A 35 -20.53 -28.25 -11.58
C GLU A 35 -20.08 -29.68 -11.30
N VAL A 36 -20.30 -30.11 -10.07
CA VAL A 36 -20.08 -31.48 -9.64
C VAL A 36 -21.33 -32.05 -9.00
N LEU A 37 -21.62 -33.31 -9.29
CA LEU A 37 -22.65 -34.07 -8.59
C LEU A 37 -22.03 -34.70 -7.35
N VAL A 38 -22.58 -34.36 -6.19
CA VAL A 38 -22.17 -34.91 -4.90
C VAL A 38 -23.23 -35.89 -4.42
N LYS A 39 -22.80 -37.10 -4.04
CA LYS A 39 -23.61 -38.05 -3.28
C LYS A 39 -23.38 -37.79 -1.80
N PHE A 40 -24.41 -37.35 -1.09
CA PHE A 40 -24.31 -37.09 0.34
C PHE A 40 -24.28 -38.38 1.14
N HIS A 41 -23.32 -38.46 2.06
CA HIS A 41 -23.17 -39.55 3.00
C HIS A 41 -23.60 -39.15 4.41
N ALA A 42 -23.49 -37.87 4.74
CA ALA A 42 -24.00 -37.30 5.97
C ALA A 42 -24.38 -35.83 5.79
N ALA A 43 -25.37 -35.39 6.56
CA ALA A 43 -25.74 -33.99 6.76
C ALA A 43 -25.79 -33.70 8.26
N SER A 44 -25.71 -32.44 8.67
CA SER A 44 -25.84 -32.06 10.08
C SER A 44 -26.94 -31.03 10.26
N LEU A 45 -27.70 -31.13 11.36
CA LEU A 45 -28.70 -30.14 11.73
C LEU A 45 -28.11 -29.04 12.58
N ASN A 46 -28.47 -27.80 12.25
CA ASN A 46 -28.18 -26.60 13.01
C ASN A 46 -29.48 -25.96 13.49
N TYR A 47 -29.40 -25.10 14.51
CA TYR A 47 -30.59 -24.43 15.08
C TYR A 47 -31.42 -23.68 14.03
N ARG A 48 -30.75 -23.09 13.03
CA ARG A 48 -31.41 -22.43 11.89
C ARG A 48 -32.40 -23.34 11.17
N ASP A 49 -32.05 -24.62 10.99
CA ASP A 49 -32.82 -25.56 10.18
C ASP A 49 -34.16 -25.86 10.87
N LEU A 50 -34.20 -25.76 12.20
CA LEU A 50 -35.41 -25.91 13.01
C LEU A 50 -36.30 -24.67 12.95
N ILE A 51 -35.73 -23.46 12.89
CA ILE A 51 -36.52 -22.21 12.95
C ILE A 51 -36.99 -21.71 11.58
N ILE A 52 -36.42 -22.23 10.48
CA ILE A 52 -36.89 -21.96 9.10
C ILE A 52 -38.35 -22.37 8.89
N PRO A 53 -38.76 -23.64 9.15
CA PRO A 53 -40.16 -24.04 8.98
C PRO A 53 -41.10 -23.40 10.03
N GLN A 54 -40.54 -22.79 11.09
CA GLN A 54 -41.29 -22.06 12.13
C GLN A 54 -41.41 -20.56 11.83
N GLY A 55 -40.94 -20.10 10.66
CA GLY A 55 -41.02 -18.69 10.25
C GLY A 55 -40.21 -17.71 11.09
N SER A 56 -39.27 -18.20 11.90
CA SER A 56 -38.51 -17.41 12.88
C SER A 56 -37.05 -17.13 12.44
N TYR A 57 -36.68 -17.54 11.22
CA TYR A 57 -35.35 -17.26 10.66
C TYR A 57 -35.29 -15.83 10.09
N PRO A 58 -34.30 -15.00 10.48
CA PRO A 58 -34.30 -13.57 10.17
C PRO A 58 -33.73 -13.21 8.78
N PHE A 59 -33.19 -14.18 8.03
CA PHE A 59 -32.59 -13.96 6.71
C PHE A 59 -33.50 -14.43 5.57
N ALA A 60 -33.12 -14.10 4.34
CA ALA A 60 -33.88 -14.44 3.15
C ALA A 60 -34.12 -15.95 3.00
N LEU A 61 -35.33 -16.31 2.55
CA LEU A 61 -35.78 -17.68 2.31
C LEU A 61 -36.53 -17.76 0.99
N SER A 62 -36.40 -18.89 0.30
CA SER A 62 -37.19 -19.24 -0.88
C SER A 62 -37.87 -20.57 -0.62
N PHE A 63 -39.19 -20.67 -0.81
CA PHE A 63 -39.94 -21.92 -0.66
C PHE A 63 -40.63 -22.27 -1.99
N PRO A 64 -40.77 -23.55 -2.36
CA PRO A 64 -40.26 -24.74 -1.66
C PRO A 64 -38.73 -24.88 -1.78
N VAL A 65 -38.07 -25.45 -0.76
CA VAL A 65 -36.61 -25.66 -0.75
C VAL A 65 -36.21 -26.94 -0.02
N VAL A 66 -35.16 -27.60 -0.49
CA VAL A 66 -34.52 -28.70 0.27
C VAL A 66 -33.82 -28.10 1.49
N PRO A 67 -34.13 -28.50 2.73
CA PRO A 67 -33.50 -27.92 3.92
C PRO A 67 -32.07 -28.45 4.19
N GLY A 68 -31.37 -27.81 5.14
CA GLY A 68 -30.04 -28.20 5.63
C GLY A 68 -28.89 -27.49 4.91
N SER A 69 -27.99 -26.85 5.66
CA SER A 69 -26.78 -26.18 5.12
C SER A 69 -25.53 -27.06 5.12
N ASP A 70 -25.53 -28.09 5.94
CA ASP A 70 -24.34 -28.80 6.36
C ASP A 70 -24.35 -30.21 5.76
N GLY A 71 -23.33 -30.54 4.97
CA GLY A 71 -23.29 -31.79 4.22
C GLY A 71 -21.88 -32.22 3.87
N ALA A 72 -21.65 -33.54 3.94
CA ALA A 72 -20.43 -34.18 3.49
C ALA A 72 -20.76 -35.35 2.55
N GLY A 73 -20.00 -35.46 1.46
CA GLY A 73 -20.29 -36.41 0.41
C GLY A 73 -19.10 -36.72 -0.48
N GLU A 74 -19.36 -37.57 -1.46
CA GLU A 74 -18.40 -37.98 -2.48
C GLU A 74 -18.80 -37.39 -3.83
N VAL A 75 -17.84 -36.85 -4.57
CA VAL A 75 -18.06 -36.43 -5.96
C VAL A 75 -18.25 -37.66 -6.83
N VAL A 76 -19.42 -37.79 -7.47
CA VAL A 76 -19.75 -38.96 -8.32
C VAL A 76 -19.69 -38.65 -9.82
N GLU A 77 -19.80 -37.38 -10.20
CA GLU A 77 -19.75 -36.88 -11.58
C GLU A 77 -19.25 -35.42 -11.61
N THR A 78 -18.53 -35.03 -12.65
CA THR A 78 -17.95 -33.69 -12.82
C THR A 78 -18.22 -33.15 -14.22
N GLY A 79 -18.53 -31.87 -14.33
CA GLY A 79 -18.62 -31.15 -15.60
C GLY A 79 -17.27 -31.04 -16.32
N ALA A 80 -17.32 -30.76 -17.62
CA ALA A 80 -16.13 -30.75 -18.49
C ALA A 80 -15.09 -29.66 -18.15
N LYS A 81 -15.48 -28.62 -17.42
CA LYS A 81 -14.62 -27.48 -17.05
C LYS A 81 -14.21 -27.47 -15.57
N VAL A 82 -14.67 -28.43 -14.78
CA VAL A 82 -14.27 -28.56 -13.37
C VAL A 82 -12.78 -28.88 -13.29
N SER A 83 -12.07 -28.13 -12.44
CA SER A 83 -10.62 -28.26 -12.27
C SER A 83 -10.21 -28.59 -10.83
N GLN A 84 -11.04 -28.26 -9.84
CA GLN A 84 -10.74 -28.41 -8.41
C GLN A 84 -11.01 -29.82 -7.88
N PHE A 85 -11.94 -30.54 -8.51
CA PHE A 85 -12.42 -31.85 -8.03
C PHE A 85 -12.44 -32.90 -9.14
N LYS A 86 -12.31 -34.15 -8.71
CA LYS A 86 -12.52 -35.33 -9.55
C LYS A 86 -13.46 -36.30 -8.85
N LYS A 87 -14.02 -37.23 -9.64
CA LYS A 87 -14.80 -38.34 -9.11
C LYS A 87 -14.04 -39.08 -8.01
N GLY A 88 -14.71 -39.36 -6.89
CA GLY A 88 -14.16 -39.99 -5.70
C GLY A 88 -13.62 -39.01 -4.64
N ASP A 89 -13.54 -37.71 -4.94
CA ASP A 89 -13.11 -36.73 -3.95
C ASP A 89 -14.16 -36.58 -2.83
N LYS A 90 -13.68 -36.59 -1.58
CA LYS A 90 -14.47 -36.33 -0.39
C LYS A 90 -14.62 -34.83 -0.18
N VAL A 91 -15.85 -34.34 -0.10
CA VAL A 91 -16.17 -32.90 -0.05
C VAL A 91 -17.12 -32.55 1.08
N VAL A 92 -17.09 -31.28 1.49
CA VAL A 92 -18.02 -30.63 2.42
C VAL A 92 -18.61 -29.40 1.77
N THR A 93 -19.86 -29.09 2.12
CA THR A 93 -20.58 -27.92 1.59
C THR A 93 -20.09 -26.63 2.20
N LEU A 94 -20.19 -25.53 1.44
CA LEU A 94 -20.07 -24.18 1.98
C LEU A 94 -21.46 -23.64 2.35
N PHE A 95 -21.58 -22.93 3.47
CA PHE A 95 -22.88 -22.40 3.92
C PHE A 95 -23.47 -21.38 2.93
N ASN A 96 -22.69 -20.36 2.58
CA ASN A 96 -23.03 -19.35 1.56
C ASN A 96 -22.20 -19.66 0.31
N GLN A 97 -22.81 -20.24 -0.72
CA GLN A 97 -22.11 -20.79 -1.89
C GLN A 97 -21.28 -19.74 -2.67
N LEU A 98 -21.65 -18.47 -2.60
CA LEU A 98 -20.94 -17.35 -3.26
C LEU A 98 -19.98 -16.61 -2.33
N HIS A 99 -19.89 -16.97 -1.05
CA HIS A 99 -18.98 -16.32 -0.09
C HIS A 99 -17.57 -16.91 -0.16
N GLN A 100 -16.81 -16.51 -1.17
CA GLN A 100 -15.49 -17.09 -1.47
C GLN A 100 -14.39 -16.52 -0.56
N TYR A 101 -14.43 -15.22 -0.30
CA TYR A 101 -13.44 -14.48 0.49
C TYR A 101 -14.15 -13.44 1.37
N ASP A 102 -13.46 -12.95 2.40
CA ASP A 102 -13.94 -11.88 3.27
C ASP A 102 -13.63 -10.49 2.68
N PRO A 103 -14.47 -9.46 2.95
CA PRO A 103 -15.70 -9.49 3.74
C PRO A 103 -16.92 -10.03 2.96
N ILE A 104 -17.96 -10.47 3.69
CA ILE A 104 -19.23 -10.91 3.09
C ILE A 104 -19.96 -9.76 2.38
N ASP A 105 -20.53 -10.04 1.21
CA ASP A 105 -21.33 -9.09 0.42
C ASP A 105 -22.76 -9.61 0.16
N SER A 106 -23.57 -8.81 -0.55
CA SER A 106 -24.96 -9.15 -0.89
C SER A 106 -25.11 -10.41 -1.75
N ARG A 107 -24.09 -10.77 -2.54
CA ARG A 107 -24.08 -12.00 -3.34
C ARG A 107 -23.87 -13.22 -2.44
N GLY A 108 -22.93 -13.11 -1.50
CA GLY A 108 -22.73 -14.11 -0.46
C GLY A 108 -24.00 -14.36 0.34
N THR A 109 -24.65 -13.30 0.85
CA THR A 109 -25.85 -13.44 1.70
C THR A 109 -27.07 -13.99 0.98
N SER A 110 -27.15 -13.86 -0.34
CA SER A 110 -28.23 -14.41 -1.18
C SER A 110 -27.98 -15.86 -1.65
N SER A 111 -26.93 -16.52 -1.17
CA SER A 111 -26.52 -17.86 -1.60
C SER A 111 -26.56 -18.91 -0.48
N GLY A 112 -27.36 -18.65 0.57
CA GLY A 112 -27.45 -19.49 1.76
C GLY A 112 -28.09 -20.86 1.48
N LEU A 113 -27.32 -21.92 1.73
CA LEU A 113 -27.70 -23.30 1.48
C LEU A 113 -28.79 -23.78 2.45
N GLY A 114 -29.81 -24.47 1.92
CA GLY A 114 -30.98 -24.91 2.67
C GLY A 114 -31.90 -23.76 3.12
N GLY A 115 -31.81 -22.59 2.46
CA GLY A 115 -32.63 -21.41 2.75
C GLY A 115 -33.05 -20.67 1.48
N VAL A 116 -32.09 -20.07 0.76
CA VAL A 116 -32.35 -19.41 -0.54
C VAL A 116 -32.19 -20.39 -1.70
N ILE A 117 -31.29 -21.38 -1.54
CA ILE A 117 -31.04 -22.45 -2.51
C ILE A 117 -31.12 -23.82 -1.83
N ASP A 118 -31.31 -24.87 -2.64
CA ASP A 118 -31.51 -26.24 -2.16
C ASP A 118 -30.34 -26.82 -1.37
N GLY A 119 -30.66 -27.29 -0.17
CA GLY A 119 -29.75 -27.79 0.85
C GLY A 119 -29.26 -29.23 0.73
N THR A 120 -28.92 -29.80 1.88
CA THR A 120 -28.18 -31.07 2.01
C THR A 120 -29.03 -32.26 2.46
N LEU A 121 -30.30 -32.05 2.84
CA LEU A 121 -31.22 -33.13 3.24
C LEU A 121 -31.81 -33.86 2.03
N ARG A 122 -30.90 -34.43 1.23
CA ARG A 122 -31.14 -35.19 -0.01
C ARG A 122 -29.97 -36.14 -0.28
N GLU A 123 -30.19 -37.18 -1.07
CA GLU A 123 -29.11 -38.14 -1.39
C GLU A 123 -28.10 -37.61 -2.43
N TYR A 124 -28.54 -36.78 -3.39
CA TYR A 124 -27.67 -36.20 -4.42
C TYR A 124 -27.92 -34.69 -4.56
N GLY A 125 -26.85 -33.92 -4.74
CA GLY A 125 -26.93 -32.48 -5.01
C GLY A 125 -25.88 -32.05 -6.02
N VAL A 126 -26.22 -31.07 -6.86
CA VAL A 126 -25.28 -30.45 -7.79
C VAL A 126 -24.78 -29.13 -7.22
N PHE A 127 -23.48 -28.90 -7.32
CA PHE A 127 -22.82 -27.71 -6.80
C PHE A 127 -21.82 -27.20 -7.83
N ASN A 128 -21.67 -25.89 -7.93
CA ASN A 128 -20.50 -25.32 -8.58
C ASN A 128 -19.23 -25.76 -7.82
N GLU A 129 -18.11 -25.99 -8.50
CA GLU A 129 -16.86 -26.35 -7.82
C GLU A 129 -16.40 -25.29 -6.78
N ASN A 130 -16.83 -24.03 -6.93
CA ASN A 130 -16.55 -23.00 -5.94
C ASN A 130 -17.43 -23.09 -4.68
N GLY A 131 -18.49 -23.89 -4.72
CA GLY A 131 -19.43 -24.11 -3.62
C GLY A 131 -19.02 -25.20 -2.62
N LEU A 132 -17.87 -25.84 -2.84
CA LEU A 132 -17.39 -26.99 -2.08
C LEU A 132 -15.94 -26.80 -1.62
N VAL A 133 -15.61 -27.52 -0.55
CA VAL A 133 -14.24 -27.64 -0.02
C VAL A 133 -13.92 -29.12 0.17
N ARG A 134 -12.64 -29.51 0.02
CA ARG A 134 -12.20 -30.88 0.33
C ARG A 134 -12.42 -31.15 1.83
N ALA A 135 -13.03 -32.29 2.15
CA ALA A 135 -13.21 -32.68 3.54
C ALA A 135 -11.85 -33.00 4.19
N PRO A 136 -11.66 -32.71 5.49
CA PRO A 136 -10.45 -33.14 6.20
C PRO A 136 -10.23 -34.64 6.09
N ARG A 137 -8.99 -35.06 5.81
CA ARG A 137 -8.61 -36.46 5.60
C ARG A 137 -8.74 -37.29 6.86
N ASN A 138 -8.54 -36.68 8.03
CA ASN A 138 -8.63 -37.36 9.33
C ASN A 138 -10.08 -37.56 9.81
N LEU A 139 -11.07 -36.92 9.17
CA LEU A 139 -12.48 -37.02 9.57
C LEU A 139 -13.24 -38.04 8.70
N ASN A 140 -14.27 -38.65 9.27
CA ASN A 140 -15.27 -39.42 8.52
C ASN A 140 -16.37 -38.50 7.94
N TYR A 141 -17.36 -39.04 7.21
CA TYR A 141 -18.44 -38.23 6.61
C TYR A 141 -19.33 -37.56 7.67
N ILE A 142 -19.65 -38.26 8.75
CA ILE A 142 -20.48 -37.75 9.85
C ILE A 142 -19.80 -36.53 10.48
N GLU A 143 -18.53 -36.66 10.85
CA GLU A 143 -17.73 -35.57 11.41
C GLU A 143 -17.55 -34.41 10.43
N SER A 144 -17.23 -34.71 9.16
CA SER A 144 -17.06 -33.68 8.13
C SER A 144 -18.35 -32.90 7.87
N SER A 145 -19.53 -33.53 8.06
CA SER A 145 -20.81 -32.86 7.82
C SER A 145 -21.08 -31.72 8.79
N THR A 146 -20.43 -31.66 9.95
CA THR A 146 -20.70 -30.63 10.97
C THR A 146 -19.91 -29.33 10.78
N LEU A 147 -19.11 -29.22 9.71
CA LEU A 147 -18.13 -28.15 9.55
C LEU A 147 -18.71 -26.86 8.95
N SER A 148 -19.70 -26.97 8.09
CA SER A 148 -20.14 -25.90 7.20
C SER A 148 -20.77 -24.71 7.92
N CYS A 149 -21.59 -24.96 8.94
CA CYS A 149 -22.18 -23.90 9.76
C CYS A 149 -21.41 -23.73 11.07
N ALA A 150 -21.45 -24.73 11.96
CA ALA A 150 -21.00 -24.57 13.33
C ALA A 150 -19.49 -24.32 13.44
N ALA A 151 -18.66 -25.18 12.84
CA ALA A 151 -17.20 -25.03 12.93
C ALA A 151 -16.71 -23.75 12.26
N LEU A 152 -17.20 -23.46 11.05
CA LEU A 152 -16.80 -22.28 10.29
C LEU A 152 -17.22 -20.97 10.99
N THR A 153 -18.36 -20.97 11.67
CA THR A 153 -18.78 -19.85 12.52
C THR A 153 -17.81 -19.63 13.68
N SER A 154 -17.41 -20.70 14.38
CA SER A 154 -16.40 -20.62 15.46
C SER A 154 -15.06 -20.14 14.95
N TRP A 155 -14.64 -20.61 13.76
CA TRP A 155 -13.41 -20.16 13.13
C TRP A 155 -13.45 -18.66 12.83
N ASN A 156 -14.54 -18.14 12.24
CA ASN A 156 -14.69 -16.69 12.01
C ASN A 156 -14.71 -15.89 13.33
N ALA A 157 -15.34 -16.41 14.39
CA ALA A 157 -15.37 -15.75 15.70
C ALA A 157 -13.98 -15.58 16.32
N LEU A 158 -13.08 -16.55 16.11
CA LEU A 158 -11.74 -16.54 16.68
C LEU A 158 -10.67 -15.98 15.73
N TYR A 159 -10.87 -16.06 14.42
CA TYR A 159 -9.84 -15.74 13.43
C TYR A 159 -10.24 -14.69 12.39
N GLY A 160 -11.50 -14.24 12.35
CA GLY A 160 -11.98 -13.42 11.24
C GLY A 160 -11.89 -11.92 11.39
N LEU A 161 -12.08 -11.36 12.60
CA LEU A 161 -11.87 -9.92 12.83
C LEU A 161 -10.47 -9.67 13.41
N ARG A 162 -10.23 -10.25 14.58
CA ARG A 162 -8.95 -10.20 15.29
C ARG A 162 -8.53 -11.65 15.53
N PRO A 163 -7.42 -12.12 14.94
CA PRO A 163 -6.98 -13.49 15.16
C PRO A 163 -6.60 -13.76 16.62
N LEU A 164 -7.10 -14.87 17.15
CA LEU A 164 -6.70 -15.41 18.45
C LEU A 164 -5.22 -15.76 18.43
N VAL A 165 -4.47 -15.26 19.42
CA VAL A 165 -3.06 -15.58 19.63
C VAL A 165 -2.85 -16.38 20.93
N PRO A 166 -1.76 -17.17 21.03
CA PRO A 166 -1.47 -17.94 22.25
C PRO A 166 -1.42 -17.06 23.51
N GLY A 167 -1.88 -17.62 24.64
CA GLY A 167 -1.91 -16.92 25.93
C GLY A 167 -3.12 -16.02 26.16
N GLN A 168 -3.95 -15.75 25.14
CA GLN A 168 -5.21 -15.03 25.31
C GLN A 168 -6.28 -15.88 26.01
N THR A 169 -7.32 -15.23 26.52
CA THR A 169 -8.47 -15.90 27.15
C THR A 169 -9.69 -15.85 26.24
N VAL A 170 -10.35 -16.99 26.07
CA VAL A 170 -11.58 -17.17 25.28
C VAL A 170 -12.72 -17.64 26.18
N LEU A 171 -13.88 -16.98 26.09
CA LEU A 171 -15.10 -17.42 26.74
C LEU A 171 -16.06 -18.05 25.73
N VAL A 172 -16.52 -19.26 26.04
CA VAL A 172 -17.52 -19.99 25.26
C VAL A 172 -18.77 -20.25 26.09
N GLN A 173 -19.94 -20.13 25.47
CA GLN A 173 -21.22 -20.26 26.17
C GLN A 173 -21.96 -21.53 25.76
N GLY A 174 -22.27 -22.38 26.74
CA GLY A 174 -23.03 -23.61 26.53
C GLY A 174 -22.23 -24.74 25.85
N THR A 175 -22.96 -25.75 25.38
CA THR A 175 -22.42 -26.98 24.76
C THR A 175 -22.94 -27.18 23.33
N GLY A 176 -23.39 -26.08 22.70
CA GLY A 176 -23.81 -26.07 21.30
C GLY A 176 -22.64 -26.27 20.33
N GLY A 177 -22.92 -26.70 19.09
CA GLY A 177 -21.88 -27.01 18.10
C GLY A 177 -20.82 -25.92 17.95
N VAL A 178 -21.23 -24.64 17.84
CA VAL A 178 -20.32 -23.49 17.75
C VAL A 178 -19.40 -23.41 18.98
N SER A 179 -19.96 -23.51 20.18
CA SER A 179 -19.20 -23.39 21.43
C SER A 179 -18.19 -24.54 21.60
N MET A 180 -18.56 -25.75 21.16
CA MET A 180 -17.68 -26.92 21.23
C MET A 180 -16.50 -26.79 20.26
N PHE A 181 -16.73 -26.34 19.02
CA PHE A 181 -15.64 -26.05 18.08
C PHE A 181 -14.77 -24.89 18.54
N ALA A 182 -15.36 -23.81 19.07
CA ALA A 182 -14.62 -22.68 19.58
C ALA A 182 -13.69 -23.07 20.74
N LEU A 183 -14.15 -23.94 21.64
CA LEU A 183 -13.30 -24.51 22.69
C LEU A 183 -12.13 -25.29 22.08
N GLN A 184 -12.39 -26.20 21.14
CA GLN A 184 -11.34 -27.02 20.53
C GLN A 184 -10.30 -26.18 19.78
N PHE A 185 -10.73 -25.18 19.00
CA PHE A 185 -9.83 -24.26 18.30
C PHE A 185 -9.05 -23.37 19.27
N ALA A 186 -9.69 -22.83 20.30
CA ALA A 186 -9.02 -22.02 21.31
C ALA A 186 -7.94 -22.82 22.07
N LYS A 187 -8.24 -24.07 22.44
CA LYS A 187 -7.23 -24.95 23.07
C LYS A 187 -6.12 -25.32 22.11
N ALA A 188 -6.43 -25.59 20.83
CA ALA A 188 -5.42 -25.83 19.81
C ALA A 188 -4.48 -24.61 19.59
N ALA A 189 -4.99 -23.40 19.81
CA ALA A 189 -4.24 -22.15 19.72
C ALA A 189 -3.42 -21.80 20.97
N GLY A 190 -3.48 -22.60 22.04
CA GLY A 190 -2.80 -22.30 23.31
C GLY A 190 -3.48 -21.20 24.14
N ALA A 191 -4.78 -20.99 23.98
CA ALA A 191 -5.57 -20.06 24.79
C ALA A 191 -6.09 -20.71 26.08
N THR A 192 -6.38 -19.86 27.07
CA THR A 192 -7.17 -20.22 28.25
C THR A 192 -8.65 -20.16 27.91
N VAL A 193 -9.42 -21.20 28.22
CA VAL A 193 -10.85 -21.28 27.92
C VAL A 193 -11.68 -21.27 29.20
N ILE A 194 -12.60 -20.30 29.27
CA ILE A 194 -13.65 -20.22 30.28
C ILE A 194 -14.97 -20.65 29.61
N ALA A 195 -15.61 -21.70 30.10
CA ALA A 195 -16.87 -22.19 29.55
C ALA A 195 -18.04 -21.97 30.51
N THR A 196 -19.20 -21.53 30.00
CA THR A 196 -20.43 -21.45 30.80
C THR A 196 -21.40 -22.58 30.45
N THR A 197 -22.17 -23.09 31.41
CA THR A 197 -23.14 -24.16 31.18
C THR A 197 -24.29 -24.14 32.20
N SER A 198 -25.39 -24.85 31.91
CA SER A 198 -26.58 -24.96 32.78
C SER A 198 -26.61 -26.20 33.68
N SER A 199 -25.66 -27.12 33.54
CA SER A 199 -25.66 -28.38 34.30
C SER A 199 -24.25 -28.90 34.55
N ASP A 200 -24.08 -29.56 35.69
CA ASP A 200 -22.80 -30.14 36.11
C ASP A 200 -22.40 -31.35 35.24
N GLU A 201 -23.38 -32.02 34.62
CA GLU A 201 -23.12 -33.11 33.68
C GLU A 201 -22.42 -32.59 32.42
N LYS A 202 -22.95 -31.52 31.82
CA LYS A 202 -22.32 -30.81 30.69
C LYS A 202 -20.96 -30.22 31.07
N ALA A 203 -20.79 -29.78 32.33
CA ALA A 203 -19.50 -29.30 32.83
C ALA A 203 -18.41 -30.38 32.77
N LYS A 204 -18.72 -31.64 33.10
CA LYS A 204 -17.76 -32.75 32.97
C LYS A 204 -17.26 -32.91 31.53
N LYS A 205 -18.14 -32.77 30.54
CA LYS A 205 -17.78 -32.87 29.13
C LYS A 205 -16.88 -31.73 28.67
N LEU A 206 -17.21 -30.49 29.04
CA LEU A 206 -16.38 -29.31 28.76
C LEU A 206 -14.97 -29.45 29.36
N LYS A 207 -14.88 -29.98 30.59
CA LYS A 207 -13.60 -30.25 31.26
C LYS A 207 -12.76 -31.29 30.51
N GLN A 208 -13.40 -32.37 30.06
CA GLN A 208 -12.73 -33.42 29.27
C GLN A 208 -12.18 -32.91 27.94
N LEU A 209 -12.78 -31.87 27.37
CA LEU A 209 -12.31 -31.25 26.13
C LEU A 209 -11.23 -30.19 26.34
N GLY A 210 -10.88 -29.90 27.60
CA GLY A 210 -9.79 -29.01 27.96
C GLY A 210 -10.20 -27.59 28.34
N ALA A 211 -11.47 -27.33 28.66
CA ALA A 211 -11.84 -26.07 29.31
C ALA A 211 -11.10 -25.93 30.65
N ASP A 212 -10.40 -24.81 30.84
CA ASP A 212 -9.60 -24.55 32.04
C ASP A 212 -10.50 -24.15 33.22
N HIS A 213 -11.53 -23.36 32.93
CA HIS A 213 -12.53 -22.92 33.90
C HIS A 213 -13.94 -23.18 33.39
N ILE A 214 -14.84 -23.54 34.31
CA ILE A 214 -16.24 -23.83 33.98
C ILE A 214 -17.16 -23.18 35.00
N ILE A 215 -18.15 -22.44 34.52
CA ILE A 215 -19.11 -21.71 35.34
C ILE A 215 -20.52 -22.26 35.07
N ASN A 216 -21.17 -22.78 36.12
CA ASN A 216 -22.57 -23.15 36.05
C ASN A 216 -23.45 -21.92 36.33
N TYR A 217 -24.03 -21.34 35.27
CA TYR A 217 -24.73 -20.06 35.37
C TYR A 217 -26.07 -20.15 36.12
N LYS A 218 -26.62 -21.36 36.37
CA LYS A 218 -27.81 -21.53 37.24
C LYS A 218 -27.46 -21.35 38.71
N THR A 219 -26.26 -21.78 39.11
CA THR A 219 -25.76 -21.61 40.48
C THR A 219 -25.00 -20.30 40.68
N GLN A 220 -24.46 -19.73 39.61
CA GLN A 220 -23.70 -18.47 39.62
C GLN A 220 -24.28 -17.51 38.55
N PRO A 221 -25.40 -16.82 38.84
CA PRO A 221 -26.04 -15.95 37.88
C PRO A 221 -25.19 -14.72 37.49
N ASN A 222 -24.26 -14.29 38.34
CA ASN A 222 -23.26 -13.24 38.07
C ASN A 222 -21.99 -13.77 37.39
N TRP A 223 -22.14 -14.71 36.45
CA TRP A 223 -21.01 -15.41 35.84
C TRP A 223 -20.02 -14.50 35.11
N GLY A 224 -20.41 -13.31 34.68
CA GLY A 224 -19.50 -12.35 34.04
C GLY A 224 -18.42 -11.84 35.00
N GLU A 225 -18.80 -11.47 36.22
CA GLU A 225 -17.84 -11.04 37.25
C GLU A 225 -16.90 -12.19 37.64
N VAL A 226 -17.45 -13.40 37.75
CA VAL A 226 -16.68 -14.62 38.02
C VAL A 226 -15.72 -14.93 36.87
N ALA A 227 -16.17 -14.84 35.62
CA ALA A 227 -15.30 -15.06 34.46
C ALA A 227 -14.15 -14.05 34.41
N ARG A 228 -14.42 -12.78 34.70
CA ARG A 228 -13.38 -11.74 34.79
C ARG A 228 -12.36 -12.08 35.87
N SER A 229 -12.79 -12.53 37.05
CA SER A 229 -11.88 -12.82 38.17
C SER A 229 -10.98 -14.04 37.94
N LEU A 230 -11.31 -14.87 36.96
CA LEU A 230 -10.49 -16.01 36.54
C LEU A 230 -9.42 -15.64 35.50
N THR A 231 -9.43 -14.40 35.02
CA THR A 231 -8.42 -13.91 34.05
C THR A 231 -7.23 -13.28 34.77
N PRO A 232 -6.03 -13.28 34.16
CA PRO A 232 -4.87 -12.59 34.71
C PRO A 232 -5.20 -11.13 35.04
N ASP A 233 -4.82 -10.70 36.23
CA ASP A 233 -5.03 -9.34 36.76
C ASP A 233 -6.50 -8.87 36.75
N ASN A 234 -7.46 -9.79 36.66
CA ASN A 234 -8.87 -9.50 36.45
C ASN A 234 -9.15 -8.64 35.20
N ALA A 235 -8.25 -8.69 34.20
CA ALA A 235 -8.29 -7.83 33.02
C ALA A 235 -9.52 -8.10 32.12
N GLY A 236 -10.04 -9.32 32.15
CA GLY A 236 -11.17 -9.77 31.33
C GLY A 236 -10.73 -10.66 30.16
N VAL A 237 -11.72 -11.11 29.40
CA VAL A 237 -11.59 -12.08 28.29
C VAL A 237 -11.30 -11.35 26.97
N ASP A 238 -10.38 -11.88 26.16
CA ASP A 238 -10.04 -11.30 24.85
C ASP A 238 -11.12 -11.59 23.79
N HIS A 239 -11.66 -12.82 23.76
CA HIS A 239 -12.70 -13.24 22.81
C HIS A 239 -13.90 -13.88 23.52
N ILE A 240 -15.11 -13.40 23.22
CA ILE A 240 -16.36 -14.00 23.70
C ILE A 240 -17.15 -14.53 22.51
N VAL A 241 -17.46 -15.83 22.54
CA VAL A 241 -18.37 -16.50 21.59
C VAL A 241 -19.78 -16.45 22.18
N GLU A 242 -20.52 -15.42 21.81
CA GLU A 242 -21.84 -15.06 22.37
C GLU A 242 -22.97 -15.72 21.57
N VAL A 243 -23.57 -16.77 22.14
CA VAL A 243 -24.66 -17.54 21.49
C VAL A 243 -26.03 -17.29 22.13
N GLY A 244 -26.06 -16.76 23.36
CA GLY A 244 -27.31 -16.52 24.07
C GLY A 244 -28.01 -15.23 23.63
N GLY A 245 -27.25 -14.25 23.13
CA GLY A 245 -27.79 -12.99 22.60
C GLY A 245 -28.23 -12.06 23.73
N SER A 246 -29.39 -11.41 23.60
CA SER A 246 -29.85 -10.41 24.57
C SER A 246 -29.95 -10.93 26.01
N GLY A 247 -30.25 -12.21 26.22
CA GLY A 247 -30.36 -12.78 27.57
C GLY A 247 -29.04 -12.98 28.32
N THR A 248 -27.89 -12.87 27.64
CA THR A 248 -26.55 -13.14 28.19
C THR A 248 -25.56 -12.00 27.97
N LEU A 249 -25.84 -11.10 27.03
CA LEU A 249 -24.93 -10.04 26.62
C LEU A 249 -24.52 -9.09 27.76
N GLU A 250 -25.41 -8.82 28.72
CA GLU A 250 -25.08 -7.99 29.89
C GLU A 250 -23.90 -8.58 30.68
N GLN A 251 -23.88 -9.89 30.87
CA GLN A 251 -22.80 -10.57 31.60
C GLN A 251 -21.53 -10.70 30.75
N SER A 252 -21.65 -10.81 29.43
CA SER A 252 -20.50 -10.72 28.51
C SER A 252 -19.78 -9.37 28.59
N PHE A 253 -20.53 -8.27 28.70
CA PHE A 253 -19.92 -6.95 28.96
C PHE A 253 -19.21 -6.90 30.30
N LYS A 254 -19.72 -7.58 31.34
CA LYS A 254 -19.05 -7.61 32.66
C LYS A 254 -17.69 -8.32 32.61
N CYS A 255 -17.45 -9.24 31.67
CA CYS A 255 -16.20 -10.00 31.59
C CYS A 255 -15.28 -9.64 30.43
N ILE A 256 -15.70 -8.81 29.47
CA ILE A 256 -14.86 -8.47 28.32
C ILE A 256 -13.66 -7.60 28.72
N LYS A 257 -12.48 -7.90 28.17
CA LYS A 257 -11.29 -7.07 28.29
C LYS A 257 -11.44 -5.80 27.46
N PHE A 258 -10.73 -4.73 27.84
CA PHE A 258 -10.54 -3.61 26.93
C PHE A 258 -9.92 -4.07 25.62
N GLU A 259 -10.44 -3.55 24.51
CA GLU A 259 -10.16 -3.96 23.14
C GLU A 259 -10.53 -5.42 22.81
N GLY A 260 -11.31 -6.08 23.68
CA GLY A 260 -11.81 -7.43 23.47
C GLY A 260 -12.94 -7.48 22.43
N VAL A 261 -13.19 -8.68 21.89
CA VAL A 261 -14.21 -8.91 20.86
C VAL A 261 -15.31 -9.82 21.38
N ILE A 262 -16.55 -9.31 21.36
CA ILE A 262 -17.78 -10.08 21.56
C ILE A 262 -18.36 -10.42 20.18
N SER A 263 -18.31 -11.70 19.81
CA SER A 263 -18.87 -12.20 18.55
C SER A 263 -20.30 -12.70 18.77
N ILE A 264 -21.28 -11.93 18.32
CA ILE A 264 -22.70 -12.27 18.37
C ILE A 264 -23.02 -13.29 17.28
N ILE A 265 -23.32 -14.50 17.72
CA ILE A 265 -23.64 -15.64 16.84
C ILE A 265 -25.15 -15.88 16.74
N GLY A 266 -25.87 -15.72 17.85
CA GLY A 266 -27.29 -16.10 17.92
C GLY A 266 -28.01 -15.53 19.14
N PHE A 267 -29.23 -16.02 19.35
CA PHE A 267 -30.18 -15.50 20.35
C PHE A 267 -30.88 -16.64 21.13
N VAL A 268 -30.16 -17.74 21.39
CA VAL A 268 -30.73 -18.96 22.00
C VAL A 268 -31.16 -18.73 23.46
N GLY A 269 -30.66 -17.69 24.12
CA GLY A 269 -31.07 -17.27 25.47
C GLY A 269 -32.40 -16.52 25.53
N GLY A 270 -33.06 -16.30 24.39
CA GLY A 270 -34.32 -15.56 24.28
C GLY A 270 -34.13 -14.07 23.96
N VAL A 271 -35.18 -13.48 23.38
CA VAL A 271 -35.24 -12.05 23.04
C VAL A 271 -36.20 -11.36 24.00
N ASP A 272 -35.66 -10.68 25.02
CA ASP A 272 -36.42 -9.67 25.78
C ASP A 272 -35.93 -8.28 25.36
N PRO A 273 -36.72 -7.51 24.58
CA PRO A 273 -36.36 -6.17 24.14
C PRO A 273 -36.03 -5.21 25.29
N LYS A 274 -36.51 -5.47 26.51
CA LYS A 274 -36.24 -4.64 27.69
C LYS A 274 -34.92 -4.97 28.38
N SER A 275 -34.29 -6.09 28.03
CA SER A 275 -33.04 -6.60 28.63
C SER A 275 -31.79 -6.33 27.76
N GLN A 276 -31.95 -5.65 26.62
CA GLN A 276 -30.82 -5.37 25.73
C GLN A 276 -29.88 -4.32 26.33
N PRO A 277 -28.56 -4.62 26.44
CA PRO A 277 -27.59 -3.61 26.82
C PRO A 277 -27.60 -2.44 25.83
N PRO A 278 -27.44 -1.19 26.30
CA PRO A 278 -27.39 -0.03 25.41
C PRO A 278 -26.15 -0.12 24.51
N VAL A 279 -26.21 0.43 23.30
CA VAL A 279 -25.04 0.53 22.41
C VAL A 279 -23.85 1.20 23.13
N LEU A 280 -24.14 2.17 24.01
CA LEU A 280 -23.14 2.83 24.87
C LEU A 280 -22.35 1.87 25.77
N ALA A 281 -22.84 0.66 26.06
CA ALA A 281 -22.08 -0.34 26.80
C ALA A 281 -20.79 -0.75 26.08
N THR A 282 -20.75 -0.66 24.74
CA THR A 282 -19.50 -0.87 23.96
C THR A 282 -18.46 0.18 24.25
N LEU A 283 -18.87 1.45 24.40
CA LEU A 283 -18.01 2.57 24.79
C LEU A 283 -17.56 2.43 26.25
N SER A 284 -18.49 2.12 27.17
CA SER A 284 -18.18 1.98 28.60
C SER A 284 -17.22 0.83 28.89
N ASN A 285 -17.19 -0.21 28.05
CA ASN A 285 -16.28 -1.35 28.19
C ASN A 285 -15.13 -1.35 27.17
N ILE A 286 -15.02 -0.30 26.34
CA ILE A 286 -13.98 -0.15 25.30
C ILE A 286 -13.78 -1.45 24.52
N CYS A 287 -14.84 -1.95 23.86
CA CYS A 287 -14.80 -3.27 23.21
C CYS A 287 -15.54 -3.28 21.87
N THR A 288 -15.29 -4.32 21.07
CA THR A 288 -15.99 -4.55 19.81
C THR A 288 -17.11 -5.57 19.99
N VAL A 289 -18.32 -5.24 19.51
CA VAL A 289 -19.43 -6.20 19.39
C VAL A 289 -19.71 -6.41 17.90
N ARG A 290 -19.54 -7.64 17.41
CA ARG A 290 -19.61 -7.99 15.99
C ARG A 290 -20.64 -9.09 15.74
N GLY A 291 -21.56 -8.88 14.80
CA GLY A 291 -22.43 -9.95 14.28
C GLY A 291 -21.69 -10.86 13.30
N ILE A 292 -21.94 -12.17 13.37
CA ILE A 292 -21.35 -13.18 12.46
C ILE A 292 -22.43 -13.89 11.66
N TYR A 293 -22.23 -13.98 10.35
CA TYR A 293 -23.05 -14.77 9.44
C TYR A 293 -22.21 -15.87 8.76
N VAL A 294 -21.79 -16.84 9.59
CA VAL A 294 -20.87 -17.94 9.24
C VAL A 294 -19.53 -17.39 8.70
N GLY A 295 -18.86 -18.01 7.72
CA GLY A 295 -17.53 -17.63 7.23
C GLY A 295 -17.37 -17.91 5.73
N SER A 296 -16.21 -17.53 5.18
CA SER A 296 -15.87 -17.64 3.75
C SER A 296 -15.28 -19.01 3.37
N LYS A 297 -15.20 -19.32 2.06
CA LYS A 297 -14.48 -20.50 1.55
C LYS A 297 -13.00 -20.46 1.96
N ALA A 298 -12.37 -19.29 1.91
CA ALA A 298 -10.98 -19.12 2.35
C ALA A 298 -10.81 -19.54 3.82
N MET A 299 -11.65 -19.02 4.72
CA MET A 299 -11.68 -19.43 6.13
C MET A 299 -11.94 -20.93 6.29
N MET A 300 -12.82 -21.52 5.48
CA MET A 300 -13.10 -22.96 5.55
C MET A 300 -11.89 -23.81 5.16
N ASN A 301 -11.11 -23.40 4.15
CA ASN A 301 -9.87 -24.09 3.79
C ASN A 301 -8.84 -23.99 4.92
N ASP A 302 -8.69 -22.84 5.55
CA ASP A 302 -7.74 -22.67 6.66
C ASP A 302 -8.17 -23.46 7.91
N MET A 303 -9.47 -23.49 8.20
CA MET A 303 -10.04 -24.33 9.25
C MET A 303 -9.79 -25.82 8.96
N VAL A 304 -9.98 -26.29 7.71
CA VAL A 304 -9.71 -27.69 7.33
C VAL A 304 -8.24 -28.04 7.57
N LYS A 305 -7.31 -27.18 7.14
CA LYS A 305 -5.87 -27.38 7.39
C LYS A 305 -5.58 -27.44 8.89
N ALA A 306 -6.20 -26.56 9.68
CA ALA A 306 -6.04 -26.56 11.13
C ALA A 306 -6.58 -27.84 11.77
N ILE A 307 -7.76 -28.31 11.35
CA ILE A 307 -8.34 -29.57 11.81
C ILE A 307 -7.40 -30.74 11.54
N GLU A 308 -6.83 -30.83 10.33
CA GLU A 308 -5.90 -31.90 9.97
C GLU A 308 -4.60 -31.82 10.78
N ALA A 309 -4.02 -30.63 10.91
CA ALA A 309 -2.75 -30.44 11.60
C ALA A 309 -2.82 -30.68 13.12
N ASN A 310 -4.00 -30.44 13.71
CA ASN A 310 -4.24 -30.58 15.14
C ASN A 310 -4.96 -31.89 15.49
N ASP A 311 -5.30 -32.71 14.49
CA ASP A 311 -6.13 -33.91 14.63
C ASP A 311 -7.43 -33.66 15.42
N ILE A 312 -8.12 -32.56 15.11
CA ILE A 312 -9.33 -32.14 15.82
C ILE A 312 -10.52 -32.94 15.30
N HIS A 313 -11.14 -33.71 16.19
CA HIS A 313 -12.39 -34.42 15.91
C HIS A 313 -13.60 -33.68 16.46
N PRO A 314 -14.64 -33.39 15.63
CA PRO A 314 -15.90 -32.83 16.09
C PRO A 314 -16.55 -33.64 17.21
N VAL A 315 -17.18 -32.95 18.16
CA VAL A 315 -18.03 -33.61 19.16
C VAL A 315 -19.41 -33.83 18.56
N VAL A 316 -19.69 -35.07 18.20
CA VAL A 316 -20.94 -35.52 17.58
C VAL A 316 -21.86 -36.14 18.63
N ASP A 317 -23.17 -35.94 18.47
CA ASP A 317 -24.19 -36.56 19.34
C ASP A 317 -24.15 -38.10 19.28
N GLU A 318 -24.61 -38.76 20.34
CA GLU A 318 -24.69 -40.22 20.37
C GLU A 318 -25.80 -40.74 19.43
N GLN A 319 -26.85 -39.94 19.21
CA GLN A 319 -27.94 -40.30 18.32
C GLN A 319 -27.72 -39.77 16.90
N VAL A 320 -27.72 -40.70 15.94
CA VAL A 320 -27.59 -40.43 14.51
C VAL A 320 -28.83 -40.95 13.79
N PHE A 321 -29.46 -40.11 12.97
CA PHE A 321 -30.71 -40.44 12.26
C PHE A 321 -30.44 -40.79 10.80
N THR A 322 -31.32 -41.55 10.14
CA THR A 322 -31.26 -41.69 8.67
C THR A 322 -31.99 -40.55 7.99
N LEU A 323 -31.74 -40.34 6.69
CA LEU A 323 -32.44 -39.32 5.91
C LEU A 323 -33.96 -39.43 6.00
N GLU A 324 -34.55 -40.63 5.97
CA GLU A 324 -36.00 -40.83 6.14
C GLU A 324 -36.54 -40.33 7.49
N LYS A 325 -35.67 -40.23 8.50
CA LYS A 325 -36.01 -39.85 9.87
C LYS A 325 -35.67 -38.39 10.18
N THR A 326 -35.44 -37.55 9.16
CA THR A 326 -35.14 -36.11 9.36
C THR A 326 -36.20 -35.41 10.22
N LYS A 327 -37.50 -35.69 10.04
CA LYS A 327 -38.53 -35.07 10.88
C LYS A 327 -38.39 -35.46 12.36
N GLU A 328 -38.09 -36.73 12.64
CA GLU A 328 -37.79 -37.21 14.01
C GLU A 328 -36.54 -36.52 14.57
N ALA A 329 -35.51 -36.30 13.74
CA ALA A 329 -34.30 -35.59 14.13
C ALA A 329 -34.56 -34.11 14.47
N TYR A 330 -35.45 -33.44 13.72
CA TYR A 330 -35.90 -32.08 14.02
C TYR A 330 -36.63 -32.03 15.37
N GLU A 331 -37.55 -32.96 15.60
CA GLU A 331 -38.30 -33.08 16.87
C GLU A 331 -37.38 -33.45 18.05
N TYR A 332 -36.33 -34.24 17.81
CA TYR A 332 -35.33 -34.58 18.81
C TYR A 332 -34.47 -33.36 19.21
N MET A 333 -34.05 -32.55 18.23
CA MET A 333 -33.25 -31.34 18.47
C MET A 333 -34.05 -30.18 19.06
N TYR A 334 -35.32 -30.06 18.67
CA TYR A 334 -36.18 -28.94 19.06
C TYR A 334 -36.64 -29.10 20.51
N PRO A 335 -36.30 -28.19 21.42
CA PRO A 335 -36.58 -28.37 22.84
C PRO A 335 -38.08 -28.31 23.14
N MET A 336 -38.71 -29.45 23.43
CA MET A 336 -39.90 -29.51 24.28
C MET A 336 -39.46 -29.51 25.75
N GLN A 337 -39.50 -28.34 26.42
CA GLN A 337 -39.55 -28.12 27.88
C GLN A 337 -38.88 -29.14 28.86
N SER A 338 -37.76 -29.79 28.52
CA SER A 338 -37.06 -30.69 29.46
C SER A 338 -35.53 -30.48 29.44
N ASP A 339 -35.01 -30.04 30.58
CA ASP A 339 -33.68 -29.48 30.85
C ASP A 339 -32.52 -30.49 30.91
N THR A 340 -32.65 -31.68 30.30
CA THR A 340 -31.69 -32.79 30.45
C THR A 340 -30.94 -33.20 29.17
N ARG A 341 -31.12 -32.50 28.04
CA ARG A 341 -30.57 -32.97 26.74
C ARG A 341 -29.36 -32.16 26.25
N TYR A 342 -28.42 -32.87 25.63
CA TYR A 342 -27.26 -32.30 24.94
C TYR A 342 -27.71 -31.77 23.58
N SER A 343 -27.56 -30.46 23.32
CA SER A 343 -27.84 -29.88 22.00
C SER A 343 -26.54 -29.72 21.23
N SER A 344 -25.90 -30.83 20.86
CA SER A 344 -24.77 -30.80 19.91
C SER A 344 -25.28 -30.89 18.47
N THR A 345 -24.43 -30.64 17.48
CA THR A 345 -24.77 -30.79 16.05
C THR A 345 -25.24 -32.22 15.80
N LEU A 346 -26.48 -32.40 15.32
CA LEU A 346 -27.07 -33.73 15.13
C LEU A 346 -26.82 -34.20 13.70
N PRO A 347 -26.02 -35.25 13.51
CA PRO A 347 -25.81 -35.79 12.18
C PRO A 347 -27.00 -36.64 11.73
N ILE A 348 -27.26 -36.58 10.44
CA ILE A 348 -28.16 -37.44 9.70
C ILE A 348 -27.32 -38.21 8.67
N CYS A 349 -27.29 -39.52 8.78
CA CYS A 349 -26.63 -40.42 7.83
C CYS A 349 -27.47 -40.64 6.56
N GLY A 350 -26.79 -40.73 5.43
CA GLY A 350 -27.29 -41.43 4.26
C GLY A 350 -27.43 -42.94 4.52
N PRO A 351 -27.88 -43.74 3.54
CA PRO A 351 -28.31 -45.13 3.75
C PRO A 351 -27.22 -46.15 4.13
N ASP A 352 -26.02 -45.74 4.59
CA ASP A 352 -24.91 -46.66 4.86
C ASP A 352 -24.25 -46.50 6.27
N PRO A 353 -24.51 -47.41 7.24
CA PRO A 353 -24.12 -47.23 8.66
C PRO A 353 -22.65 -47.49 9.06
N LYS A 354 -21.72 -47.77 8.14
CA LYS A 354 -20.43 -48.44 8.47
C LYS A 354 -19.32 -47.56 9.09
N TYR A 355 -19.55 -46.28 9.38
CA TYR A 355 -18.45 -45.30 9.55
C TYR A 355 -18.22 -44.74 10.97
N ILE A 356 -18.74 -45.36 12.04
CA ILE A 356 -18.57 -44.84 13.41
C ILE A 356 -17.34 -45.48 14.10
N LYS A 357 -16.28 -44.70 14.34
CA LYS A 357 -15.19 -45.05 15.28
C LYS A 357 -14.98 -43.91 16.28
N LYS A 358 -14.83 -44.24 17.57
CA LYS A 358 -14.47 -43.29 18.64
C LYS A 358 -12.95 -43.11 18.68
N SER A 359 -12.44 -41.87 18.70
CA SER A 359 -11.02 -41.58 18.91
C SER A 359 -10.78 -40.88 20.26
N GLN A 360 -9.60 -41.16 20.84
CA GLN A 360 -9.03 -40.51 22.03
C GLN A 360 -7.81 -39.70 21.57
N VAL A 361 -7.66 -38.48 22.08
CA VAL A 361 -6.57 -37.56 21.70
C VAL A 361 -5.39 -37.64 22.68
N LYS A 362 -4.16 -37.56 22.15
CA LYS A 362 -2.94 -37.14 22.88
C LYS A 362 -2.32 -35.95 22.14
N PHE A 363 -2.07 -34.85 22.85
CA PHE A 363 -1.66 -33.56 22.26
C PHE A 363 -0.14 -33.35 22.21
N THR A 364 0.28 -32.92 21.00
CA THR A 364 1.39 -32.06 20.52
C THR A 364 2.17 -32.73 19.38
N ARG A 365 2.17 -32.12 18.17
CA ARG A 365 2.91 -32.64 17.01
C ARG A 365 3.63 -31.53 16.21
N PRO A 366 4.81 -31.82 15.63
CA PRO A 366 5.62 -30.90 14.79
C PRO A 366 4.88 -30.19 13.65
N ALA A 367 3.76 -30.76 13.17
CA ALA A 367 2.94 -30.17 12.10
C ALA A 367 2.30 -28.82 12.48
N GLN A 368 1.98 -28.60 13.76
CA GLN A 368 1.48 -27.30 14.25
C GLN A 368 2.55 -26.21 14.10
N MET A 369 3.81 -26.53 14.36
CA MET A 369 4.91 -25.55 14.41
C MET A 369 5.29 -25.03 13.03
N SER A 370 5.19 -25.87 12.00
CA SER A 370 5.48 -25.47 10.63
C SER A 370 4.40 -24.57 10.01
N LEU A 371 3.17 -24.59 10.52
CA LEU A 371 2.10 -23.69 10.06
C LEU A 371 2.30 -22.23 10.49
N PHE A 372 3.05 -21.99 11.57
CA PHE A 372 3.25 -20.65 12.14
C PHE A 372 4.63 -20.05 11.83
N ALA A 373 5.42 -20.70 10.96
CA ALA A 373 6.71 -20.17 10.54
C ALA A 373 6.51 -19.06 9.49
N ARG A 374 7.15 -17.90 9.70
CA ARG A 374 7.25 -16.85 8.67
C ARG A 374 8.51 -17.11 7.86
N VAL A 375 8.37 -17.17 6.54
CA VAL A 375 9.48 -17.37 5.62
C VAL A 375 9.61 -16.16 4.71
N THR A 376 10.85 -15.69 4.51
CA THR A 376 11.19 -14.62 3.57
C THR A 376 12.40 -15.07 2.76
N SER A 377 12.41 -14.78 1.46
CA SER A 377 13.51 -15.18 0.58
C SER A 377 14.08 -14.00 -0.20
N TYR A 378 15.34 -14.16 -0.60
CA TYR A 378 16.01 -13.38 -1.64
C TYR A 378 16.60 -14.36 -2.68
N PRO A 379 16.31 -14.24 -3.98
CA PRO A 379 15.30 -13.37 -4.57
C PRO A 379 13.90 -13.59 -3.96
N PRO A 380 13.02 -12.58 -3.98
CA PRO A 380 11.71 -12.63 -3.34
C PRO A 380 10.72 -13.57 -4.06
N LEU A 381 9.89 -14.28 -3.28
CA LEU A 381 8.70 -14.98 -3.79
C LEU A 381 7.61 -13.99 -4.21
N GLY A 382 6.74 -14.42 -5.12
CA GLY A 382 5.64 -13.63 -5.68
C GLY A 382 6.06 -12.53 -6.66
N GLN A 383 7.35 -12.22 -6.71
CA GLN A 383 7.92 -11.13 -7.50
C GLN A 383 8.68 -11.66 -8.71
N ILE A 384 8.88 -10.76 -9.68
CA ILE A 384 9.73 -11.01 -10.84
C ILE A 384 11.08 -10.33 -10.63
N THR A 385 12.16 -11.09 -10.73
CA THR A 385 13.53 -10.59 -10.60
C THR A 385 14.23 -10.69 -11.94
N CYS A 386 14.57 -9.54 -12.53
CA CYS A 386 15.43 -9.47 -13.70
C CYS A 386 16.90 -9.56 -13.27
N LEU A 387 17.59 -10.62 -13.67
CA LEU A 387 18.99 -10.82 -13.34
C LEU A 387 19.87 -10.01 -14.31
N LYS A 388 21.00 -9.47 -13.83
CA LYS A 388 21.97 -8.74 -14.66
C LYS A 388 23.27 -9.54 -14.69
N GLY A 389 23.57 -10.19 -15.82
CA GLY A 389 24.83 -10.92 -16.03
C GLY A 389 24.78 -12.44 -15.79
N ALA A 390 25.94 -13.10 -15.95
CA ALA A 390 26.15 -14.55 -15.77
C ALA A 390 26.70 -14.89 -14.37
N GLU A 391 26.26 -14.18 -13.33
CA GLU A 391 26.67 -14.47 -11.95
C GLU A 391 25.97 -15.73 -11.41
N PRO A 392 26.59 -16.47 -10.47
CA PRO A 392 25.91 -17.51 -9.72
C PRO A 392 24.67 -16.93 -9.02
N LEU A 393 23.53 -17.62 -9.17
CA LEU A 393 22.30 -17.18 -8.53
C LEU A 393 22.26 -17.67 -7.09
N ARG A 394 22.40 -16.73 -6.17
CA ARG A 394 22.34 -17.00 -4.74
C ARG A 394 20.91 -16.88 -4.20
N PHE A 395 20.52 -17.87 -3.40
CA PHE A 395 19.32 -17.84 -2.59
C PHE A 395 19.67 -17.63 -1.12
N THR A 396 18.92 -16.76 -0.45
CA THR A 396 18.95 -16.57 1.00
C THR A 396 17.52 -16.69 1.51
N VAL A 397 17.26 -17.56 2.48
CA VAL A 397 15.96 -17.76 3.10
C VAL A 397 16.07 -17.52 4.60
N VAL A 398 15.20 -16.66 5.12
CA VAL A 398 15.03 -16.40 6.54
C VAL A 398 13.75 -17.09 6.98
N LEU A 399 13.85 -17.99 7.95
CA LEU A 399 12.74 -18.69 8.58
C LEU A 399 12.64 -18.26 10.04
N GLU A 400 11.52 -17.64 10.39
CA GLU A 400 11.21 -17.11 11.71
C GLU A 400 10.14 -17.99 12.37
N SER A 401 10.38 -18.48 13.58
CA SER A 401 9.41 -19.28 14.35
C SER A 401 9.24 -18.70 15.75
N SER A 402 8.01 -18.60 16.28
CA SER A 402 7.77 -17.95 17.57
C SER A 402 8.61 -18.55 18.71
N THR A 403 9.14 -17.70 19.60
CA THR A 403 9.90 -18.12 20.80
C THR A 403 9.06 -18.87 21.83
N THR A 404 7.73 -18.83 21.69
CA THR A 404 6.80 -19.66 22.50
C THR A 404 6.93 -21.16 22.20
N PHE A 405 7.58 -21.52 21.10
CA PHE A 405 7.85 -22.89 20.67
C PHE A 405 9.32 -23.29 20.90
N PRO A 406 9.66 -24.56 21.17
CA PRO A 406 11.06 -24.99 21.27
C PRO A 406 11.85 -24.80 19.97
N ILE A 407 13.13 -24.42 20.08
CA ILE A 407 14.05 -24.30 18.92
C ILE A 407 14.09 -25.62 18.12
N GLN A 408 14.00 -25.51 16.80
CA GLN A 408 14.01 -26.65 15.87
C GLN A 408 15.20 -26.59 14.90
N PRO A 409 15.66 -27.74 14.37
CA PRO A 409 16.82 -27.77 13.48
C PRO A 409 16.53 -27.22 12.07
N TRP A 410 15.28 -27.33 11.58
CA TRP A 410 14.77 -26.86 10.28
C TRP A 410 15.59 -27.27 9.04
N GLU A 411 14.92 -27.87 8.07
CA GLU A 411 15.45 -28.07 6.71
C GLU A 411 14.72 -27.17 5.73
N VAL A 412 15.48 -26.51 4.85
CA VAL A 412 14.93 -25.57 3.85
C VAL A 412 15.52 -25.88 2.48
N HIS A 413 14.64 -26.06 1.49
CA HIS A 413 15.01 -26.27 0.10
C HIS A 413 14.41 -25.18 -0.79
N VAL A 414 15.18 -24.73 -1.78
CA VAL A 414 14.62 -24.03 -2.94
C VAL A 414 14.21 -25.10 -3.95
N TRP A 415 12.95 -25.10 -4.35
CA TRP A 415 12.43 -25.97 -5.40
C TRP A 415 12.31 -25.11 -6.67
N HIS A 416 12.96 -25.49 -7.76
CA HIS A 416 13.11 -24.60 -8.93
C HIS A 416 13.21 -25.36 -10.25
N ASN A 417 12.98 -24.69 -11.38
CA ASN A 417 13.27 -25.21 -12.74
C ASN A 417 14.42 -24.46 -13.45
N ILE A 418 15.31 -23.83 -12.67
CA ILE A 418 16.46 -23.01 -13.14
C ILE A 418 17.58 -23.82 -13.83
N THR A 419 17.67 -25.13 -13.65
CA THR A 419 18.70 -25.95 -14.31
C THR A 419 18.18 -26.57 -15.61
N GLU A 420 16.92 -26.97 -15.63
CA GLU A 420 16.21 -27.52 -16.78
C GLU A 420 14.77 -26.96 -16.79
N SER A 421 14.39 -26.18 -17.81
CA SER A 421 13.09 -25.48 -17.85
C SER A 421 11.88 -26.40 -17.69
N SER A 422 11.98 -27.65 -18.16
CA SER A 422 10.93 -28.66 -18.11
C SER A 422 10.85 -29.45 -16.81
N LYS A 423 11.82 -29.33 -15.90
CA LYS A 423 11.94 -30.19 -14.71
C LYS A 423 12.26 -29.40 -13.47
N TRP A 424 11.45 -29.59 -12.43
CA TRP A 424 11.71 -29.02 -11.12
C TRP A 424 12.67 -29.90 -10.30
N THR A 425 13.67 -29.28 -9.68
CA THR A 425 14.67 -29.92 -8.81
C THR A 425 14.79 -29.18 -7.49
N ALA A 426 15.35 -29.85 -6.47
CA ALA A 426 15.62 -29.24 -5.18
C ALA A 426 17.08 -28.79 -5.09
N LEU A 427 17.28 -27.58 -4.60
CA LEU A 427 18.53 -27.08 -4.05
C LEU A 427 18.41 -27.08 -2.52
N PRO A 428 19.11 -27.98 -1.81
CA PRO A 428 19.21 -27.91 -0.36
C PRO A 428 19.99 -26.69 0.09
N LEU A 429 19.42 -25.89 1.00
CA LEU A 429 20.10 -24.74 1.56
C LEU A 429 20.83 -25.11 2.85
N GLN A 430 21.99 -24.51 3.06
CA GLN A 430 22.77 -24.68 4.28
C GLN A 430 22.41 -23.60 5.28
N ARG A 431 22.31 -23.96 6.57
CA ARG A 431 22.11 -22.99 7.64
C ARG A 431 23.35 -22.09 7.76
N CYS A 432 23.14 -20.80 7.85
CA CYS A 432 24.19 -19.78 7.95
C CYS A 432 24.03 -18.96 9.24
N ASP A 433 25.04 -18.16 9.52
CA ASP A 433 25.00 -17.15 10.58
C ASP A 433 23.95 -16.07 10.27
N SER A 434 23.33 -15.50 11.31
CA SER A 434 22.31 -14.46 11.16
C SER A 434 22.85 -13.17 10.51
N SER A 435 24.17 -12.94 10.56
CA SER A 435 24.87 -11.83 9.90
C SER A 435 24.84 -11.86 8.37
N VAL A 436 24.43 -12.96 7.73
CA VAL A 436 24.29 -13.02 6.26
C VAL A 436 23.16 -12.13 5.75
N ALA A 437 22.10 -11.96 6.56
CA ALA A 437 21.01 -11.04 6.29
C ALA A 437 20.54 -10.50 7.65
N PRO A 438 21.24 -9.53 8.27
CA PRO A 438 20.94 -9.06 9.61
C PRO A 438 19.58 -8.35 9.64
N LEU A 439 18.83 -8.48 10.73
CA LEU A 439 17.60 -7.71 10.96
C LEU A 439 17.97 -6.36 11.58
N ILE A 440 17.83 -5.28 10.82
CA ILE A 440 18.41 -3.98 11.20
C ILE A 440 17.41 -3.01 11.82
N ASN A 441 16.12 -3.34 11.89
CA ASN A 441 15.09 -2.42 12.39
C ASN A 441 14.17 -2.95 13.50
N SER A 442 14.56 -4.06 14.14
CA SER A 442 13.83 -4.60 15.29
C SER A 442 14.71 -4.63 16.54
N ASN A 443 14.07 -4.49 17.70
CA ASN A 443 14.68 -4.61 19.02
C ASN A 443 14.47 -6.03 19.55
N ALA A 444 15.49 -6.63 20.17
CA ALA A 444 15.45 -8.03 20.61
C ALA A 444 14.32 -8.30 21.63
N GLU A 445 13.99 -7.31 22.47
CA GLU A 445 12.93 -7.42 23.49
C GLU A 445 11.51 -7.54 22.90
N GLU A 446 11.27 -6.95 21.72
CA GLU A 446 9.98 -6.99 21.02
C GLU A 446 9.90 -8.11 19.96
N TYR A 447 11.06 -8.69 19.62
CA TYR A 447 11.17 -9.65 18.54
C TYR A 447 11.04 -11.10 19.06
N HIS A 448 9.80 -11.54 19.23
CA HIS A 448 9.45 -12.86 19.80
C HIS A 448 9.59 -14.04 18.82
N TYR A 449 10.63 -14.05 17.97
CA TYR A 449 10.87 -15.12 16.99
C TYR A 449 12.33 -15.60 17.01
N PHE A 450 12.52 -16.93 16.96
CA PHE A 450 13.79 -17.54 16.56
C PHE A 450 14.00 -17.34 15.06
N ARG A 451 15.12 -16.72 14.69
CA ARG A 451 15.46 -16.41 13.31
C ARG A 451 16.54 -17.34 12.77
N ASN A 452 16.22 -18.08 11.71
CA ASN A 452 17.11 -19.05 11.09
C ASN A 452 17.40 -18.63 9.64
N VAL A 453 18.67 -18.39 9.31
CA VAL A 453 19.08 -17.99 7.96
C VAL A 453 19.67 -19.20 7.24
N PHE A 454 19.27 -19.39 5.99
CA PHE A 454 19.75 -20.44 5.11
C PHE A 454 20.21 -19.84 3.78
N SER A 455 21.28 -20.36 3.21
CA SER A 455 21.77 -19.90 1.91
C SER A 455 22.28 -21.06 1.05
N GLY A 456 22.26 -20.85 -0.27
CA GLY A 456 22.74 -21.79 -1.28
C GLY A 456 22.80 -21.11 -2.63
N GLU A 457 23.57 -21.67 -3.56
CA GLU A 457 23.79 -21.09 -4.89
C GLU A 457 23.50 -22.10 -5.99
N ILE A 458 23.02 -21.57 -7.11
CA ILE A 458 22.93 -22.29 -8.38
C ILE A 458 23.96 -21.66 -9.31
N GLY A 459 24.75 -22.50 -9.98
CA GLY A 459 25.71 -22.05 -10.99
C GLY A 459 25.03 -21.27 -12.12
N PRO A 460 25.80 -20.52 -12.92
CA PRO A 460 25.26 -19.73 -14.02
C PRO A 460 24.50 -20.61 -15.02
N SER A 461 23.30 -20.19 -15.41
CA SER A 461 22.50 -20.83 -16.44
C SER A 461 22.51 -19.96 -17.69
N GLU A 462 23.17 -20.42 -18.75
CA GLU A 462 23.34 -19.65 -20.00
C GLU A 462 22.11 -19.71 -20.93
N ASN A 463 21.11 -20.56 -20.64
CA ASN A 463 20.11 -20.99 -21.64
C ASN A 463 18.63 -20.86 -21.26
N LEU A 464 18.27 -20.07 -20.24
CA LEU A 464 16.88 -19.99 -19.78
C LEU A 464 16.36 -18.55 -19.81
N GLY A 465 15.47 -18.20 -20.75
CA GLY A 465 14.87 -16.85 -20.75
C GLY A 465 14.04 -16.56 -19.47
N HIS A 466 13.32 -17.58 -18.97
CA HIS A 466 12.44 -17.46 -17.81
C HIS A 466 12.48 -18.74 -16.96
N ALA A 467 12.57 -18.58 -15.64
CA ALA A 467 12.49 -19.68 -14.68
C ALA A 467 11.63 -19.29 -13.47
N ARG A 468 11.23 -20.29 -12.69
CA ARG A 468 10.45 -20.14 -11.46
C ARG A 468 11.08 -20.94 -10.34
N PHE A 469 10.85 -20.46 -9.13
CA PHE A 469 11.22 -21.15 -7.91
C PHE A 469 10.21 -20.91 -6.80
N THR A 470 10.20 -21.82 -5.85
CA THR A 470 9.45 -21.71 -4.61
C THR A 470 10.31 -22.21 -3.46
N VAL A 471 9.90 -21.94 -2.23
CA VAL A 471 10.60 -22.39 -1.03
C VAL A 471 9.75 -23.44 -0.32
N ARG A 472 10.40 -24.49 0.14
CA ARG A 472 9.79 -25.49 1.03
C ARG A 472 10.64 -25.73 2.25
N TYR A 473 9.99 -26.04 3.37
CA TYR A 473 10.67 -26.26 4.65
C TYR A 473 10.02 -27.38 5.45
N ARG A 474 10.77 -27.99 6.37
CA ARG A 474 10.26 -28.98 7.33
C ARG A 474 11.08 -28.96 8.61
N VAL A 475 10.49 -29.44 9.70
CA VAL A 475 11.13 -29.42 11.03
C VAL A 475 12.29 -30.42 11.12
N ASN A 476 12.14 -31.61 10.53
CA ASN A 476 13.11 -32.71 10.51
C ASN A 476 12.85 -33.66 9.32
N PRO A 477 13.72 -34.66 9.05
CA PRO A 477 13.56 -35.57 7.92
C PRO A 477 12.26 -36.37 7.87
N ASP A 478 11.66 -36.64 9.03
CA ASP A 478 10.43 -37.44 9.17
C ASP A 478 9.16 -36.60 9.03
N ALA A 479 9.29 -35.26 9.01
CA ALA A 479 8.18 -34.33 8.81
C ALA A 479 7.88 -34.09 7.32
N GLU A 480 6.61 -33.86 7.00
CA GLU A 480 6.19 -33.47 5.64
C GLU A 480 6.69 -32.08 5.26
N TRP A 481 7.06 -31.91 3.99
CA TRP A 481 7.43 -30.60 3.44
C TRP A 481 6.23 -29.65 3.43
N GLN A 482 6.41 -28.48 4.02
CA GLN A 482 5.53 -27.34 3.86
C GLN A 482 6.01 -26.45 2.73
N TRP A 483 5.09 -25.88 1.96
CA TRP A 483 5.38 -25.03 0.81
C TRP A 483 4.99 -23.59 1.10
N VAL A 484 5.94 -22.66 0.97
CA VAL A 484 5.75 -21.26 1.34
C VAL A 484 4.65 -20.60 0.51
N ASN A 485 4.60 -20.88 -0.80
CA ASN A 485 3.56 -20.37 -1.70
C ASN A 485 2.13 -20.77 -1.26
N GLN A 486 1.96 -21.97 -0.71
CA GLN A 486 0.68 -22.48 -0.22
C GLN A 486 0.34 -21.95 1.19
N GLN A 487 1.34 -21.83 2.05
CA GLN A 487 1.17 -21.41 3.45
C GLN A 487 0.94 -19.89 3.58
N GLN A 488 1.70 -19.09 2.83
CA GLN A 488 1.61 -17.63 2.88
C GLN A 488 0.72 -17.04 1.78
N HIS A 489 0.09 -17.88 0.95
CA HIS A 489 -0.72 -17.47 -0.18
C HIS A 489 0.01 -16.51 -1.15
N ILE A 490 1.31 -16.73 -1.33
CA ILE A 490 2.17 -15.95 -2.21
C ILE A 490 2.48 -16.76 -3.48
N SER A 491 2.58 -16.11 -4.64
CA SER A 491 2.97 -16.82 -5.87
C SER A 491 4.43 -17.27 -5.81
N ASP A 492 4.83 -18.16 -6.73
CA ASP A 492 6.23 -18.51 -6.93
C ASP A 492 7.06 -17.28 -7.31
N GLY A 493 8.35 -17.29 -6.98
CA GLY A 493 9.30 -16.30 -7.49
C GLY A 493 9.60 -16.56 -8.96
N GLU A 494 9.64 -15.50 -9.76
CA GLU A 494 9.93 -15.56 -11.19
C GLU A 494 11.29 -14.91 -11.48
N LEU A 495 12.09 -15.56 -12.32
CA LEU A 495 13.44 -15.12 -12.68
C LEU A 495 13.49 -14.93 -14.20
N LEU A 496 13.98 -13.77 -14.63
CA LEU A 496 14.25 -13.50 -16.04
C LEU A 496 15.76 -13.40 -16.24
N PHE A 497 16.28 -14.17 -17.20
CA PHE A 497 17.68 -14.10 -17.60
C PHE A 497 17.75 -13.42 -18.96
N PRO A 498 18.25 -12.18 -19.02
CA PRO A 498 18.36 -11.47 -20.29
C PRO A 498 19.38 -12.16 -21.20
N THR A 499 19.04 -12.31 -22.48
CA THR A 499 19.96 -12.81 -23.50
C THR A 499 21.09 -11.80 -23.74
N GLN A 500 22.35 -12.17 -23.46
CA GLN A 500 23.55 -11.31 -23.51
C GLN A 500 23.98 -10.87 -24.94
N THR A 501 23.08 -10.79 -25.91
CA THR A 501 23.45 -10.29 -27.25
C THR A 501 23.38 -8.77 -27.25
N PRO A 502 24.44 -8.02 -27.65
CA PRO A 502 24.39 -6.56 -27.73
C PRO A 502 23.44 -6.15 -28.85
N THR A 503 22.15 -5.99 -28.51
CA THR A 503 21.07 -5.68 -29.46
C THR A 503 20.69 -4.20 -29.49
N PHE A 504 21.18 -3.42 -28.52
CA PHE A 504 20.82 -2.01 -28.35
C PHE A 504 22.03 -1.04 -28.40
N ASP A 505 23.23 -1.55 -28.72
CA ASP A 505 24.48 -0.76 -28.77
C ASP A 505 24.82 -0.28 -30.19
N SER A 506 23.91 -0.44 -31.16
CA SER A 506 24.09 0.03 -32.54
C SER A 506 24.01 1.55 -32.62
N GLU A 507 24.95 2.18 -33.36
CA GLU A 507 24.88 3.62 -33.66
C GLU A 507 23.76 3.97 -34.65
N GLU A 508 23.34 3.02 -35.49
CA GLU A 508 22.24 3.20 -36.44
C GLU A 508 20.87 2.88 -35.83
N PRO A 509 19.81 3.64 -36.16
CA PRO A 509 18.44 3.36 -35.69
C PRO A 509 17.95 1.97 -36.12
N ALA A 510 17.35 1.23 -35.18
CA ALA A 510 16.79 -0.08 -35.48
C ALA A 510 15.69 0.00 -36.56
N PRO A 511 15.74 -0.84 -37.61
CA PRO A 511 14.79 -0.80 -38.72
C PRO A 511 13.31 -0.90 -38.28
N ALA A 512 12.38 -0.44 -39.13
CA ALA A 512 10.95 -0.56 -38.84
C ALA A 512 10.49 -2.03 -38.72
N THR A 513 11.16 -2.94 -39.43
CA THR A 513 10.92 -4.39 -39.37
C THR A 513 11.19 -4.98 -37.99
N ASP A 514 12.10 -4.38 -37.23
CA ASP A 514 12.44 -4.82 -35.88
C ASP A 514 11.32 -4.55 -34.88
N PHE A 515 10.50 -3.52 -35.12
CA PHE A 515 9.36 -3.23 -34.24
C PHE A 515 8.31 -4.36 -34.29
N ALA A 516 8.18 -5.05 -35.43
CA ALA A 516 7.20 -6.12 -35.63
C ALA A 516 7.41 -7.32 -34.68
N LYS A 517 8.63 -7.58 -34.19
CA LYS A 517 8.89 -8.70 -33.28
C LYS A 517 8.26 -8.52 -31.89
N TYR A 518 7.85 -7.30 -31.54
CA TYR A 518 7.22 -6.97 -30.27
C TYR A 518 5.71 -7.19 -30.26
N PHE A 519 5.10 -7.43 -31.43
CA PHE A 519 3.65 -7.62 -31.55
C PHE A 519 3.31 -8.81 -32.45
N LYS A 520 2.25 -9.54 -32.10
CA LYS A 520 1.55 -10.45 -33.00
C LYS A 520 0.48 -9.66 -33.73
N ASN A 521 0.32 -9.90 -35.04
CA ASN A 521 -0.67 -9.23 -35.87
C ASN A 521 -0.55 -7.68 -35.83
N LEU A 522 0.67 -7.16 -35.95
CA LEU A 522 0.92 -5.72 -36.02
C LEU A 522 0.16 -5.11 -37.21
N SER A 523 -0.56 -4.02 -36.96
CA SER A 523 -1.44 -3.37 -37.94
C SER A 523 -0.67 -2.83 -39.15
N SER A 524 -1.18 -3.06 -40.35
CA SER A 524 -0.65 -2.47 -41.59
C SER A 524 -1.12 -1.03 -41.83
N TYR A 525 -2.02 -0.50 -40.97
CA TYR A 525 -2.59 0.84 -41.11
C TYR A 525 -1.77 1.93 -40.38
N VAL A 526 -0.68 1.56 -39.72
CA VAL A 526 0.24 2.48 -39.06
C VAL A 526 1.54 2.64 -39.85
N ALA A 527 2.08 3.85 -39.84
CA ALA A 527 3.43 4.13 -40.33
C ALA A 527 4.40 4.06 -39.15
N ILE A 528 5.48 3.29 -39.29
CA ILE A 528 6.51 3.11 -38.27
C ILE A 528 7.81 3.69 -38.81
N GLN A 529 8.33 4.70 -38.13
CA GLN A 529 9.57 5.38 -38.49
C GLN A 529 10.62 5.14 -37.39
N PRO A 530 11.77 4.53 -37.71
CA PRO A 530 12.92 4.46 -36.80
C PRO A 530 13.40 5.85 -36.38
N ARG A 531 13.80 6.00 -35.12
CA ARG A 531 14.40 7.22 -34.58
C ARG A 531 15.70 6.88 -33.85
N ARG A 532 16.65 7.81 -33.90
CA ARG A 532 17.87 7.71 -33.10
C ARG A 532 17.54 8.07 -31.66
N SER A 533 17.79 7.16 -30.73
CA SER A 533 17.61 7.40 -29.30
C SER A 533 18.74 8.28 -28.74
N GLU A 534 18.38 9.22 -27.87
CA GLU A 534 19.33 9.98 -27.03
C GLU A 534 19.60 9.30 -25.68
N ALA A 535 18.94 8.17 -25.41
CA ALA A 535 19.21 7.31 -24.26
C ALA A 535 19.99 6.07 -24.74
N PRO A 536 21.32 6.00 -24.52
CA PRO A 536 22.14 4.87 -24.93
C PRO A 536 21.60 3.53 -24.42
N GLY A 537 21.71 2.47 -25.22
CA GLY A 537 21.17 1.15 -24.88
C GLY A 537 19.66 1.01 -25.12
N SER A 538 19.09 1.77 -26.06
CA SER A 538 17.70 1.63 -26.47
C SER A 538 17.46 1.79 -27.97
N ASN A 539 16.45 1.07 -28.46
CA ASN A 539 15.87 1.29 -29.79
C ASN A 539 14.59 2.11 -29.66
N LEU A 540 14.34 3.01 -30.62
CA LEU A 540 13.23 3.96 -30.58
C LEU A 540 12.51 4.04 -31.94
N TRP A 541 11.18 4.06 -31.90
CA TRP A 541 10.32 4.19 -33.07
C TRP A 541 9.23 5.24 -32.84
N HIS A 542 8.90 5.95 -33.92
CA HIS A 542 7.76 6.84 -33.99
C HIS A 542 6.66 6.20 -34.84
N VAL A 543 5.51 5.92 -34.22
CA VAL A 543 4.38 5.22 -34.84
C VAL A 543 3.22 6.19 -35.00
N THR A 544 2.71 6.32 -36.21
CA THR A 544 1.60 7.25 -36.52
C THR A 544 0.52 6.58 -37.36
N GLY A 545 -0.72 7.02 -37.21
CA GLY A 545 -1.85 6.55 -38.02
C GLY A 545 -2.89 7.65 -38.22
N PRO A 546 -3.75 7.53 -39.24
CA PRO A 546 -4.70 8.59 -39.61
C PRO A 546 -5.79 8.77 -38.55
N VAL A 547 -6.23 10.00 -38.35
CA VAL A 547 -7.41 10.38 -37.56
C VAL A 547 -8.25 11.34 -38.39
N THR A 548 -9.55 11.07 -38.49
CA THR A 548 -10.48 11.88 -39.28
C THR A 548 -10.61 13.30 -38.70
N ALA A 549 -11.07 14.25 -39.51
CA ALA A 549 -11.36 15.62 -39.07
C ALA A 549 -12.63 15.69 -38.22
N ALA A 550 -12.71 16.67 -37.32
CA ALA A 550 -13.95 17.06 -36.64
C ALA A 550 -14.97 17.62 -37.65
N ARG A 551 -16.24 17.23 -37.51
CA ARG A 551 -17.37 17.66 -38.35
C ARG A 551 -18.64 17.79 -37.51
N GLU A 552 -19.48 18.78 -37.84
CA GLU A 552 -20.82 18.95 -37.26
C GLU A 552 -20.85 18.93 -35.71
N GLY A 553 -19.85 19.57 -35.07
CA GLY A 553 -19.76 19.63 -33.60
C GLY A 553 -19.28 18.34 -32.92
N GLN A 554 -18.79 17.37 -33.69
CA GLN A 554 -18.21 16.12 -33.19
C GLN A 554 -16.75 15.98 -33.59
N SER A 555 -15.93 15.45 -32.68
CA SER A 555 -14.52 15.13 -32.95
C SER A 555 -14.39 14.01 -33.97
N GLY A 556 -13.32 14.04 -34.75
CA GLY A 556 -12.90 12.87 -35.52
C GLY A 556 -12.34 11.80 -34.59
N LEU A 557 -12.79 10.55 -34.75
CA LEU A 557 -12.41 9.45 -33.88
C LEU A 557 -11.68 8.36 -34.66
N THR A 558 -10.72 7.72 -34.01
CA THR A 558 -10.07 6.51 -34.54
C THR A 558 -9.90 5.50 -33.43
N ASN A 559 -10.24 4.26 -33.75
CA ASN A 559 -10.11 3.11 -32.88
C ASN A 559 -9.38 2.02 -33.66
N LEU A 560 -8.07 1.89 -33.45
CA LEU A 560 -7.19 1.05 -34.25
C LEU A 560 -6.52 0.01 -33.36
N SER A 561 -6.71 -1.27 -33.65
CA SER A 561 -5.90 -2.33 -33.02
C SER A 561 -4.46 -2.23 -33.54
N LEU A 562 -3.50 -1.94 -32.67
CA LEU A 562 -2.08 -1.87 -33.02
C LEU A 562 -1.52 -3.29 -33.20
N GLY A 563 -1.87 -4.20 -32.28
CA GLY A 563 -1.42 -5.60 -32.29
C GLY A 563 -1.39 -6.17 -30.87
N VAL A 564 -1.22 -7.49 -30.74
CA VAL A 564 -1.13 -8.18 -29.44
C VAL A 564 0.33 -8.20 -28.98
N PRO A 565 0.70 -7.61 -27.84
CA PRO A 565 2.07 -7.64 -27.33
C PRO A 565 2.63 -9.07 -27.24
N ALA A 566 3.82 -9.27 -27.80
CA ALA A 566 4.45 -10.59 -27.86
C ALA A 566 5.32 -10.87 -26.63
N SER A 567 5.27 -12.11 -26.14
CA SER A 567 6.14 -12.64 -25.08
C SER A 567 6.08 -11.86 -23.76
N VAL A 568 4.90 -11.35 -23.38
CA VAL A 568 4.72 -10.57 -22.14
C VAL A 568 4.77 -11.46 -20.89
N ALA A 569 5.68 -11.15 -19.98
CA ALA A 569 5.73 -11.72 -18.63
C ALA A 569 4.89 -10.90 -17.63
N ARG A 570 5.01 -9.57 -17.72
CA ARG A 570 4.24 -8.59 -16.92
C ARG A 570 3.97 -7.34 -17.76
N TYR A 571 2.86 -6.67 -17.47
CA TYR A 571 2.62 -5.33 -17.99
C TYR A 571 2.33 -4.34 -16.86
N PHE A 572 2.63 -3.08 -17.15
CA PHE A 572 2.34 -1.90 -16.36
C PHE A 572 1.75 -0.83 -17.28
N ALA A 573 0.74 -0.11 -16.81
CA ALA A 573 0.19 1.03 -17.53
C ALA A 573 -0.14 2.18 -16.57
N LEU A 574 0.03 3.42 -17.02
CA LEU A 574 -0.56 4.59 -16.37
C LEU A 574 -1.86 4.92 -17.07
N VAL A 575 -2.96 4.58 -16.39
CA VAL A 575 -4.33 4.82 -16.84
C VAL A 575 -4.90 6.10 -16.26
N ARG A 576 -5.87 6.67 -16.95
CA ARG A 576 -6.70 7.74 -16.42
C ARG A 576 -7.75 7.12 -15.49
N ILE A 577 -7.48 7.07 -14.18
CA ILE A 577 -8.44 6.53 -13.18
C ILE A 577 -9.79 7.24 -13.35
N TRP A 578 -9.69 8.56 -13.48
CA TRP A 578 -10.72 9.42 -14.04
C TRP A 578 -10.02 10.64 -14.63
N SER A 579 -10.79 11.63 -15.07
CA SER A 579 -10.29 12.73 -15.89
C SER A 579 -9.02 13.44 -15.37
N PRO A 580 -8.89 13.85 -14.09
CA PRO A 580 -7.75 14.60 -13.57
C PRO A 580 -6.53 13.76 -13.18
N TRP A 581 -6.69 12.46 -12.93
CA TRP A 581 -5.66 11.66 -12.25
C TRP A 581 -5.21 10.44 -13.05
N LEU A 582 -3.90 10.24 -13.06
CA LEU A 582 -3.28 9.00 -13.51
C LEU A 582 -3.18 7.99 -12.36
N GLY A 583 -3.20 6.72 -12.71
CA GLY A 583 -2.99 5.63 -11.78
C GLY A 583 -2.39 4.39 -12.43
N PRO A 584 -1.67 3.57 -11.66
CA PRO A 584 -1.10 2.32 -12.15
C PRO A 584 -2.17 1.25 -12.41
N ARG A 585 -1.99 0.48 -13.48
CA ARG A 585 -2.59 -0.84 -13.69
C ARG A 585 -1.50 -1.84 -14.04
N HIS A 586 -1.65 -3.05 -13.53
CA HIS A 586 -0.70 -4.12 -13.71
C HIS A 586 -1.42 -5.39 -14.16
N GLY A 587 -0.66 -6.35 -14.66
CA GLY A 587 -1.18 -7.67 -14.94
C GLY A 587 -0.17 -8.62 -15.56
N LYS A 588 -0.64 -9.82 -15.86
CA LYS A 588 0.16 -10.97 -16.33
C LYS A 588 -0.50 -11.55 -17.58
N GLY A 589 0.30 -12.02 -18.53
CA GLY A 589 -0.21 -12.66 -19.74
C GLY A 589 -0.91 -11.69 -20.70
N SER A 590 -2.23 -11.84 -20.87
CA SER A 590 -3.01 -11.04 -21.83
C SER A 590 -3.21 -9.61 -21.32
N PHE A 591 -2.97 -8.62 -22.19
CA PHE A 591 -3.09 -7.21 -21.83
C PHE A 591 -4.55 -6.79 -21.73
N ALA A 592 -4.97 -6.38 -20.54
CA ALA A 592 -6.32 -5.89 -20.29
C ALA A 592 -6.28 -4.62 -19.42
N LEU A 593 -7.06 -3.62 -19.82
CA LEU A 593 -7.23 -2.38 -19.08
C LEU A 593 -8.71 -2.10 -18.83
N SER A 594 -9.01 -1.62 -17.64
CA SER A 594 -10.33 -1.09 -17.25
C SER A 594 -10.55 0.34 -17.75
N GLU A 595 -9.48 1.13 -17.87
CA GLU A 595 -9.51 2.53 -18.30
C GLU A 595 -8.47 2.80 -19.39
N TYR A 596 -8.57 3.95 -20.06
CA TYR A 596 -7.60 4.30 -21.09
C TYR A 596 -6.25 4.73 -20.50
N ALA A 597 -5.17 4.21 -21.09
CA ALA A 597 -3.79 4.49 -20.71
C ALA A 597 -3.13 5.55 -21.59
N MET A 598 -2.22 6.32 -21.00
CA MET A 598 -1.30 7.20 -21.72
C MET A 598 0.08 6.57 -21.88
N LEU A 599 0.46 5.69 -20.95
CA LEU A 599 1.72 4.96 -20.95
C LEU A 599 1.41 3.47 -20.77
N CYS A 600 2.04 2.61 -21.57
CA CYS A 600 2.04 1.17 -21.38
C CYS A 600 3.48 0.66 -21.42
N SER A 601 3.80 -0.31 -20.57
CA SER A 601 5.09 -0.97 -20.54
C SER A 601 4.90 -2.47 -20.44
N PHE A 602 5.64 -3.21 -21.25
CA PHE A 602 5.60 -4.67 -21.31
C PHE A 602 6.98 -5.22 -20.99
N LEU A 603 7.11 -5.87 -19.83
CA LEU A 603 8.27 -6.69 -19.51
C LEU A 603 8.10 -8.04 -20.20
N ARG A 604 9.03 -8.34 -21.11
CA ARG A 604 9.02 -9.58 -21.87
C ARG A 604 9.77 -10.70 -21.17
N THR A 605 9.51 -11.93 -21.60
CA THR A 605 10.18 -13.15 -21.09
C THR A 605 11.67 -13.23 -21.45
N ASP A 606 12.18 -12.33 -22.30
CA ASP A 606 13.60 -12.17 -22.63
C ASP A 606 14.28 -11.05 -21.81
N GLY A 607 13.56 -10.46 -20.84
CA GLY A 607 14.07 -9.37 -20.00
C GLY A 607 14.07 -7.98 -20.66
N VAL A 608 13.53 -7.85 -21.89
CA VAL A 608 13.39 -6.54 -22.56
C VAL A 608 12.12 -5.84 -22.11
N HIS A 609 12.23 -4.54 -21.83
CA HIS A 609 11.10 -3.65 -21.57
C HIS A 609 10.70 -2.95 -22.88
N LEU A 610 9.44 -3.08 -23.29
CA LEU A 610 8.85 -2.28 -24.37
C LEU A 610 7.94 -1.22 -23.76
N VAL A 611 8.31 0.05 -23.90
CA VAL A 611 7.53 1.21 -23.42
C VAL A 611 6.83 1.86 -24.61
N LEU A 612 5.52 2.12 -24.48
CA LEU A 612 4.70 2.86 -25.43
C LEU A 612 4.15 4.12 -24.74
N LEU A 613 4.36 5.28 -25.36
CA LEU A 613 3.88 6.57 -24.89
C LEU A 613 2.93 7.17 -25.94
N ALA A 614 1.69 7.46 -25.54
CA ALA A 614 0.72 8.14 -26.38
C ALA A 614 0.90 9.66 -26.28
N VAL A 615 1.48 10.26 -27.31
CA VAL A 615 1.72 11.71 -27.35
C VAL A 615 0.44 12.43 -27.78
N SER A 616 0.05 13.45 -27.02
CA SER A 616 -1.22 14.17 -27.18
C SER A 616 -1.00 15.68 -27.33
N GLY A 617 -1.96 16.37 -27.94
CA GLY A 617 -1.93 17.83 -28.14
C GLY A 617 -1.25 18.28 -29.45
N VAL A 618 -0.46 17.42 -30.09
CA VAL A 618 0.10 17.67 -31.43
C VAL A 618 -1.04 17.64 -32.46
N ASP A 619 -1.15 18.70 -33.26
CA ASP A 619 -2.22 18.90 -34.26
C ASP A 619 -3.64 18.74 -33.69
N ASP A 620 -3.84 19.09 -32.41
CA ASP A 620 -5.12 18.97 -31.68
C ASP A 620 -5.64 17.52 -31.55
N VAL A 621 -4.73 16.54 -31.58
CA VAL A 621 -5.06 15.12 -31.40
C VAL A 621 -4.77 14.64 -29.98
N LEU A 622 -5.79 14.09 -29.31
CA LEU A 622 -5.64 13.31 -28.09
C LEU A 622 -5.42 11.83 -28.48
N THR A 623 -4.33 11.23 -28.01
CA THR A 623 -4.00 9.81 -28.24
C THR A 623 -3.98 9.07 -26.91
N LEU A 624 -4.62 7.90 -26.85
CA LEU A 624 -4.66 7.02 -25.68
C LEU A 624 -4.58 5.55 -26.13
N PHE A 625 -4.30 4.66 -25.19
CA PHE A 625 -4.34 3.21 -25.36
C PHE A 625 -5.53 2.61 -24.59
N GLY A 626 -6.17 1.61 -25.18
CA GLY A 626 -7.06 0.67 -24.49
C GLY A 626 -6.62 -0.76 -24.81
N SER A 627 -7.44 -1.73 -24.42
CA SER A 627 -7.23 -3.15 -24.72
C SER A 627 -8.37 -3.75 -25.53
N GLY A 628 -8.05 -4.65 -26.47
CA GLY A 628 -9.01 -5.52 -27.14
C GLY A 628 -9.32 -6.78 -26.33
N GLU A 629 -10.40 -7.48 -26.67
CA GLU A 629 -10.76 -8.77 -26.03
C GLU A 629 -9.69 -9.86 -26.23
N ASP A 630 -8.92 -9.75 -27.31
CA ASP A 630 -7.81 -10.63 -27.67
C ASP A 630 -6.47 -10.24 -27.01
N GLY A 631 -6.46 -9.22 -26.15
CA GLY A 631 -5.26 -8.68 -25.54
C GLY A 631 -4.49 -7.71 -26.42
N ALA A 632 -5.06 -7.24 -27.54
CA ALA A 632 -4.40 -6.25 -28.38
C ALA A 632 -4.30 -4.88 -27.70
N VAL A 633 -3.20 -4.15 -27.95
CA VAL A 633 -3.14 -2.72 -27.66
C VAL A 633 -4.00 -2.00 -28.69
N VAL A 634 -4.98 -1.24 -28.23
CA VAL A 634 -5.92 -0.51 -29.07
C VAL A 634 -5.66 0.99 -28.95
N VAL A 635 -5.30 1.64 -30.05
CA VAL A 635 -5.11 3.09 -30.11
C VAL A 635 -6.48 3.76 -30.22
N LYS A 636 -6.77 4.64 -29.26
CA LYS A 636 -7.94 5.50 -29.22
C LYS A 636 -7.48 6.93 -29.45
N ALA A 637 -7.84 7.50 -30.60
CA ALA A 637 -7.47 8.87 -30.94
C ALA A 637 -8.70 9.75 -31.20
N LYS A 638 -8.64 10.99 -30.73
CA LYS A 638 -9.67 12.02 -30.87
C LYS A 638 -9.04 13.29 -31.46
N ASN A 639 -9.55 13.74 -32.60
CA ASN A 639 -9.08 14.93 -33.31
C ASN A 639 -10.14 16.03 -33.27
N ASP A 640 -9.75 17.21 -32.77
CA ASP A 640 -10.63 18.36 -32.61
C ASP A 640 -10.46 19.42 -33.72
N SER A 641 -9.49 19.20 -34.62
CA SER A 641 -9.26 20.04 -35.79
C SER A 641 -10.27 19.73 -36.91
N THR A 642 -10.60 20.76 -37.70
CA THR A 642 -11.38 20.62 -38.93
C THR A 642 -10.58 20.00 -40.08
N GLN A 643 -9.28 19.76 -39.88
CA GLN A 643 -8.40 19.05 -40.80
C GLN A 643 -8.14 17.63 -40.29
N ALA A 644 -7.95 16.69 -41.22
CA ALA A 644 -7.51 15.34 -40.85
C ALA A 644 -6.08 15.39 -40.33
N ALA A 645 -5.79 14.59 -39.32
CA ALA A 645 -4.50 14.60 -38.62
C ALA A 645 -4.00 13.16 -38.42
N ARG A 646 -2.92 13.01 -37.64
CA ARG A 646 -2.36 11.70 -37.29
C ARG A 646 -2.17 11.61 -35.79
N PHE A 647 -2.49 10.46 -35.21
CA PHE A 647 -2.10 10.17 -33.83
C PHE A 647 -0.59 9.93 -33.75
N GLN A 648 -0.02 10.18 -32.57
CA GLN A 648 1.42 10.13 -32.32
C GLN A 648 1.70 9.12 -31.18
N ILE A 649 2.50 8.10 -31.46
CA ILE A 649 2.95 7.10 -30.47
C ILE A 649 4.46 6.99 -30.54
N LEU A 650 5.12 7.09 -29.40
CA LEU A 650 6.54 6.78 -29.26
C LEU A 650 6.70 5.42 -28.60
N ALA A 651 7.56 4.59 -29.16
CA ALA A 651 7.83 3.25 -28.64
C ALA A 651 9.33 3.06 -28.47
N ALA A 652 9.77 2.58 -27.31
CA ALA A 652 11.17 2.25 -27.07
C ALA A 652 11.34 0.86 -26.44
N ALA A 653 12.44 0.20 -26.79
CA ALA A 653 12.84 -1.08 -26.22
C ALA A 653 14.24 -1.01 -25.63
N ALA A 654 14.41 -1.50 -24.39
CA ALA A 654 15.70 -1.57 -23.69
C ALA A 654 15.71 -2.68 -22.62
N HIS A 655 16.90 -3.04 -22.11
CA HIS A 655 17.05 -3.95 -20.96
C HIS A 655 16.76 -3.29 -19.61
N ASP A 656 16.60 -1.97 -19.57
CA ASP A 656 16.26 -1.21 -18.38
C ASP A 656 15.06 -0.31 -18.68
N PHE A 657 14.05 -0.36 -17.81
CA PHE A 657 12.82 0.41 -17.98
C PHE A 657 13.09 1.92 -18.05
N GLU A 658 14.00 2.44 -17.22
CA GLU A 658 14.28 3.88 -17.16
C GLU A 658 14.98 4.35 -18.44
N VAL A 659 15.80 3.50 -19.06
CA VAL A 659 16.43 3.81 -20.35
C VAL A 659 15.37 3.90 -21.45
N ALA A 660 14.45 2.92 -21.54
CA ALA A 660 13.34 2.96 -22.50
C ALA A 660 12.41 4.16 -22.27
N MET A 661 12.10 4.46 -21.00
CA MET A 661 11.29 5.61 -20.62
C MET A 661 11.96 6.94 -21.00
N SER A 662 13.27 7.07 -20.76
CA SER A 662 14.04 8.25 -21.13
C SER A 662 14.03 8.47 -22.65
N ALA A 663 14.18 7.39 -23.44
CA ALA A 663 14.15 7.45 -24.90
C ALA A 663 12.83 8.03 -25.44
N VAL A 664 11.67 7.53 -24.96
CA VAL A 664 10.37 8.04 -25.42
C VAL A 664 10.12 9.48 -24.94
N ILE A 665 10.56 9.87 -23.74
CA ILE A 665 10.34 11.22 -23.24
C ILE A 665 11.22 12.25 -23.97
N TYR A 666 12.49 11.93 -24.23
CA TYR A 666 13.39 12.83 -24.96
C TYR A 666 12.89 13.10 -26.38
N GLU A 667 12.38 12.08 -27.08
CA GLU A 667 11.77 12.28 -28.39
C GLU A 667 10.42 13.03 -28.30
N ALA A 668 9.61 12.78 -27.25
CA ALA A 668 8.37 13.53 -27.04
C ALA A 668 8.62 15.04 -26.93
N ARG A 669 9.69 15.45 -26.23
CA ARG A 669 10.09 16.87 -26.14
C ARG A 669 10.41 17.50 -27.49
N LYS A 670 10.87 16.71 -28.47
CA LYS A 670 11.12 17.22 -29.83
C LYS A 670 9.83 17.35 -30.62
N LEU A 671 8.90 16.40 -30.45
CA LEU A 671 7.61 16.43 -31.14
C LEU A 671 6.70 17.56 -30.69
N THR A 672 6.80 17.98 -29.42
CA THR A 672 5.92 19.01 -28.84
C THR A 672 6.49 20.44 -28.92
N ARG A 673 7.72 20.63 -29.43
CA ARG A 673 8.30 21.96 -29.64
C ARG A 673 7.67 22.64 -30.87
N PRO A 674 7.29 23.93 -30.82
CA PRO A 674 6.85 24.68 -31.99
C PRO A 674 7.95 24.75 -33.06
N TYR A 675 7.61 24.45 -34.30
CA TYR A 675 8.53 24.38 -35.46
C TYR A 675 9.33 25.68 -35.74
N ALA A 676 8.91 26.83 -35.16
CA ALA A 676 9.56 28.12 -35.35
C ALA A 676 10.95 28.24 -34.66
N GLU A 677 11.22 27.47 -33.59
CA GLU A 677 12.48 27.53 -32.84
C GLU A 677 13.55 26.53 -33.35
N GLN A 678 13.20 25.69 -34.33
CA GLN A 678 14.14 24.74 -34.94
C GLN A 678 15.23 25.43 -35.75
N ALA A 679 14.98 26.64 -36.28
CA ALA A 679 15.94 27.37 -37.10
C ALA A 679 17.02 28.14 -36.30
N GLU A 680 16.81 28.40 -35.00
CA GLU A 680 17.77 29.14 -34.17
C GLU A 680 18.50 28.27 -33.12
N SER A 681 17.96 27.09 -32.76
CA SER A 681 18.51 26.27 -31.66
C SER A 681 19.67 25.34 -32.03
N ASP A 682 20.01 25.16 -33.31
CA ASP A 682 21.24 24.47 -33.76
C ASP A 682 22.54 25.20 -33.32
N ARG A 683 22.43 26.30 -32.57
CA ARG A 683 23.55 27.11 -32.03
C ARG A 683 23.58 27.22 -30.50
N VAL A 684 22.65 26.62 -29.76
CA VAL A 684 22.63 26.72 -28.29
C VAL A 684 23.29 25.48 -27.68
N PRO A 685 24.41 25.61 -26.95
CA PRO A 685 25.06 24.48 -26.30
C PRO A 685 24.13 23.85 -25.26
N THR A 686 24.25 22.53 -25.13
CA THR A 686 23.69 21.71 -24.05
C THR A 686 23.82 22.41 -22.69
N PRO A 687 22.79 22.43 -21.82
CA PRO A 687 23.00 22.83 -20.44
C PRO A 687 23.96 21.83 -19.82
N VAL A 688 25.20 22.27 -19.63
CA VAL A 688 26.15 21.61 -18.74
C VAL A 688 25.48 21.61 -17.36
N SER A 689 25.68 20.53 -16.58
CA SER A 689 25.37 20.51 -15.14
C SER A 689 25.69 21.86 -14.51
N PRO A 690 24.88 22.36 -13.55
CA PRO A 690 25.04 23.72 -13.05
C PRO A 690 26.50 23.95 -12.67
N PRO A 691 27.20 24.89 -13.33
CA PRO A 691 28.48 25.33 -12.84
C PRO A 691 28.26 25.89 -11.44
N GLY A 692 29.12 25.50 -10.50
CA GLY A 692 29.29 26.24 -9.28
C GLY A 692 29.67 27.69 -9.59
N ASP A 693 29.29 28.57 -8.67
CA ASP A 693 29.80 29.93 -8.51
C ASP A 693 29.46 30.96 -9.60
N ASP A 694 28.18 31.26 -9.80
CA ASP A 694 27.77 32.58 -10.29
C ASP A 694 27.51 33.52 -9.10
N ILE A 695 28.59 34.05 -8.51
CA ILE A 695 28.52 35.21 -7.63
C ILE A 695 28.22 36.43 -8.51
N VAL A 696 26.95 36.80 -8.61
CA VAL A 696 26.56 38.12 -9.09
C VAL A 696 26.95 39.14 -8.02
N VAL A 697 28.08 39.82 -8.21
CA VAL A 697 28.43 41.00 -7.40
C VAL A 697 27.49 42.14 -7.83
N VAL A 698 26.38 42.28 -7.11
CA VAL A 698 25.56 43.50 -7.20
C VAL A 698 26.33 44.61 -6.47
N GLU A 699 26.65 45.67 -7.20
CA GLU A 699 27.28 46.87 -6.65
C GLU A 699 26.48 47.45 -5.48
N LYS A 700 27.23 48.08 -4.58
CA LYS A 700 26.82 48.66 -3.29
C LYS A 700 25.54 49.51 -3.36
N ASP A 701 24.39 48.87 -3.27
CA ASP A 701 23.16 49.53 -2.88
C ASP A 701 22.80 49.12 -1.44
N LYS A 702 22.72 50.10 -0.53
CA LYS A 702 22.57 49.85 0.92
C LYS A 702 21.20 49.30 1.30
N ASP A 703 20.26 49.27 0.36
CA ASP A 703 18.89 48.79 0.53
C ASP A 703 18.64 47.38 -0.07
N VAL A 704 19.65 46.76 -0.69
CA VAL A 704 19.54 45.37 -1.18
C VAL A 704 19.74 44.40 -0.01
N LYS A 705 18.63 43.81 0.46
CA LYS A 705 18.66 42.68 1.38
C LYS A 705 18.89 41.41 0.59
N ALA A 706 19.94 40.65 0.92
CA ALA A 706 20.11 39.28 0.42
C ALA A 706 18.82 38.49 0.70
N GLN A 707 18.14 38.05 -0.36
CA GLN A 707 16.98 37.18 -0.26
C GLN A 707 17.41 35.72 -0.28
N TRP A 708 16.77 34.94 0.57
CA TRP A 708 16.89 33.49 0.61
C TRP A 708 16.44 32.89 -0.73
N LEU A 709 17.36 32.27 -1.47
CA LEU A 709 17.06 31.37 -2.59
C LEU A 709 16.84 29.95 -2.04
N ALA A 710 15.89 29.77 -1.11
CA ALA A 710 15.26 28.46 -1.01
C ALA A 710 14.08 28.43 -1.96
N GLU A 711 13.90 27.29 -2.59
CA GLU A 711 12.67 27.01 -3.28
C GLU A 711 11.53 27.04 -2.26
N TRP A 712 10.46 27.77 -2.57
CA TRP A 712 9.37 27.99 -1.62
C TRP A 712 8.79 26.66 -1.10
N TYR A 713 8.80 25.61 -1.94
CA TYR A 713 8.33 24.26 -1.61
C TYR A 713 9.25 23.45 -0.67
N ASP A 714 10.41 23.99 -0.28
CA ASP A 714 11.26 23.42 0.79
C ASP A 714 10.81 23.86 2.20
N GLY A 715 9.83 24.77 2.29
CA GLY A 715 9.22 25.18 3.55
C GLY A 715 8.14 24.20 4.03
N LEU A 716 8.09 23.92 5.34
CA LEU A 716 6.94 23.20 5.92
C LEU A 716 5.68 24.01 5.67
N THR A 717 4.68 23.39 5.05
CA THR A 717 3.46 24.07 4.62
C THR A 717 2.25 23.58 5.38
N TYR A 718 1.37 24.49 5.80
CA TYR A 718 0.05 24.15 6.32
C TYR A 718 -1.01 24.41 5.26
N CYS A 719 -1.86 23.41 5.01
CA CYS A 719 -3.03 23.54 4.16
C CYS A 719 -4.29 23.51 5.01
N THR A 720 -5.22 24.45 4.78
CA THR A 720 -6.46 24.53 5.55
C THR A 720 -7.47 23.42 5.24
N TRP A 721 -7.30 22.68 4.14
CA TRP A 721 -8.20 21.61 3.68
C TRP A 721 -8.16 20.35 4.55
N ASN A 722 -9.31 19.78 4.95
CA ASN A 722 -9.49 18.75 6.00
C ASN A 722 -9.36 19.31 7.43
N GLY A 723 -8.26 19.99 7.77
CA GLY A 723 -8.00 20.43 9.15
C GLY A 723 -8.97 21.49 9.69
N LEU A 724 -9.47 22.41 8.84
CA LEU A 724 -10.38 23.49 9.24
C LEU A 724 -11.82 23.34 8.71
N GLY A 725 -12.07 22.33 7.88
CA GLY A 725 -13.37 22.09 7.23
C GLY A 725 -13.67 23.02 6.04
N GLN A 726 -14.85 22.85 5.43
CA GLN A 726 -15.23 23.56 4.20
C GLN A 726 -15.78 24.98 4.43
N ASP A 727 -16.37 25.28 5.59
CA ASP A 727 -16.84 26.63 5.91
C ASP A 727 -15.69 27.49 6.47
N LEU A 728 -14.78 27.91 5.60
CA LEU A 728 -13.57 28.63 5.99
C LEU A 728 -13.88 30.08 6.39
N THR A 729 -13.38 30.53 7.55
CA THR A 729 -13.58 31.90 8.07
C THR A 729 -12.28 32.49 8.60
N GLU A 730 -12.19 33.82 8.75
CA GLU A 730 -11.04 34.48 9.38
C GLU A 730 -10.73 33.85 10.76
N GLU A 731 -11.76 33.60 11.58
CA GLU A 731 -11.60 33.04 12.92
C GLU A 731 -10.97 31.65 12.89
N LYS A 732 -11.46 30.77 12.01
CA LYS A 732 -10.94 29.39 11.90
C LYS A 732 -9.48 29.38 11.44
N ILE A 733 -9.12 30.20 10.45
CA ILE A 733 -7.75 30.31 9.95
C ILE A 733 -6.84 30.76 11.09
N LEU A 734 -7.17 31.88 11.76
CA LEU A 734 -6.34 32.41 12.83
C LEU A 734 -6.22 31.44 14.01
N ARG A 735 -7.31 30.78 14.40
CA ARG A 735 -7.28 29.77 15.47
C ARG A 735 -6.38 28.58 15.12
N GLY A 736 -6.40 28.13 13.87
CA GLY A 736 -5.49 27.09 13.39
C GLY A 736 -4.03 27.51 13.46
N LEU A 737 -3.72 28.72 12.98
CA LEU A 737 -2.36 29.27 13.02
C LEU A 737 -1.86 29.55 14.45
N ASP A 738 -2.74 30.05 15.32
CA ASP A 738 -2.45 30.26 16.74
C ASP A 738 -2.18 28.93 17.45
N SER A 739 -2.92 27.87 17.08
CA SER A 739 -2.66 26.52 17.60
C SER A 739 -1.30 25.99 17.18
N LEU A 740 -0.92 26.11 15.91
CA LEU A 740 0.42 25.73 15.45
C LEU A 740 1.50 26.50 16.23
N LYS A 741 1.33 27.82 16.33
CA LYS A 741 2.25 28.71 17.05
C LYS A 741 2.38 28.37 18.53
N SER A 742 1.27 28.08 19.23
CA SER A 742 1.28 27.75 20.66
C SER A 742 1.99 26.43 20.96
N HIS A 743 2.05 25.52 19.99
CA HIS A 743 2.78 24.25 20.07
C HIS A 743 4.21 24.34 19.51
N GLY A 744 4.68 25.53 19.15
CA GLY A 744 6.04 25.75 18.64
C GLY A 744 6.25 25.33 17.18
N ILE A 745 5.18 25.00 16.46
CA ILE A 745 5.24 24.63 15.04
C ILE A 745 5.36 25.92 14.21
N LYS A 746 6.46 26.03 13.48
CA LYS A 746 6.74 27.17 12.60
C LYS A 746 6.65 26.72 11.16
N ILE A 747 5.51 26.99 10.53
CA ILE A 747 5.34 26.79 9.09
C ILE A 747 5.94 27.97 8.32
N ALA A 748 6.46 27.69 7.13
CA ALA A 748 6.96 28.70 6.20
C ALA A 748 5.88 29.13 5.19
N ASN A 749 4.99 28.21 4.82
CA ASN A 749 3.94 28.48 3.83
C ASN A 749 2.56 28.16 4.39
N LEU A 750 1.56 28.94 3.96
CA LEU A 750 0.15 28.72 4.23
C LEU A 750 -0.60 28.58 2.90
N ILE A 751 -1.38 27.51 2.75
CA ILE A 751 -2.35 27.35 1.66
C ILE A 751 -3.74 27.56 2.25
N ILE A 752 -4.37 28.69 1.90
CA ILE A 752 -5.79 28.94 2.15
C ILE A 752 -6.57 28.27 1.02
N ASP A 753 -7.07 27.09 1.31
CA ASP A 753 -7.77 26.24 0.34
C ASP A 753 -9.21 26.72 0.08
N ASP A 754 -9.96 25.94 -0.71
CA ASP A 754 -11.34 26.18 -1.16
C ASP A 754 -12.29 26.85 -0.12
N ASN A 755 -13.27 27.63 -0.63
CA ASN A 755 -14.34 28.37 0.05
C ASN A 755 -13.97 29.74 0.67
N TRP A 756 -12.87 30.37 0.27
CA TRP A 756 -12.60 31.77 0.66
C TRP A 756 -13.33 32.79 -0.25
N GLN A 757 -13.71 32.41 -1.47
CA GLN A 757 -14.28 33.28 -2.48
C GLN A 757 -15.74 33.69 -2.20
N ALA A 758 -16.16 34.84 -2.75
CA ALA A 758 -17.57 35.22 -2.82
C ALA A 758 -18.30 34.46 -3.95
N LEU A 759 -19.26 33.60 -3.56
CA LEU A 759 -19.94 32.66 -4.45
C LEU A 759 -21.46 32.87 -4.52
N ASP A 760 -22.09 32.33 -5.55
CA ASP A 760 -23.56 32.22 -5.61
C ASP A 760 -24.13 31.28 -4.53
N LYS A 761 -25.44 31.38 -4.29
CA LYS A 761 -26.18 30.37 -3.52
C LYS A 761 -26.35 29.11 -4.38
N GLY A 762 -26.15 27.95 -3.77
CA GLY A 762 -26.35 26.66 -4.43
C GLY A 762 -26.25 25.52 -3.43
N ASP A 763 -26.89 24.39 -3.76
CA ASP A 763 -26.98 23.22 -2.88
C ASP A 763 -25.67 22.42 -2.81
N SER A 764 -24.74 22.65 -3.75
CA SER A 764 -23.42 22.00 -3.80
C SER A 764 -22.33 22.93 -4.35
N GLN A 765 -21.05 22.61 -4.12
CA GLN A 765 -19.93 23.39 -4.68
C GLN A 765 -19.99 23.51 -6.22
N PHE A 766 -20.42 22.46 -6.90
CA PHE A 766 -20.50 22.40 -8.37
C PHE A 766 -21.63 23.25 -8.98
N THR A 767 -22.54 23.78 -8.15
CA THR A 767 -23.62 24.67 -8.60
C THR A 767 -23.34 26.15 -8.35
N ARG A 768 -22.30 26.46 -7.56
CA ARG A 768 -21.93 27.81 -7.14
C ARG A 768 -20.98 28.45 -8.15
N GLY A 769 -21.32 29.63 -8.66
CA GLY A 769 -20.46 30.42 -9.55
C GLY A 769 -19.64 31.45 -8.79
N TRP A 770 -18.46 31.82 -9.31
CA TRP A 770 -17.62 32.86 -8.73
C TRP A 770 -18.09 34.27 -9.11
N LYS A 771 -18.26 35.16 -8.13
CA LYS A 771 -18.89 36.47 -8.33
C LYS A 771 -17.94 37.65 -8.53
N GLN A 772 -16.86 37.71 -7.75
CA GLN A 772 -15.92 38.85 -7.66
C GLN A 772 -14.58 38.39 -7.06
N PHE A 773 -13.51 39.15 -7.23
CA PHE A 773 -12.19 38.80 -6.67
C PHE A 773 -12.13 38.88 -5.14
N GLU A 774 -12.88 39.79 -4.52
CA GLU A 774 -12.90 39.94 -3.07
C GLU A 774 -13.48 38.69 -2.36
N GLY A 775 -12.95 38.37 -1.19
CA GLY A 775 -13.36 37.21 -0.41
C GLY A 775 -14.83 37.29 0.03
N ASN A 776 -15.36 36.16 0.49
CA ASN A 776 -16.72 36.08 1.01
C ASN A 776 -16.92 37.09 2.16
N PRO A 777 -17.82 38.10 2.03
CA PRO A 777 -18.00 39.11 3.06
C PRO A 777 -18.55 38.56 4.37
N ASP A 778 -19.25 37.43 4.35
CA ASP A 778 -19.76 36.79 5.58
C ASP A 778 -18.62 36.10 6.36
N ALA A 779 -17.65 35.51 5.64
CA ALA A 779 -16.49 34.85 6.23
C ALA A 779 -15.35 35.82 6.61
N PHE A 780 -15.25 36.94 5.88
CA PHE A 780 -14.23 37.97 6.01
C PHE A 780 -14.90 39.37 6.09
N PRO A 781 -15.58 39.70 7.20
CA PRO A 781 -16.43 40.90 7.32
C PRO A 781 -15.68 42.23 7.21
N LYS A 782 -14.35 42.21 7.32
CA LYS A 782 -13.49 43.39 7.13
C LYS A 782 -12.68 43.35 5.82
N GLY A 783 -13.03 42.44 4.93
CA GLY A 783 -12.31 42.17 3.68
C GLY A 783 -11.13 41.22 3.87
N PHE A 784 -10.84 40.45 2.83
CA PHE A 784 -9.81 39.42 2.85
C PHE A 784 -8.41 40.02 3.01
N LYS A 785 -8.17 41.22 2.46
CA LYS A 785 -6.94 41.99 2.68
C LYS A 785 -6.61 42.17 4.15
N GLN A 786 -7.61 42.47 4.98
CA GLN A 786 -7.39 42.68 6.42
C GLN A 786 -7.01 41.37 7.12
N THR A 787 -7.62 40.25 6.71
CA THR A 787 -7.25 38.92 7.19
C THR A 787 -5.80 38.58 6.84
N ILE A 788 -5.37 38.79 5.59
CA ILE A 788 -3.99 38.55 5.15
C ILE A 788 -2.99 39.43 5.92
N GLN A 789 -3.28 40.73 6.10
CA GLN A 789 -2.45 41.63 6.88
C GLN A 789 -2.33 41.19 8.35
N LYS A 790 -3.43 40.69 8.92
CA LYS A 790 -3.44 40.15 10.29
C LYS A 790 -2.57 38.91 10.39
N ILE A 791 -2.68 37.96 9.45
CA ILE A 791 -1.82 36.76 9.39
C ILE A 791 -0.34 37.14 9.35
N ARG A 792 0.05 38.05 8.43
CA ARG A 792 1.44 38.52 8.30
C ARG A 792 1.96 39.17 9.58
N THR A 793 1.11 39.90 10.30
CA THR A 793 1.49 40.60 11.53
C THR A 793 1.58 39.66 12.74
N THR A 794 0.65 38.70 12.87
CA THR A 794 0.59 37.79 14.04
C THR A 794 1.44 36.53 13.89
N HIS A 795 1.74 36.12 12.66
CA HIS A 795 2.53 34.93 12.31
C HIS A 795 3.67 35.26 11.33
N PRO A 796 4.71 35.99 11.76
CA PRO A 796 5.79 36.46 10.88
C PRO A 796 6.67 35.35 10.28
N ASN A 797 6.57 34.11 10.77
CA ASN A 797 7.26 32.96 10.19
C ASN A 797 6.62 32.47 8.87
N ILE A 798 5.40 32.94 8.54
CA ILE A 798 4.73 32.58 7.28
C ILE A 798 5.26 33.52 6.18
N HIS A 799 6.16 32.99 5.36
CA HIS A 799 6.85 33.70 4.29
C HIS A 799 5.99 33.75 3.02
N HIS A 800 5.19 32.73 2.75
CA HIS A 800 4.32 32.66 1.58
C HIS A 800 2.89 32.30 1.94
N ILE A 801 1.94 32.96 1.28
CA ILE A 801 0.52 32.67 1.42
C ILE A 801 -0.02 32.38 0.04
N ALA A 802 -0.47 31.13 -0.15
CA ALA A 802 -1.14 30.66 -1.33
C ALA A 802 -2.66 30.65 -1.14
N VAL A 803 -3.40 30.93 -2.21
CA VAL A 803 -4.86 30.75 -2.24
C VAL A 803 -5.28 29.78 -3.34
N TRP A 804 -6.33 29.03 -3.08
CA TRP A 804 -6.92 28.11 -4.05
C TRP A 804 -7.84 28.83 -5.05
N HIS A 805 -7.82 28.42 -6.32
CA HIS A 805 -8.87 28.72 -7.31
C HIS A 805 -8.97 27.61 -8.36
N ALA A 806 -10.13 27.48 -9.02
CA ALA A 806 -10.30 26.58 -10.16
C ALA A 806 -9.94 27.27 -11.49
N MET A 807 -9.65 26.47 -12.51
CA MET A 807 -9.21 26.96 -13.84
C MET A 807 -10.32 27.74 -14.58
N LEU A 808 -11.58 27.28 -14.54
CA LEU A 808 -12.71 27.91 -15.24
C LEU A 808 -13.58 28.80 -14.34
N GLY A 809 -13.04 29.28 -13.21
CA GLY A 809 -13.77 30.07 -12.22
C GLY A 809 -13.79 29.40 -10.84
N TYR A 810 -14.99 29.11 -10.33
CA TYR A 810 -15.20 28.16 -9.22
C TYR A 810 -15.62 26.78 -9.77
N TRP A 811 -15.92 25.81 -8.91
CA TRP A 811 -16.44 24.49 -9.33
C TRP A 811 -17.67 24.57 -10.24
N GLY A 812 -18.55 25.58 -10.07
CA GLY A 812 -19.70 25.84 -10.95
C GLY A 812 -19.45 26.91 -12.04
N GLY A 813 -18.20 27.31 -12.26
CA GLY A 813 -17.81 28.35 -13.23
C GLY A 813 -17.92 29.78 -12.68
N ILE A 814 -18.26 30.72 -13.55
CA ILE A 814 -18.49 32.14 -13.26
C ILE A 814 -19.98 32.39 -12.99
N SER A 815 -20.29 33.20 -11.98
CA SER A 815 -21.66 33.63 -11.69
C SER A 815 -22.20 34.51 -12.83
N PRO A 816 -23.34 34.16 -13.46
CA PRO A 816 -23.92 34.95 -14.55
C PRO A 816 -24.31 36.38 -14.15
N ASP A 817 -24.70 36.57 -12.89
CA ASP A 817 -25.14 37.87 -12.35
C ASP A 817 -24.04 38.60 -11.56
N GLY A 818 -22.88 37.95 -11.39
CA GLY A 818 -21.71 38.45 -10.70
C GLY A 818 -21.01 39.61 -11.41
N GLU A 819 -20.09 40.26 -10.70
CA GLU A 819 -19.28 41.36 -11.25
C GLU A 819 -18.33 40.86 -12.34
N LEU A 820 -17.74 39.67 -12.17
CA LEU A 820 -16.83 39.08 -13.14
C LEU A 820 -17.49 38.89 -14.53
N ALA A 821 -18.73 38.43 -14.59
CA ALA A 821 -19.45 38.26 -15.86
C ALA A 821 -19.79 39.58 -16.57
N LYS A 822 -19.81 40.71 -15.84
CA LYS A 822 -20.02 42.05 -16.39
C LYS A 822 -18.72 42.70 -16.85
N LEU A 823 -17.61 42.37 -16.18
CA LEU A 823 -16.28 42.92 -16.44
C LEU A 823 -15.57 42.21 -17.58
N TYR A 824 -15.78 40.91 -17.75
CA TYR A 824 -15.07 40.10 -18.74
C TYR A 824 -16.04 39.48 -19.75
N LYS A 825 -15.54 39.28 -20.98
CA LYS A 825 -16.26 38.50 -21.98
C LYS A 825 -16.41 37.07 -21.45
N THR A 826 -17.63 36.53 -21.48
CA THR A 826 -17.93 35.18 -21.01
C THR A 826 -18.58 34.34 -22.11
N LYS A 827 -18.43 33.02 -22.01
CA LYS A 827 -19.08 32.04 -22.90
C LYS A 827 -19.63 30.89 -22.08
N ARG A 828 -20.86 30.48 -22.41
CA ARG A 828 -21.45 29.24 -21.89
C ARG A 828 -20.91 28.06 -22.69
N ILE A 829 -20.31 27.09 -22.00
CA ILE A 829 -19.73 25.89 -22.60
C ILE A 829 -20.46 24.65 -22.09
N GLU A 830 -20.70 23.69 -22.98
CA GLU A 830 -21.22 22.38 -22.61
C GLU A 830 -20.09 21.50 -22.06
N ILE A 831 -20.39 20.78 -20.99
CA ILE A 831 -19.44 19.93 -20.26
C ILE A 831 -19.95 18.49 -20.30
N THR A 832 -19.07 17.55 -20.65
CA THR A 832 -19.36 16.12 -20.53
C THR A 832 -19.29 15.67 -19.09
N ASP A 833 -20.09 14.66 -18.73
CA ASP A 833 -20.00 14.05 -17.41
C ASP A 833 -18.55 13.57 -17.14
N PRO A 834 -17.89 14.06 -16.06
CA PRO A 834 -16.50 13.78 -15.74
C PRO A 834 -16.19 12.30 -15.50
N ALA A 835 -17.19 11.50 -15.12
CA ALA A 835 -17.09 10.05 -14.94
C ALA A 835 -18.48 9.44 -14.73
N ALA A 836 -18.98 8.66 -15.71
CA ALA A 836 -20.16 7.82 -15.51
C ALA A 836 -19.90 6.81 -14.37
N GLY A 837 -20.42 7.10 -13.17
CA GLY A 837 -20.23 6.29 -11.96
C GLY A 837 -18.99 6.62 -11.10
N GLY A 838 -18.28 7.72 -11.36
CA GLY A 838 -17.17 8.19 -10.52
C GLY A 838 -17.60 8.99 -9.27
N PRO A 839 -16.66 9.46 -8.42
CA PRO A 839 -16.96 10.14 -7.15
C PRO A 839 -17.76 11.43 -7.29
N ILE A 840 -17.67 12.07 -8.45
CA ILE A 840 -18.40 13.29 -8.81
C ILE A 840 -19.40 13.05 -9.95
N ALA A 841 -19.84 11.81 -10.17
CA ALA A 841 -20.95 11.52 -11.08
C ALA A 841 -22.13 12.42 -10.70
N HIS A 842 -22.77 13.04 -11.70
CA HIS A 842 -23.81 14.05 -11.51
C HIS A 842 -23.36 15.42 -10.95
N ALA A 843 -22.07 15.68 -10.71
CA ALA A 843 -21.63 17.00 -10.25
C ALA A 843 -22.01 18.15 -11.20
N PHE A 844 -22.14 17.86 -12.50
CA PHE A 844 -22.58 18.82 -13.51
C PHE A 844 -24.00 18.54 -14.03
N GLU A 845 -24.99 18.40 -13.13
CA GLU A 845 -26.41 18.19 -13.53
C GLU A 845 -26.91 19.21 -14.57
N ARG A 846 -26.35 20.44 -14.55
CA ARG A 846 -26.69 21.52 -15.49
C ARG A 846 -26.17 21.29 -16.92
N GLY A 847 -25.24 20.35 -17.13
CA GLY A 847 -24.61 20.02 -18.43
C GLY A 847 -23.80 21.15 -19.08
N SER A 848 -23.72 22.33 -18.45
CA SER A 848 -23.01 23.50 -18.95
C SER A 848 -22.53 24.40 -17.81
N LEU A 849 -21.47 25.15 -18.05
CA LEU A 849 -20.95 26.19 -17.15
C LEU A 849 -20.69 27.48 -17.90
N LEU A 850 -20.70 28.61 -17.19
CA LEU A 850 -20.26 29.89 -17.74
C LEU A 850 -18.78 30.08 -17.42
N ALA A 851 -17.95 30.30 -18.43
CA ALA A 851 -16.51 30.53 -18.27
C ALA A 851 -16.11 31.88 -18.91
N ILE A 852 -14.93 32.37 -18.57
CA ILE A 852 -14.32 33.52 -19.25
C ILE A 852 -14.00 33.10 -20.70
N ASP A 853 -14.31 33.95 -21.67
CA ASP A 853 -14.01 33.65 -23.06
C ASP A 853 -12.48 33.71 -23.29
N PRO A 854 -11.89 32.79 -24.07
CA PRO A 854 -10.46 32.77 -24.36
C PRO A 854 -9.87 34.09 -24.90
N ASP A 855 -10.67 35.00 -25.48
CA ASP A 855 -10.18 36.32 -25.90
C ASP A 855 -9.83 37.25 -24.72
N ASP A 856 -10.34 36.94 -23.52
CA ASP A 856 -10.23 37.80 -22.33
C ASP A 856 -9.55 37.10 -21.13
N ILE A 857 -9.18 35.82 -21.28
CA ILE A 857 -8.64 35.01 -20.17
C ILE A 857 -7.27 35.48 -19.68
N GLN A 858 -6.41 35.98 -20.57
CA GLN A 858 -5.12 36.57 -20.18
C GLN A 858 -5.31 37.79 -19.29
N ARG A 859 -6.25 38.68 -19.64
CA ARG A 859 -6.58 39.86 -18.84
C ARG A 859 -7.15 39.44 -17.49
N PHE A 860 -8.06 38.46 -17.49
CA PHE A 860 -8.65 37.95 -16.26
C PHE A 860 -7.62 37.43 -15.25
N PHE A 861 -6.69 36.57 -15.67
CA PHE A 861 -5.66 36.05 -14.76
C PHE A 861 -4.66 37.14 -14.32
N ASP A 862 -4.27 38.05 -15.21
CA ASP A 862 -3.41 39.18 -14.85
C ASP A 862 -4.07 40.09 -13.80
N ASP A 863 -5.33 40.46 -14.00
CA ASP A 863 -6.08 41.30 -13.07
C ASP A 863 -6.28 40.58 -11.72
N PHE A 864 -6.64 39.30 -11.76
CA PHE A 864 -6.85 38.50 -10.55
C PHE A 864 -5.56 38.37 -9.73
N TYR A 865 -4.45 38.02 -10.37
CA TYR A 865 -3.17 37.84 -9.69
C TYR A 865 -2.55 39.16 -9.25
N ASN A 866 -2.77 40.24 -10.00
CA ASN A 866 -2.45 41.59 -9.55
C ASN A 866 -3.26 41.99 -8.29
N TYR A 867 -4.55 41.67 -8.24
CA TYR A 867 -5.36 41.86 -7.03
C TYR A 867 -4.79 41.08 -5.84
N LEU A 868 -4.52 39.78 -6.01
CA LEU A 868 -3.94 38.93 -4.97
C LEU A 868 -2.60 39.49 -4.45
N ALA A 869 -1.70 39.87 -5.35
CA ALA A 869 -0.43 40.50 -5.00
C ALA A 869 -0.65 41.81 -4.20
N SER A 870 -1.62 42.63 -4.59
CA SER A 870 -1.94 43.91 -3.93
C SER A 870 -2.45 43.75 -2.48
N ILE A 871 -2.95 42.56 -2.12
CA ILE A 871 -3.44 42.24 -0.78
C ILE A 871 -2.45 41.40 0.05
N GLY A 872 -1.30 41.03 -0.52
CA GLY A 872 -0.21 40.32 0.18
C GLY A 872 -0.20 38.79 0.01
N VAL A 873 -1.01 38.26 -0.90
CA VAL A 873 -0.96 36.87 -1.38
C VAL A 873 0.11 36.79 -2.48
N ASP A 874 0.97 35.77 -2.42
CA ASP A 874 2.16 35.67 -3.27
C ASP A 874 2.34 34.30 -3.95
N SER A 875 1.31 33.45 -3.85
CA SER A 875 1.26 32.11 -4.44
C SER A 875 -0.18 31.68 -4.73
N VAL A 876 -0.37 30.67 -5.59
CA VAL A 876 -1.69 30.11 -5.92
C VAL A 876 -1.66 28.58 -6.04
N LYS A 877 -2.75 27.92 -5.62
CA LYS A 877 -3.03 26.53 -5.96
C LYS A 877 -4.13 26.52 -7.03
N ALA A 878 -3.75 26.24 -8.27
CA ALA A 878 -4.67 26.22 -9.40
C ALA A 878 -5.19 24.81 -9.63
N ASP A 879 -6.48 24.63 -9.42
CA ASP A 879 -7.14 23.34 -9.33
C ASP A 879 -8.18 23.14 -10.45
N ALA A 880 -8.77 21.95 -10.49
CA ALA A 880 -9.78 21.56 -11.47
C ALA A 880 -9.37 21.84 -12.93
N GLN A 881 -8.07 21.77 -13.25
CA GLN A 881 -7.56 22.09 -14.59
C GLN A 881 -8.10 21.10 -15.65
N PHE A 882 -8.43 19.88 -15.22
CA PHE A 882 -9.08 18.86 -16.05
C PHE A 882 -10.43 19.28 -16.64
N PHE A 883 -11.08 20.35 -16.15
CA PHE A 883 -12.31 20.87 -16.76
C PHE A 883 -12.12 21.19 -18.24
N LEU A 884 -10.90 21.57 -18.66
CA LEU A 884 -10.55 21.79 -20.06
C LEU A 884 -10.75 20.53 -20.93
N ASP A 885 -10.49 19.34 -20.39
CA ASP A 885 -10.67 18.08 -21.13
C ASP A 885 -12.15 17.63 -21.21
N LEU A 886 -13.01 18.17 -20.33
CA LEU A 886 -14.44 17.87 -20.28
C LEU A 886 -15.29 18.75 -21.18
N ILE A 887 -14.73 19.82 -21.76
CA ILE A 887 -15.47 20.68 -22.70
C ILE A 887 -15.94 19.81 -23.87
N LYS A 888 -17.23 19.80 -24.18
CA LYS A 888 -17.83 18.84 -25.11
C LYS A 888 -17.59 19.20 -26.58
N ASP A 889 -17.82 20.46 -26.95
CA ASP A 889 -17.65 20.94 -28.32
C ASP A 889 -16.15 20.96 -28.71
N PRO A 890 -15.75 20.38 -29.86
CA PRO A 890 -14.35 20.31 -30.26
C PRO A 890 -13.73 21.67 -30.56
N ALA A 891 -14.48 22.62 -31.12
CA ALA A 891 -13.95 23.95 -31.43
C ALA A 891 -13.68 24.74 -30.14
N ASP A 892 -14.57 24.63 -29.16
CA ASP A 892 -14.36 25.20 -27.83
C ASP A 892 -13.25 24.49 -27.07
N ARG A 893 -13.24 23.16 -27.03
CA ARG A 893 -12.20 22.41 -26.31
C ARG A 893 -10.80 22.76 -26.81
N LYS A 894 -10.59 22.77 -28.13
CA LYS A 894 -9.31 23.20 -28.74
C LYS A 894 -8.95 24.63 -28.34
N ARG A 895 -9.90 25.57 -28.45
CA ARG A 895 -9.64 27.00 -28.18
C ARG A 895 -9.37 27.26 -26.70
N PHE A 896 -10.12 26.64 -25.79
CA PHE A 896 -9.96 26.83 -24.35
C PHE A 896 -8.68 26.19 -23.83
N MET A 897 -8.32 24.97 -24.28
CA MET A 897 -7.20 24.19 -23.74
C MET A 897 -5.90 25.00 -23.68
N ASN A 898 -5.39 25.46 -24.82
CA ASN A 898 -4.10 26.14 -24.86
C ASN A 898 -4.19 27.56 -24.30
N SER A 899 -5.25 28.32 -24.63
CA SER A 899 -5.40 29.69 -24.15
C SER A 899 -5.47 29.80 -22.63
N TYR A 900 -6.15 28.88 -21.94
CA TYR A 900 -6.18 28.87 -20.48
C TYR A 900 -4.86 28.43 -19.87
N LEU A 901 -4.23 27.36 -20.39
CA LEU A 901 -2.96 26.85 -19.88
C LEU A 901 -1.83 27.86 -20.04
N ASP A 902 -1.79 28.58 -21.17
CA ASP A 902 -0.82 29.62 -21.46
C ASP A 902 -1.06 30.85 -20.58
N ALA A 903 -2.31 31.35 -20.54
CA ALA A 903 -2.65 32.52 -19.74
C ALA A 903 -2.34 32.32 -18.26
N TRP A 904 -2.71 31.15 -17.71
CA TRP A 904 -2.36 30.78 -16.35
C TRP A 904 -0.85 30.75 -16.13
N SER A 905 -0.10 30.05 -16.99
CA SER A 905 1.36 29.94 -16.86
C SER A 905 2.05 31.30 -16.92
N ILE A 906 1.66 32.16 -17.87
CA ILE A 906 2.23 33.50 -18.06
C ILE A 906 1.92 34.40 -16.86
N SER A 907 0.65 34.46 -16.44
CA SER A 907 0.24 35.31 -15.31
C SER A 907 0.88 34.84 -13.99
N THR A 908 0.98 33.53 -13.76
CA THR A 908 1.69 33.00 -12.59
C THR A 908 3.16 33.43 -12.59
N LEU A 909 3.87 33.27 -13.71
CA LEU A 909 5.28 33.67 -13.81
C LEU A 909 5.46 35.18 -13.59
N LYS A 910 4.56 35.99 -14.15
CA LYS A 910 4.58 37.45 -14.05
C LYS A 910 4.37 37.95 -12.62
N HIS A 911 3.45 37.34 -11.86
CA HIS A 911 3.03 37.86 -10.55
C HIS A 911 3.63 37.11 -9.36
N PHE A 912 3.93 35.81 -9.52
CA PHE A 912 4.34 34.92 -8.42
C PHE A 912 5.63 34.14 -8.71
N SER A 913 6.26 34.34 -9.87
CA SER A 913 7.43 33.57 -10.32
C SER A 913 7.13 32.06 -10.34
N THR A 914 7.83 31.25 -9.53
CA THR A 914 7.66 29.78 -9.47
C THR A 914 6.64 29.33 -8.42
N ARG A 915 6.00 30.28 -7.72
CA ARG A 915 5.11 30.00 -6.58
C ARG A 915 3.69 29.68 -7.02
N ALA A 916 3.51 28.50 -7.58
CA ALA A 916 2.18 27.94 -7.84
C ALA A 916 2.16 26.41 -7.71
N ILE A 917 0.99 25.87 -7.40
CA ILE A 917 0.72 24.43 -7.40
C ILE A 917 -0.24 24.12 -8.54
N SER A 918 0.15 23.21 -9.44
CA SER A 918 -0.73 22.66 -10.47
C SER A 918 -1.47 21.45 -9.93
N CYS A 919 -2.78 21.56 -9.71
CA CYS A 919 -3.61 20.50 -9.13
C CYS A 919 -4.67 20.04 -10.13
N MET A 920 -5.05 18.76 -10.06
CA MET A 920 -6.01 18.12 -10.97
C MET A 920 -5.70 18.34 -12.46
N SER A 921 -4.42 18.28 -12.82
CA SER A 921 -3.89 18.71 -14.12
C SER A 921 -3.20 17.60 -14.91
N MET A 922 -3.26 16.33 -14.47
CA MET A 922 -2.66 15.19 -15.19
C MET A 922 -3.50 14.74 -16.39
N ILE A 923 -4.03 15.71 -17.16
CA ILE A 923 -4.65 15.45 -18.46
C ILE A 923 -3.58 15.40 -19.55
N PRO A 924 -3.66 14.47 -20.53
CA PRO A 924 -2.59 14.27 -21.51
C PRO A 924 -2.17 15.54 -22.26
N GLN A 925 -3.13 16.36 -22.69
CA GLN A 925 -2.85 17.59 -23.43
C GLN A 925 -2.06 18.60 -22.57
N ALA A 926 -2.40 18.76 -21.28
CA ALA A 926 -1.65 19.63 -20.37
C ALA A 926 -0.24 19.08 -20.07
N ILE A 927 -0.09 17.76 -20.01
CA ILE A 927 1.22 17.12 -19.82
C ILE A 927 2.16 17.53 -20.95
N PHE A 928 1.75 17.35 -22.20
CA PHE A 928 2.62 17.61 -23.36
C PHE A 928 2.75 19.11 -23.71
N HIS A 929 1.73 19.93 -23.41
CA HIS A 929 1.74 21.37 -23.67
C HIS A 929 2.42 22.18 -22.56
N SER A 930 2.15 21.87 -21.30
CA SER A 930 2.54 22.71 -20.15
C SER A 930 3.52 22.07 -19.18
N GLN A 931 3.58 20.74 -19.08
CA GLN A 931 4.39 20.10 -18.02
C GLN A 931 5.64 19.43 -18.57
N LEU A 932 5.67 19.06 -19.84
CA LEU A 932 6.83 18.48 -20.50
C LEU A 932 7.89 19.52 -20.96
N PRO A 933 7.51 20.71 -21.48
CA PRO A 933 8.48 21.70 -21.92
C PRO A 933 9.34 22.26 -20.78
N THR A 934 10.63 22.41 -21.04
CA THR A 934 11.66 22.88 -20.09
C THR A 934 12.03 24.36 -20.29
N ASN A 935 11.23 25.11 -21.05
CA ASN A 935 11.42 26.53 -21.34
C ASN A 935 10.86 27.46 -20.24
N LYS A 936 10.43 26.89 -19.11
CA LYS A 936 9.93 27.61 -17.94
C LYS A 936 10.42 26.95 -16.65
N PRO A 937 10.41 27.64 -15.51
CA PRO A 937 10.76 27.04 -14.22
C PRO A 937 9.84 25.87 -13.83
N THR A 938 10.37 24.94 -13.03
CA THR A 938 9.61 23.85 -12.43
C THR A 938 8.63 24.36 -11.37
N ILE A 939 7.44 23.79 -11.33
CA ILE A 939 6.43 24.06 -10.29
C ILE A 939 5.93 22.75 -9.66
N PRO A 940 5.47 22.77 -8.40
CA PRO A 940 4.74 21.67 -7.79
C PRO A 940 3.53 21.21 -8.63
N LEU A 941 3.40 19.90 -8.82
CA LEU A 941 2.26 19.26 -9.48
C LEU A 941 1.69 18.16 -8.58
N ARG A 942 0.41 18.25 -8.24
CA ARG A 942 -0.29 17.21 -7.48
C ARG A 942 -0.24 15.90 -8.27
N ASN A 943 0.40 14.89 -7.67
CA ASN A 943 0.88 13.70 -8.37
C ASN A 943 -0.05 12.47 -8.22
N SER A 944 -1.15 12.59 -7.48
CA SER A 944 -2.24 11.61 -7.38
C SER A 944 -3.56 12.26 -6.94
N ASP A 945 -4.59 11.44 -6.73
CA ASP A 945 -5.80 11.83 -6.00
C ASP A 945 -5.50 12.25 -4.55
N ASP A 946 -6.51 12.81 -3.88
CA ASP A 946 -6.39 13.43 -2.57
C ASP A 946 -6.18 12.42 -1.41
N PHE A 947 -5.65 12.94 -0.29
CA PHE A 947 -5.65 12.30 1.01
C PHE A 947 -7.04 12.37 1.65
N PHE A 948 -7.67 11.20 1.76
CA PHE A 948 -8.97 11.02 2.42
C PHE A 948 -8.77 10.46 3.85
N PRO A 949 -8.77 11.30 4.91
CA PRO A 949 -8.46 10.87 6.27
C PRO A 949 -9.39 9.77 6.81
N ASN A 950 -10.62 9.70 6.30
CA ASN A 950 -11.65 8.79 6.81
C ASN A 950 -11.79 7.48 6.00
N ILE A 951 -10.99 7.29 4.94
CA ILE A 951 -11.04 6.09 4.09
C ILE A 951 -9.73 5.33 4.25
N GLU A 952 -9.71 4.36 5.16
CA GLU A 952 -8.48 3.66 5.53
C GLU A 952 -7.76 3.00 4.34
N SER A 953 -8.53 2.34 3.47
CA SER A 953 -8.00 1.67 2.27
C SER A 953 -7.38 2.63 1.25
N SER A 954 -7.70 3.93 1.33
CA SER A 954 -7.11 4.93 0.44
C SER A 954 -5.64 5.20 0.75
N HIS A 955 -5.18 5.02 1.99
CA HIS A 955 -3.83 5.44 2.39
C HIS A 955 -2.71 4.66 1.70
N PRO A 956 -2.73 3.30 1.68
CA PRO A 956 -1.71 2.55 0.96
C PRO A 956 -1.82 2.75 -0.55
N TRP A 957 -3.05 2.83 -1.09
CA TRP A 957 -3.30 3.08 -2.51
C TRP A 957 -2.76 4.45 -2.96
N HIS A 958 -2.93 5.48 -2.14
CA HIS A 958 -2.47 6.83 -2.41
C HIS A 958 -0.94 6.92 -2.53
N VAL A 959 -0.20 6.30 -1.60
CA VAL A 959 1.28 6.24 -1.68
C VAL A 959 1.74 5.37 -2.84
N PHE A 960 1.05 4.25 -3.10
CA PHE A 960 1.31 3.39 -4.25
C PHE A 960 1.14 4.13 -5.58
N CYS A 961 0.03 4.86 -5.76
CA CYS A 961 -0.22 5.68 -6.95
C CYS A 961 0.85 6.73 -7.14
N ASN A 962 1.17 7.50 -6.10
CA ASN A 962 2.20 8.54 -6.18
C ASN A 962 3.56 7.99 -6.62
N ALA A 963 4.00 6.88 -6.02
CA ALA A 963 5.28 6.24 -6.35
C ALA A 963 5.34 5.74 -7.81
N HIS A 964 4.22 5.30 -8.37
CA HIS A 964 4.14 4.83 -9.76
C HIS A 964 3.98 5.98 -10.76
N ASN A 965 3.19 7.00 -10.44
CA ASN A 965 3.06 8.21 -11.26
C ASN A 965 4.42 8.93 -11.39
N ALA A 966 5.28 8.84 -10.36
CA ALA A 966 6.66 9.32 -10.39
C ALA A 966 7.55 8.68 -11.46
N LEU A 967 7.19 7.51 -12.03
CA LEU A 967 7.88 6.93 -13.20
C LEU A 967 7.75 7.82 -14.45
N LEU A 968 6.69 8.61 -14.53
CA LEU A 968 6.49 9.61 -15.58
C LEU A 968 6.86 11.02 -15.10
N THR A 969 6.30 11.44 -13.96
CA THR A 969 6.37 12.85 -13.54
C THR A 969 7.79 13.33 -13.23
N ARG A 970 8.71 12.41 -12.89
CA ARG A 970 10.14 12.73 -12.74
C ARG A 970 10.82 13.24 -14.02
N TYR A 971 10.25 12.94 -15.19
CA TYR A 971 10.76 13.38 -16.49
C TYR A 971 10.08 14.65 -17.02
N LEU A 972 8.99 15.05 -16.36
CA LEU A 972 8.31 16.31 -16.65
C LEU A 972 9.06 17.45 -15.94
N ASN A 973 8.82 18.67 -16.39
CA ASN A 973 9.32 19.91 -15.81
C ASN A 973 8.47 20.33 -14.59
N VAL A 974 8.31 19.42 -13.62
CA VAL A 974 7.49 19.59 -12.41
C VAL A 974 8.16 19.01 -11.18
N VAL A 975 7.69 19.41 -10.00
CA VAL A 975 8.04 18.79 -8.72
C VAL A 975 6.84 17.96 -8.25
N PRO A 976 6.93 16.62 -8.20
CA PRO A 976 5.79 15.79 -7.80
C PRO A 976 5.39 16.05 -6.35
N ASP A 977 4.15 16.44 -6.15
CA ASP A 977 3.56 16.79 -4.88
C ASP A 977 2.58 15.69 -4.45
N TRP A 978 2.93 15.00 -3.36
CA TRP A 978 2.24 13.81 -2.85
C TRP A 978 1.13 14.14 -1.85
N ASP A 979 0.56 15.35 -1.92
CA ASP A 979 -0.56 15.77 -1.10
C ASP A 979 -0.30 15.96 0.40
N MET A 980 -1.18 16.72 1.05
CA MET A 980 -1.15 16.91 2.50
C MET A 980 -1.55 15.64 3.27
N PHE A 981 -1.20 15.61 4.55
CA PHE A 981 -1.67 14.58 5.48
C PHE A 981 -1.81 15.14 6.91
N GLN A 982 -2.42 14.37 7.80
CA GLN A 982 -2.55 14.71 9.22
C GLN A 982 -1.49 13.97 10.06
N THR A 983 -0.77 14.70 10.89
CA THR A 983 0.35 14.17 11.70
C THR A 983 -0.12 13.37 12.91
N SER A 984 -1.39 13.52 13.30
CA SER A 984 -2.05 12.77 14.38
C SER A 984 -2.83 11.54 13.89
N HIS A 985 -2.83 11.27 12.58
CA HIS A 985 -3.56 10.14 11.99
C HIS A 985 -2.88 8.78 12.27
N PRO A 986 -3.60 7.64 12.34
CA PRO A 986 -2.97 6.31 12.49
C PRO A 986 -1.94 5.94 11.40
N TYR A 987 -2.08 6.48 10.19
CA TYR A 987 -1.10 6.35 9.09
C TYR A 987 -0.12 7.54 9.01
N ALA A 988 -0.01 8.38 10.04
CA ALA A 988 0.81 9.60 9.96
C ALA A 988 2.28 9.31 9.67
N GLY A 989 2.89 8.33 10.36
CA GLY A 989 4.28 7.92 10.10
C GLY A 989 4.48 7.41 8.67
N PHE A 990 3.56 6.57 8.19
CA PHE A 990 3.56 6.04 6.82
C PHE A 990 3.55 7.16 5.78
N HIS A 991 2.65 8.13 5.96
CA HIS A 991 2.49 9.27 5.07
C HIS A 991 3.65 10.27 5.17
N ALA A 992 4.18 10.53 6.36
CA ALA A 992 5.36 11.37 6.59
C ALA A 992 6.59 10.81 5.86
N ALA A 993 6.90 9.53 6.07
CA ALA A 993 8.02 8.87 5.44
C ALA A 993 7.91 8.88 3.91
N ALA A 994 6.71 8.67 3.37
CA ALA A 994 6.43 8.74 1.93
C ALA A 994 6.79 10.12 1.35
N ARG A 995 6.39 11.22 2.01
CA ARG A 995 6.74 12.58 1.55
C ARG A 995 8.23 12.86 1.73
N CYS A 996 8.86 12.41 2.81
CA CYS A 996 10.30 12.57 3.00
C CYS A 996 11.12 11.94 1.86
N VAL A 997 10.74 10.75 1.37
CA VAL A 997 11.46 10.09 0.26
C VAL A 997 10.97 10.51 -1.12
N SER A 998 9.86 11.26 -1.23
CA SER A 998 9.26 11.66 -2.52
C SER A 998 10.14 12.58 -3.38
N GLY A 999 11.05 13.33 -2.76
CA GLY A 999 11.79 14.42 -3.42
C GLY A 999 10.93 15.65 -3.74
N GLY A 1000 9.68 15.70 -3.24
CA GLY A 1000 8.74 16.81 -3.35
C GLY A 1000 8.45 17.54 -2.02
N PRO A 1001 7.43 18.40 -1.97
CA PRO A 1001 7.07 19.16 -0.78
C PRO A 1001 6.41 18.30 0.33
N ILE A 1002 6.36 18.83 1.55
CA ILE A 1002 5.61 18.23 2.69
C ILE A 1002 4.58 19.23 3.21
N TYR A 1003 3.30 18.84 3.09
CA TYR A 1003 2.17 19.62 3.55
C TYR A 1003 1.47 18.91 4.71
N ILE A 1004 1.15 19.65 5.77
CA ILE A 1004 0.34 19.15 6.89
C ILE A 1004 -1.03 19.82 6.88
N THR A 1005 -2.04 19.11 7.37
CA THR A 1005 -3.39 19.66 7.57
C THR A 1005 -4.02 19.21 8.89
N ASP A 1006 -3.24 19.36 9.95
CA ASP A 1006 -3.68 19.02 11.29
C ASP A 1006 -4.89 19.86 11.72
N GLU A 1007 -5.82 19.21 12.41
CA GLU A 1007 -6.84 19.90 13.17
C GLU A 1007 -6.18 20.68 14.32
N PRO A 1008 -6.67 21.89 14.66
CA PRO A 1008 -6.12 22.68 15.76
C PRO A 1008 -6.06 21.88 17.07
N GLY A 1009 -4.85 21.72 17.62
CA GLY A 1009 -4.58 20.98 18.86
C GLY A 1009 -4.26 19.50 18.67
N LYS A 1010 -4.33 18.96 17.44
CA LYS A 1010 -4.00 17.56 17.15
C LYS A 1010 -2.71 17.45 16.32
N HIS A 1011 -1.59 17.75 16.97
CA HIS A 1011 -0.27 17.76 16.34
C HIS A 1011 0.66 16.69 16.90
N ASN A 1012 1.38 15.97 16.05
CA ASN A 1012 2.47 15.09 16.46
C ASN A 1012 3.83 15.78 16.28
N LEU A 1013 4.31 16.42 17.35
CA LEU A 1013 5.56 17.19 17.33
C LEU A 1013 6.79 16.34 17.04
N ALA A 1014 6.84 15.10 17.54
CA ALA A 1014 7.94 14.19 17.29
C ALA A 1014 8.03 13.84 15.80
N LEU A 1015 6.88 13.58 15.15
CA LEU A 1015 6.83 13.30 13.73
C LEU A 1015 7.20 14.51 12.87
N ILE A 1016 6.70 15.71 13.23
CA ILE A 1016 7.06 16.97 12.54
C ILE A 1016 8.57 17.22 12.64
N ASP A 1017 9.16 16.99 13.81
CA ASP A 1017 10.61 17.11 13.98
C ASP A 1017 11.36 16.13 13.07
N GLN A 1018 10.94 14.87 12.94
CA GLN A 1018 11.61 13.90 12.06
C GLN A 1018 11.64 14.32 10.57
N MET A 1019 10.70 15.13 10.11
CA MET A 1019 10.61 15.59 8.72
C MET A 1019 11.30 16.94 8.47
N THR A 1020 11.56 17.71 9.53
CA THR A 1020 11.96 19.13 9.42
C THR A 1020 13.21 19.47 10.22
N ALA A 1021 13.83 20.59 9.85
CA ALA A 1021 14.95 21.15 10.59
C ALA A 1021 14.96 22.69 10.50
N PRO A 1022 15.44 23.40 11.53
CA PRO A 1022 15.61 24.85 11.48
C PRO A 1022 16.85 25.23 10.65
N THR A 1023 16.76 26.32 9.89
CA THR A 1023 17.90 26.96 9.22
C THR A 1023 18.65 27.89 10.17
N ILE A 1024 19.84 28.35 9.78
CA ILE A 1024 20.59 29.38 10.51
C ILE A 1024 19.80 30.70 10.68
N HIS A 1025 18.88 30.99 9.77
CA HIS A 1025 17.99 32.16 9.82
C HIS A 1025 16.71 31.92 10.65
N GLY A 1026 16.51 30.71 11.19
CA GLY A 1026 15.37 30.37 12.04
C GLY A 1026 14.10 29.95 11.31
N ALA A 1027 14.12 29.87 9.97
CA ALA A 1027 13.06 29.28 9.16
C ALA A 1027 13.05 27.75 9.29
N THR A 1028 11.88 27.11 9.16
CA THR A 1028 11.75 25.64 9.19
C THR A 1028 11.70 25.09 7.78
N VAL A 1029 12.63 24.18 7.46
CA VAL A 1029 12.70 23.53 6.15
C VAL A 1029 12.45 22.02 6.27
N ILE A 1030 12.00 21.42 5.18
CA ILE A 1030 11.93 19.98 5.00
C ILE A 1030 13.27 19.43 4.50
N LEU A 1031 13.58 18.17 4.81
CA LEU A 1031 14.81 17.52 4.33
C LEU A 1031 14.55 16.73 3.05
N ARG A 1032 14.28 17.47 1.98
CA ARG A 1032 13.95 16.92 0.66
C ARG A 1032 15.19 16.35 -0.06
N PRO A 1033 15.19 15.08 -0.49
CA PRO A 1033 16.22 14.48 -1.34
C PRO A 1033 16.36 15.21 -2.68
N GLY A 1034 17.55 15.14 -3.29
CA GLY A 1034 17.85 15.80 -4.55
C GLY A 1034 17.11 15.21 -5.76
N LEU A 1035 16.86 13.89 -5.77
CA LEU A 1035 16.10 13.23 -6.83
C LEU A 1035 14.66 12.93 -6.41
N VAL A 1036 13.75 12.93 -7.38
CA VAL A 1036 12.37 12.47 -7.19
C VAL A 1036 12.36 10.99 -6.82
N GLY A 1037 11.67 10.66 -5.73
CA GLY A 1037 11.42 9.29 -5.30
C GLY A 1037 10.40 8.60 -6.18
N ARG A 1038 10.69 7.37 -6.59
CA ARG A 1038 9.81 6.54 -7.42
C ARG A 1038 9.82 5.09 -6.98
N THR A 1039 8.80 4.34 -7.39
CA THR A 1039 8.80 2.88 -7.22
C THR A 1039 10.05 2.26 -7.88
N LEU A 1040 10.67 1.30 -7.22
CA LEU A 1040 11.67 0.41 -7.83
C LEU A 1040 11.03 -0.85 -8.45
N ASP A 1041 9.74 -1.05 -8.16
CA ASP A 1041 8.98 -2.25 -8.43
C ASP A 1041 7.94 -2.02 -9.54
N VAL A 1042 8.42 -1.63 -10.72
CA VAL A 1042 7.57 -1.13 -11.84
C VAL A 1042 6.40 -2.07 -12.18
N TYR A 1043 6.60 -3.38 -12.07
CA TYR A 1043 5.64 -4.40 -12.52
C TYR A 1043 4.89 -5.12 -11.40
N HIS A 1044 5.00 -4.65 -10.15
CA HIS A 1044 4.31 -5.28 -9.02
C HIS A 1044 2.90 -4.71 -8.85
N ASP A 1045 1.92 -5.60 -8.83
CA ASP A 1045 0.51 -5.23 -8.68
C ASP A 1045 0.21 -4.89 -7.22
N TYR A 1046 -0.63 -3.88 -7.00
CA TYR A 1046 -1.09 -3.48 -5.67
C TYR A 1046 -1.70 -4.66 -4.88
N ASN A 1047 -2.46 -5.52 -5.55
CA ASN A 1047 -3.17 -6.65 -4.94
C ASN A 1047 -2.23 -7.82 -4.58
N GLU A 1048 -0.97 -7.81 -5.05
CA GLU A 1048 0.03 -8.79 -4.62
C GLU A 1048 0.54 -8.52 -3.19
N GLY A 1049 0.27 -7.32 -2.63
CA GLY A 1049 0.46 -7.03 -1.20
C GLY A 1049 1.93 -7.10 -0.72
N HIS A 1050 2.88 -6.89 -1.64
CA HIS A 1050 4.30 -6.78 -1.34
C HIS A 1050 4.63 -5.47 -0.61
N VAL A 1051 5.80 -5.40 0.04
CA VAL A 1051 6.30 -4.11 0.55
C VAL A 1051 6.63 -3.22 -0.64
N LEU A 1052 6.01 -2.05 -0.72
CA LEU A 1052 6.30 -1.06 -1.76
C LEU A 1052 7.67 -0.43 -1.47
N ARG A 1053 8.58 -0.48 -2.44
CA ARG A 1053 9.91 0.13 -2.35
C ARG A 1053 9.97 1.42 -3.16
N VAL A 1054 10.25 2.53 -2.49
CA VAL A 1054 10.44 3.85 -3.10
C VAL A 1054 11.90 4.24 -2.99
N GLY A 1055 12.59 4.32 -4.12
CA GLY A 1055 14.00 4.70 -4.18
C GLY A 1055 14.18 6.18 -4.53
N THR A 1056 15.10 6.84 -3.82
CA THR A 1056 15.61 8.17 -4.15
C THR A 1056 17.11 8.27 -3.85
N TYR A 1057 17.74 9.39 -4.20
CA TYR A 1057 19.16 9.65 -4.03
C TYR A 1057 19.41 11.11 -3.67
N THR A 1058 20.44 11.37 -2.87
CA THR A 1058 20.87 12.73 -2.53
C THR A 1058 22.40 12.86 -2.55
N GLY A 1059 22.90 14.00 -3.02
CA GLY A 1059 24.33 14.26 -3.21
C GLY A 1059 24.82 14.05 -4.65
N TRP A 1060 26.12 14.16 -4.85
CA TRP A 1060 26.77 13.99 -6.16
C TRP A 1060 26.74 12.54 -6.64
N ALA A 1061 26.80 12.31 -7.95
CA ALA A 1061 26.83 10.96 -8.50
C ALA A 1061 28.00 10.14 -7.91
N ARG A 1062 27.75 8.87 -7.58
CA ARG A 1062 28.69 7.90 -6.97
C ARG A 1062 29.14 8.18 -5.54
N THR A 1063 29.13 9.43 -5.06
CA THR A 1063 29.58 9.81 -3.70
C THR A 1063 28.45 10.22 -2.76
N GLY A 1064 27.24 10.40 -3.28
CA GLY A 1064 26.02 10.64 -2.51
C GLY A 1064 25.46 9.38 -1.87
N SER A 1065 24.29 9.52 -1.25
CA SER A 1065 23.62 8.45 -0.49
C SER A 1065 22.34 8.00 -1.19
N GLY A 1066 22.24 6.69 -1.41
CA GLY A 1066 21.01 6.05 -1.86
C GLY A 1066 20.05 5.88 -0.71
N ILE A 1067 18.79 6.26 -0.90
CA ILE A 1067 17.73 6.19 0.11
C ILE A 1067 16.62 5.27 -0.41
N LEU A 1068 16.15 4.37 0.44
CA LEU A 1068 15.09 3.42 0.15
C LEU A 1068 14.00 3.52 1.22
N GLY A 1069 12.84 4.03 0.84
CA GLY A 1069 11.62 3.96 1.64
C GLY A 1069 10.90 2.63 1.41
N LEU A 1070 10.50 1.97 2.49
CA LEU A 1070 9.79 0.69 2.50
C LEU A 1070 8.43 0.89 3.15
N PHE A 1071 7.36 0.57 2.43
CA PHE A 1071 5.99 0.84 2.87
C PHE A 1071 5.16 -0.44 2.84
N ASN A 1072 4.61 -0.85 3.99
CA ASN A 1072 3.74 -2.02 4.03
C ASN A 1072 2.32 -1.64 3.56
N ILE A 1073 2.01 -2.01 2.33
CA ILE A 1073 0.68 -1.80 1.72
C ILE A 1073 -0.29 -2.98 1.96
N SER A 1074 0.15 -4.01 2.68
CA SER A 1074 -0.63 -5.19 3.04
C SER A 1074 -1.33 -5.02 4.40
N SER A 1075 -2.38 -5.80 4.63
CA SER A 1075 -3.10 -5.86 5.91
C SER A 1075 -2.37 -6.63 7.02
N ALA A 1076 -1.28 -7.33 6.69
CA ALA A 1076 -0.45 -8.10 7.61
C ALA A 1076 1.00 -7.60 7.64
N ASP A 1077 1.72 -7.88 8.73
CA ASP A 1077 3.16 -7.65 8.86
C ASP A 1077 3.93 -8.32 7.71
N ARG A 1078 4.98 -7.65 7.24
CA ARG A 1078 5.84 -8.14 6.16
C ARG A 1078 7.30 -8.05 6.58
N THR A 1079 8.07 -9.04 6.16
CA THR A 1079 9.53 -9.00 6.24
C THR A 1079 10.07 -8.91 4.81
N SER A 1080 11.13 -8.14 4.60
CA SER A 1080 11.80 -8.02 3.31
C SER A 1080 13.30 -8.17 3.47
N ILE A 1081 13.96 -8.69 2.44
CA ILE A 1081 15.42 -8.76 2.33
C ILE A 1081 15.84 -7.85 1.18
N ILE A 1082 16.68 -6.87 1.48
CA ILE A 1082 17.13 -5.83 0.56
C ILE A 1082 18.60 -6.06 0.25
N HIS A 1083 18.95 -6.05 -1.03
CA HIS A 1083 20.34 -6.12 -1.47
C HIS A 1083 20.91 -4.71 -1.62
N LEU A 1084 22.21 -4.52 -1.37
CA LEU A 1084 22.90 -3.25 -1.58
C LEU A 1084 22.69 -2.64 -2.98
N ARG A 1085 22.65 -3.44 -4.05
CA ARG A 1085 22.34 -3.02 -5.43
C ARG A 1085 20.92 -2.45 -5.62
N ASP A 1086 20.01 -2.64 -4.67
CA ASP A 1086 18.65 -2.09 -4.73
C ASP A 1086 18.62 -0.59 -4.42
N PHE A 1087 19.68 -0.05 -3.79
CA PHE A 1087 19.76 1.37 -3.47
C PHE A 1087 20.10 2.19 -4.72
N PRO A 1088 19.33 3.24 -5.05
CA PRO A 1088 19.66 4.13 -6.16
C PRO A 1088 21.06 4.73 -6.01
N GLY A 1089 21.78 4.86 -7.12
CA GLY A 1089 23.15 5.40 -7.16
C GLY A 1089 24.26 4.37 -6.91
N ILE A 1090 23.93 3.14 -6.51
CA ILE A 1090 24.89 2.03 -6.41
C ILE A 1090 24.83 1.21 -7.69
N HIS A 1091 25.95 1.10 -8.40
CA HIS A 1091 26.05 0.30 -9.62
C HIS A 1091 26.55 -1.12 -9.34
N PRO A 1092 26.22 -2.11 -10.21
CA PRO A 1092 26.71 -3.49 -10.07
C PRO A 1092 28.24 -3.62 -10.07
N ASP A 1093 28.94 -2.72 -10.76
CA ASP A 1093 30.41 -2.66 -10.86
C ASP A 1093 31.06 -1.79 -9.77
N SER A 1094 30.27 -1.29 -8.81
CA SER A 1094 30.79 -0.53 -7.67
C SER A 1094 31.73 -1.39 -6.81
N THR A 1095 33.00 -1.01 -6.74
CA THR A 1095 33.99 -1.58 -5.81
C THR A 1095 34.02 -0.88 -4.45
N GLY A 1096 33.14 0.12 -4.26
CA GLY A 1096 33.05 0.90 -3.04
C GLY A 1096 32.44 0.10 -1.88
N GLU A 1097 32.80 0.53 -0.67
CA GLU A 1097 32.26 -0.01 0.57
C GLU A 1097 31.16 0.90 1.11
N TYR A 1098 30.08 0.30 1.60
CA TYR A 1098 28.91 1.03 2.06
C TYR A 1098 28.49 0.58 3.46
N ILE A 1099 27.86 1.46 4.22
CA ILE A 1099 27.09 1.10 5.41
C ILE A 1099 25.62 1.40 5.16
N VAL A 1100 24.73 0.55 5.68
CA VAL A 1100 23.28 0.76 5.59
C VAL A 1100 22.73 1.05 6.98
N ARG A 1101 22.02 2.17 7.11
CA ARG A 1101 21.38 2.59 8.36
C ARG A 1101 19.86 2.46 8.26
N ALA A 1102 19.23 1.85 9.26
CA ALA A 1102 17.79 1.90 9.46
C ALA A 1102 17.41 3.14 10.29
N HIS A 1103 16.37 3.86 9.88
CA HIS A 1103 16.01 5.13 10.50
C HIS A 1103 15.07 4.98 11.69
N THR A 1104 14.24 3.93 11.73
CA THR A 1104 13.36 3.67 12.89
C THR A 1104 14.14 3.24 14.14
N SER A 1105 15.16 2.39 13.98
CA SER A 1105 15.99 1.85 15.07
C SER A 1105 17.30 2.63 15.29
N GLY A 1106 17.79 3.31 14.25
CA GLY A 1106 19.12 3.94 14.23
C GLY A 1106 20.29 2.96 14.05
N LYS A 1107 20.04 1.64 13.97
CA LYS A 1107 21.08 0.63 13.79
C LYS A 1107 21.75 0.75 12.41
N ILE A 1108 23.04 0.41 12.37
CA ILE A 1108 23.88 0.44 11.17
C ILE A 1108 24.41 -0.98 10.93
N ALA A 1109 24.20 -1.50 9.72
CA ALA A 1109 24.77 -2.78 9.31
C ALA A 1109 26.31 -2.74 9.28
N GLU A 1110 26.95 -3.91 9.32
CA GLU A 1110 28.38 -3.99 9.00
C GLU A 1110 28.66 -3.48 7.58
N THR A 1111 29.92 -3.14 7.30
CA THR A 1111 30.32 -2.66 5.97
C THR A 1111 30.00 -3.70 4.90
N LEU A 1112 29.32 -3.28 3.85
CA LEU A 1112 28.87 -4.10 2.73
C LEU A 1112 29.58 -3.69 1.44
N GLN A 1113 29.91 -4.66 0.58
CA GLN A 1113 30.32 -4.45 -0.80
C GLN A 1113 29.34 -5.13 -1.75
N VAL A 1114 29.17 -4.62 -2.97
CA VAL A 1114 28.20 -5.18 -3.93
C VAL A 1114 28.53 -6.61 -4.34
N SER A 1115 29.82 -6.94 -4.45
CA SER A 1115 30.33 -8.27 -4.77
C SER A 1115 30.23 -9.27 -3.60
N ASP A 1116 29.95 -8.79 -2.39
CA ASP A 1116 29.99 -9.65 -1.21
C ASP A 1116 28.78 -10.55 -1.08
N ALA A 1117 29.08 -11.77 -0.65
CA ALA A 1117 28.14 -12.78 -0.20
C ALA A 1117 27.07 -12.29 0.80
N ARG A 1118 27.39 -11.24 1.56
CA ARG A 1118 26.60 -10.71 2.69
C ARG A 1118 26.04 -9.32 2.37
N ALA A 1119 25.95 -8.93 1.11
CA ALA A 1119 25.43 -7.63 0.67
C ALA A 1119 23.91 -7.45 0.87
N LEU A 1120 23.34 -8.09 1.90
CA LEU A 1120 21.92 -8.15 2.20
C LEU A 1120 21.67 -7.55 3.58
N VAL A 1121 20.52 -6.89 3.73
CA VAL A 1121 19.94 -6.53 5.03
C VAL A 1121 18.49 -6.96 5.05
N SER A 1122 17.95 -7.26 6.22
CA SER A 1122 16.54 -7.60 6.38
C SER A 1122 15.84 -6.61 7.29
N VAL A 1123 14.55 -6.41 7.03
CA VAL A 1123 13.70 -5.46 7.72
C VAL A 1123 12.31 -6.05 7.92
N GLU A 1124 11.75 -5.82 9.10
CA GLU A 1124 10.34 -6.05 9.36
C GLU A 1124 9.58 -4.73 9.23
N VAL A 1125 8.50 -4.74 8.46
CA VAL A 1125 7.61 -3.60 8.30
C VAL A 1125 6.22 -4.02 8.75
N LYS A 1126 5.81 -3.48 9.91
CA LYS A 1126 4.49 -3.76 10.52
C LYS A 1126 3.34 -3.31 9.61
N HIS A 1127 2.14 -3.84 9.83
CA HIS A 1127 0.94 -3.30 9.17
C HIS A 1127 0.84 -1.78 9.44
N ARG A 1128 0.51 -0.98 8.40
CA ARG A 1128 0.55 0.50 8.41
C ARG A 1128 1.94 1.10 8.67
N GLY A 1129 2.97 0.26 8.73
CA GLY A 1129 4.34 0.63 9.05
C GLY A 1129 5.15 1.04 7.83
N TRP A 1130 6.30 1.62 8.13
CA TRP A 1130 7.29 2.08 7.16
C TRP A 1130 8.69 1.88 7.72
N GLU A 1131 9.69 1.88 6.83
CA GLU A 1131 11.11 2.01 7.17
C GLU A 1131 11.79 2.90 6.12
N ILE A 1132 12.85 3.62 6.51
CA ILE A 1132 13.76 4.25 5.56
C ILE A 1132 15.15 3.69 5.80
N LEU A 1133 15.73 3.12 4.75
CA LEU A 1133 17.13 2.70 4.74
C LEU A 1133 17.95 3.72 3.95
N THR A 1134 19.11 4.09 4.48
CA THR A 1134 20.07 4.90 3.73
C THR A 1134 21.39 4.16 3.61
N ALA A 1135 21.89 4.01 2.38
CA ALA A 1135 23.21 3.47 2.08
C ALA A 1135 24.21 4.63 1.93
N TYR A 1136 25.21 4.66 2.80
CA TYR A 1136 26.26 5.68 2.81
C TYR A 1136 27.57 5.10 2.30
N PRO A 1137 28.23 5.73 1.31
CA PRO A 1137 29.57 5.33 0.90
C PRO A 1137 30.56 5.61 2.04
N THR A 1138 31.52 4.71 2.22
CA THR A 1138 32.59 4.85 3.20
C THR A 1138 33.93 5.11 2.54
N HIS A 1139 34.75 5.97 3.16
CA HIS A 1139 36.09 6.30 2.72
C HIS A 1139 37.11 5.79 3.75
N ALA A 1140 38.09 5.01 3.29
CA ALA A 1140 39.11 4.41 4.14
C ALA A 1140 40.37 5.29 4.21
N PHE A 1141 40.83 5.57 5.44
CA PHE A 1141 42.02 6.36 5.72
C PHE A 1141 42.95 5.60 6.68
N SER A 1142 44.27 5.78 6.55
CA SER A 1142 45.25 5.20 7.47
C SER A 1142 45.61 6.22 8.55
N LEU A 1143 45.18 5.98 9.79
CA LEU A 1143 45.39 6.89 10.92
C LEU A 1143 46.19 6.22 12.02
N THR A 1144 46.93 7.01 12.80
CA THR A 1144 47.72 6.52 13.95
C THR A 1144 47.13 7.06 15.25
N PRO A 1145 46.45 6.25 16.06
CA PRO A 1145 45.81 6.74 17.29
C PRO A 1145 46.86 7.21 18.31
N ARG A 1146 46.64 8.38 18.92
CA ARG A 1146 47.50 8.88 20.01
C ARG A 1146 46.98 8.39 21.37
N SER A 1147 47.76 7.56 22.09
CA SER A 1147 47.39 7.07 23.43
C SER A 1147 47.73 8.10 24.52
N PRO A 1148 46.83 8.36 25.50
CA PRO A 1148 47.13 9.25 26.64
C PRO A 1148 48.14 8.69 27.65
N SER A 1149 48.39 7.37 27.68
CA SER A 1149 49.10 6.72 28.80
C SER A 1149 50.41 6.01 28.46
N THR A 1150 50.82 5.92 27.20
CA THR A 1150 52.12 5.35 26.82
C THR A 1150 52.72 6.11 25.64
N ALA A 1151 53.98 6.52 25.76
CA ALA A 1151 54.76 7.16 24.71
C ALA A 1151 55.20 6.15 23.62
N THR A 1152 54.29 5.28 23.19
CA THR A 1152 54.50 4.31 22.11
C THR A 1152 53.46 4.57 21.02
N THR A 1153 53.94 4.93 19.83
CA THR A 1153 53.16 5.00 18.60
C THR A 1153 52.53 3.64 18.32
N ALA A 1154 51.19 3.56 18.35
CA ALA A 1154 50.48 2.38 17.89
C ALA A 1154 50.72 2.18 16.38
N ASN A 1155 50.57 0.95 15.87
CA ASN A 1155 50.61 0.71 14.43
C ASN A 1155 49.43 1.45 13.75
N PRO A 1156 49.61 1.99 12.53
CA PRO A 1156 48.54 2.64 11.80
C PRO A 1156 47.36 1.68 11.59
N THR A 1157 46.15 2.16 11.87
CA THR A 1157 44.89 1.44 11.68
C THR A 1157 44.10 2.06 10.53
N THR A 1158 43.44 1.21 9.74
CA THR A 1158 42.52 1.68 8.71
C THR A 1158 41.19 2.08 9.34
N THR A 1159 40.86 3.37 9.28
CA THR A 1159 39.61 3.96 9.75
C THR A 1159 38.73 4.28 8.56
N LYS A 1160 37.51 3.75 8.54
CA LYS A 1160 36.50 4.07 7.52
C LYS A 1160 35.56 5.15 8.04
N VAL A 1161 35.28 6.15 7.21
CA VAL A 1161 34.48 7.33 7.57
C VAL A 1161 33.33 7.53 6.60
N ALA A 1162 32.16 7.89 7.12
CA ALA A 1162 31.00 8.30 6.32
C ALA A 1162 30.20 9.40 7.03
N VAL A 1163 29.70 10.40 6.29
CA VAL A 1163 28.87 11.47 6.84
C VAL A 1163 27.40 11.09 6.70
N LEU A 1164 26.68 10.98 7.83
CA LEU A 1164 25.31 10.46 7.86
C LEU A 1164 24.24 11.54 7.64
N GLY A 1165 24.64 12.81 7.73
CA GLY A 1165 23.73 13.96 7.77
C GLY A 1165 23.11 14.14 9.16
N LEU A 1166 21.88 14.67 9.23
CA LEU A 1166 21.21 14.91 10.50
C LEU A 1166 20.58 13.63 11.07
N LEU A 1167 20.98 13.26 12.29
CA LEU A 1167 20.42 12.15 13.05
C LEU A 1167 18.99 12.46 13.53
N GLY A 1168 18.19 11.41 13.74
CA GLY A 1168 16.80 11.52 14.17
C GLY A 1168 15.84 12.03 13.09
N LYS A 1169 16.33 12.24 11.85
CA LYS A 1169 15.51 12.68 10.71
C LYS A 1169 15.28 11.55 9.72
N MET A 1170 14.09 11.49 9.12
CA MET A 1170 13.71 10.46 8.14
C MET A 1170 14.64 10.43 6.93
N THR A 1171 15.02 11.60 6.42
CA THR A 1171 15.94 11.77 5.29
C THR A 1171 17.11 12.69 5.66
N GLY A 1172 17.71 12.44 6.83
CA GLY A 1172 18.80 13.25 7.39
C GLY A 1172 19.98 13.52 6.46
N ALA A 1173 20.29 12.57 5.56
CA ALA A 1173 21.33 12.71 4.53
C ALA A 1173 21.06 13.90 3.59
N ALA A 1174 19.79 14.24 3.36
CA ALA A 1174 19.41 15.36 2.48
C ALA A 1174 19.71 16.75 3.08
N ALA A 1175 20.10 16.83 4.36
CA ALA A 1175 20.58 18.07 4.97
C ALA A 1175 22.01 18.45 4.54
N LEU A 1176 22.78 17.50 4.00
CA LEU A 1176 24.13 17.71 3.50
C LEU A 1176 24.07 18.43 2.16
N SER A 1177 24.73 19.58 2.09
CA SER A 1177 25.01 20.25 0.81
C SER A 1177 26.29 19.71 0.19
N ASN A 1178 27.34 19.58 1.01
CA ASN A 1178 28.64 19.07 0.61
C ASN A 1178 29.35 18.40 1.78
N SER A 1179 30.22 17.45 1.49
CA SER A 1179 31.15 16.88 2.46
C SER A 1179 32.44 16.46 1.77
N ASP A 1180 33.57 16.91 2.28
CA ASP A 1180 34.89 16.48 1.84
C ASP A 1180 35.68 15.91 3.03
N ILE A 1181 36.38 14.81 2.82
CA ILE A 1181 37.16 14.13 3.87
C ILE A 1181 38.53 13.77 3.29
N TYR A 1182 39.58 14.31 3.89
CA TYR A 1182 40.95 14.13 3.44
C TYR A 1182 41.92 14.12 4.60
N VAL A 1183 43.17 13.71 4.34
CA VAL A 1183 44.27 13.78 5.31
C VAL A 1183 45.14 14.97 4.93
N GLU A 1184 45.32 15.91 5.86
CA GLU A 1184 46.20 17.07 5.69
C GLU A 1184 47.68 16.64 5.66
N ASP A 1185 48.56 17.49 5.13
CA ASP A 1185 50.02 17.26 5.08
C ASP A 1185 50.65 16.94 6.44
N ASN A 1186 50.01 17.40 7.52
CA ASN A 1186 50.42 17.17 8.90
C ASN A 1186 49.99 15.79 9.46
N GLY A 1187 49.35 14.95 8.63
CA GLY A 1187 48.87 13.60 8.96
C GLY A 1187 47.52 13.53 9.67
N ARG A 1188 46.82 14.65 9.87
CA ARG A 1188 45.50 14.68 10.51
C ARG A 1188 44.40 14.45 9.49
N LEU A 1189 43.40 13.66 9.86
CA LEU A 1189 42.17 13.59 9.08
C LEU A 1189 41.35 14.86 9.34
N ARG A 1190 40.82 15.44 8.26
CA ARG A 1190 39.91 16.57 8.28
C ARG A 1190 38.65 16.23 7.49
N ALA A 1191 37.49 16.51 8.07
CA ALA A 1191 36.20 16.44 7.39
C ALA A 1191 35.57 17.83 7.37
N ASP A 1192 35.37 18.39 6.18
CA ASP A 1192 34.69 19.66 5.94
C ASP A 1192 33.25 19.36 5.50
N ILE A 1193 32.26 19.74 6.32
CA ILE A 1193 30.86 19.35 6.15
C ILE A 1193 29.98 20.60 6.10
N SER A 1194 29.33 20.83 4.97
CA SER A 1194 28.36 21.91 4.78
C SER A 1194 26.92 21.40 4.95
N LEU A 1195 26.17 22.04 5.85
CA LEU A 1195 24.77 21.71 6.11
C LEU A 1195 23.84 22.88 5.77
N LYS A 1196 22.73 22.59 5.07
CA LYS A 1196 21.68 23.59 4.80
C LYS A 1196 20.69 23.80 5.96
N ALA A 1197 20.75 22.94 6.99
CA ALA A 1197 19.91 23.00 8.17
C ALA A 1197 20.65 22.57 9.44
N LEU A 1198 20.19 23.07 10.58
CA LEU A 1198 20.76 22.80 11.89
C LEU A 1198 20.08 21.59 12.55
N GLY A 1199 20.88 20.78 13.23
CA GLY A 1199 20.43 19.63 14.01
C GLY A 1199 21.63 18.84 14.53
N THR A 1200 21.42 17.59 14.90
CA THR A 1200 22.50 16.70 15.32
C THR A 1200 23.14 16.03 14.11
N LEU A 1201 24.33 16.48 13.72
CA LEU A 1201 25.13 15.85 12.66
C LEU A 1201 25.70 14.52 13.15
N GLY A 1202 25.55 13.47 12.37
CA GLY A 1202 26.19 12.17 12.60
C GLY A 1202 27.34 11.90 11.64
N VAL A 1203 28.48 11.46 12.17
CA VAL A 1203 29.62 10.99 11.37
C VAL A 1203 30.03 9.61 11.86
N TYR A 1204 30.02 8.64 10.96
CA TYR A 1204 30.42 7.27 11.24
C TYR A 1204 31.95 7.15 11.20
N PHE A 1205 32.52 6.45 12.17
CA PHE A 1205 33.91 5.99 12.17
C PHE A 1205 33.93 4.50 12.55
N SER A 1206 34.53 3.65 11.71
CA SER A 1206 34.53 2.19 11.91
C SER A 1206 35.13 1.73 13.23
N ASP A 1207 36.09 2.49 13.76
CA ASP A 1207 36.83 2.18 14.98
C ASP A 1207 36.63 3.20 16.10
N LEU A 1208 35.60 4.07 16.01
CA LEU A 1208 35.26 5.11 17.01
C LEU A 1208 35.32 4.66 18.48
N PRO A 1209 34.91 3.43 18.85
CA PRO A 1209 35.00 2.97 20.24
C PRO A 1209 36.40 3.08 20.83
N ARG A 1210 37.46 3.01 20.01
CA ARG A 1210 38.86 3.09 20.44
C ARG A 1210 39.36 4.52 20.68
N TRP A 1211 38.65 5.52 20.19
CA TRP A 1211 39.10 6.91 20.19
C TRP A 1211 38.53 7.67 21.39
N ASP A 1212 39.31 8.51 22.05
CA ASP A 1212 38.77 9.40 23.08
C ASP A 1212 38.37 10.74 22.44
N ILE A 1213 37.20 11.28 22.78
CA ILE A 1213 36.73 12.53 22.16
C ILE A 1213 37.68 13.68 22.50
N ASP A 1214 38.09 13.81 23.76
CA ASP A 1214 38.92 14.93 24.23
C ASP A 1214 40.37 14.82 23.77
N ALA A 1215 40.89 13.60 23.61
CA ALA A 1215 42.25 13.37 23.15
C ALA A 1215 42.40 13.47 21.62
N ASN A 1216 41.39 13.05 20.86
CA ASN A 1216 41.54 12.80 19.44
C ASN A 1216 40.69 13.69 18.51
N PHE A 1217 39.60 14.29 18.99
CA PHE A 1217 38.69 15.07 18.15
C PHE A 1217 38.73 16.55 18.48
N MET A 1218 38.70 17.39 17.45
CA MET A 1218 38.39 18.80 17.57
C MET A 1218 37.33 19.14 16.54
N VAL A 1219 36.22 19.71 17.00
CA VAL A 1219 35.10 20.11 16.13
C VAL A 1219 34.97 21.63 16.16
N THR A 1220 34.91 22.25 14.99
CA THR A 1220 34.68 23.67 14.83
C THR A 1220 33.42 23.93 14.00
N ILE A 1221 32.74 25.03 14.31
CA ILE A 1221 31.72 25.61 13.44
C ILE A 1221 32.22 27.00 13.03
N LEU A 1222 32.35 27.23 11.72
CA LEU A 1222 32.91 28.47 11.17
C LEU A 1222 34.27 28.83 11.81
N GLY A 1223 35.17 27.83 11.93
CA GLY A 1223 36.51 27.98 12.52
C GLY A 1223 36.56 28.18 14.04
N LYS A 1224 35.42 28.16 14.76
CA LYS A 1224 35.38 28.30 16.23
C LYS A 1224 35.10 26.96 16.90
N PRO A 1225 35.88 26.55 17.93
CA PRO A 1225 35.62 25.32 18.67
C PRO A 1225 34.22 25.27 19.29
N VAL A 1226 33.55 24.14 19.15
CA VAL A 1226 32.21 23.92 19.72
C VAL A 1226 32.28 23.56 21.22
N PRO A 1227 31.22 23.81 22.02
CA PRO A 1227 31.18 23.38 23.41
C PRO A 1227 31.24 21.85 23.52
N ARG A 1228 32.11 21.30 24.38
CA ARG A 1228 32.35 19.86 24.50
C ARG A 1228 31.09 19.01 24.71
N LYS A 1229 30.10 19.51 25.45
CA LYS A 1229 28.82 18.83 25.71
C LYS A 1229 27.95 18.61 24.45
N THR A 1230 28.26 19.31 23.36
CA THR A 1230 27.56 19.17 22.07
C THR A 1230 28.15 18.07 21.20
N VAL A 1231 29.20 17.39 21.65
CA VAL A 1231 29.85 16.30 20.92
C VAL A 1231 29.88 15.04 21.78
N TRP A 1232 29.32 13.93 21.30
CA TRP A 1232 29.29 12.65 22.01
C TRP A 1232 29.34 11.46 21.06
N LYS A 1233 29.55 10.25 21.60
CA LYS A 1233 29.39 9.00 20.84
C LYS A 1233 27.96 8.49 21.05
N VAL A 1234 27.27 8.15 19.98
CA VAL A 1234 25.90 7.58 20.06
C VAL A 1234 25.98 6.18 20.65
N GLU A 1235 25.37 5.95 21.81
CA GLU A 1235 25.36 4.65 22.49
C GLU A 1235 24.80 3.55 21.57
N ALA A 1236 25.42 2.37 21.61
CA ALA A 1236 24.89 1.21 20.89
C ALA A 1236 23.67 0.68 21.65
N ALA A 1237 22.58 0.39 20.94
CA ALA A 1237 21.42 -0.26 21.54
C ALA A 1237 21.86 -1.57 22.21
N GLU A 1238 21.59 -1.72 23.50
CA GLU A 1238 22.03 -2.87 24.30
C GLU A 1238 21.49 -4.18 23.73
N GLU A 1239 22.37 -5.15 23.48
CA GLU A 1239 22.02 -6.57 23.29
C GLU A 1239 22.40 -7.31 24.58
N GLU A 1240 21.42 -7.63 25.43
CA GLU A 1240 21.61 -8.57 26.53
C GLU A 1240 21.42 -10.01 26.03
N GLY A 1241 22.52 -10.78 25.97
CA GLY A 1241 22.49 -12.20 25.66
C GLY A 1241 23.90 -12.77 25.49
N GLU A 1242 24.27 -13.74 26.33
CA GLU A 1242 25.62 -14.26 26.48
C GLU A 1242 26.26 -14.76 25.17
N GLY A 1243 27.31 -14.06 24.68
CA GLY A 1243 28.38 -14.65 23.87
C GLY A 1243 28.79 -13.95 22.56
N ARG A 1244 29.57 -12.85 22.67
CA ARG A 1244 30.32 -12.09 21.61
C ARG A 1244 29.44 -11.27 20.65
N GLY A 1245 29.64 -9.96 20.43
CA GLY A 1245 30.79 -9.08 20.67
C GLY A 1245 30.41 -7.61 20.97
N LYS A 1246 31.39 -6.87 21.50
CA LYS A 1246 31.32 -5.46 21.87
C LYS A 1246 31.18 -4.56 20.62
N ASP A 1247 29.98 -4.40 20.08
CA ASP A 1247 29.75 -3.33 19.10
C ASP A 1247 29.56 -2.00 19.83
N GLY A 1248 30.68 -1.34 20.11
CA GLY A 1248 30.68 0.00 20.68
C GLY A 1248 30.14 1.03 19.68
N ALA A 1249 29.55 2.11 20.22
CA ALA A 1249 29.17 3.34 19.52
C ALA A 1249 30.10 3.73 18.35
N ARG A 1250 29.64 3.56 17.09
CA ARG A 1250 30.41 3.89 15.85
C ARG A 1250 30.06 5.25 15.24
N VAL A 1251 29.18 6.02 15.86
CA VAL A 1251 28.73 7.33 15.35
C VAL A 1251 29.13 8.43 16.32
N LEU A 1252 29.88 9.42 15.82
CA LEU A 1252 30.14 10.69 16.48
C LEU A 1252 28.97 11.62 16.18
N ALA A 1253 28.28 12.07 17.22
CA ALA A 1253 27.21 13.05 17.12
C ALA A 1253 27.72 14.43 17.49
N VAL A 1254 27.35 15.43 16.69
CA VAL A 1254 27.62 16.86 16.91
C VAL A 1254 26.29 17.60 16.86
N ASP A 1255 25.80 18.11 17.99
CA ASP A 1255 24.61 18.96 18.05
C ASP A 1255 24.95 20.38 17.56
N VAL A 1256 24.91 20.54 16.25
CA VAL A 1256 25.20 21.80 15.54
C VAL A 1256 24.20 22.87 15.96
N LEU A 1257 22.93 22.52 16.21
CA LEU A 1257 21.90 23.48 16.63
C LEU A 1257 22.19 24.05 18.02
N ALA A 1258 22.51 23.20 19.00
CA ALA A 1258 22.84 23.64 20.35
C ALA A 1258 24.15 24.43 20.37
N ALA A 1259 25.19 23.94 19.68
CA ALA A 1259 26.48 24.62 19.57
C ALA A 1259 26.34 26.01 18.95
N TYR A 1260 25.62 26.12 17.82
CA TYR A 1260 25.40 27.39 17.12
C TYR A 1260 24.71 28.43 18.01
N LYS A 1261 23.70 28.00 18.79
CA LYS A 1261 22.97 28.86 19.74
C LYS A 1261 23.85 29.31 20.91
N GLU A 1262 24.56 28.37 21.55
CA GLU A 1262 25.38 28.66 22.74
C GLU A 1262 26.59 29.54 22.43
N MET A 1263 27.20 29.35 21.26
CA MET A 1263 28.31 30.18 20.78
C MET A 1263 27.84 31.57 20.31
N GLY A 1264 26.53 31.83 20.26
CA GLY A 1264 25.97 33.10 19.80
C GLY A 1264 26.31 33.41 18.34
N LEU A 1265 26.42 32.39 17.49
CA LEU A 1265 26.77 32.56 16.08
C LEU A 1265 25.63 33.26 15.34
N LYS A 1266 25.99 34.04 14.32
CA LYS A 1266 25.05 34.79 13.49
C LYS A 1266 25.14 34.31 12.03
N PRO A 1267 24.01 34.29 11.30
CA PRO A 1267 24.00 33.90 9.91
C PRO A 1267 24.96 34.76 9.08
N GLY A 1268 25.70 34.11 8.19
CA GLY A 1268 26.54 34.78 7.20
C GLY A 1268 25.76 35.12 5.93
N TRP A 1269 26.48 35.26 4.81
CA TRP A 1269 25.88 35.39 3.48
C TRP A 1269 25.40 34.06 2.89
N SER A 1270 26.03 32.95 3.28
CA SER A 1270 25.63 31.60 2.84
C SER A 1270 24.46 31.09 3.68
N ASN A 1271 23.60 30.27 3.06
CA ASN A 1271 22.53 29.53 3.72
C ASN A 1271 23.04 28.29 4.48
N GLU A 1272 24.34 27.99 4.36
CA GLU A 1272 24.96 26.79 4.90
C GLU A 1272 25.76 27.09 6.16
N VAL A 1273 25.88 26.07 7.02
CA VAL A 1273 26.82 26.06 8.13
C VAL A 1273 27.95 25.07 7.82
N LEU A 1274 29.19 25.57 7.85
CA LEU A 1274 30.38 24.74 7.75
C LEU A 1274 30.75 24.20 9.14
N VAL A 1275 30.77 22.87 9.26
CA VAL A 1275 31.27 22.12 10.40
C VAL A 1275 32.56 21.43 9.98
N GLU A 1276 33.65 21.66 10.70
CA GLU A 1276 34.94 21.04 10.43
C GLU A 1276 35.28 20.09 11.58
N ILE A 1277 35.65 18.85 11.26
CA ILE A 1277 36.03 17.83 12.24
C ILE A 1277 37.48 17.44 11.96
N PHE A 1278 38.34 17.64 12.95
CA PHE A 1278 39.75 17.26 12.92
C PHE A 1278 39.93 16.03 13.81
N VAL A 1279 40.61 15.01 13.28
CA VAL A 1279 40.89 13.75 13.98
C VAL A 1279 42.40 13.51 14.01
N ARG A 1280 42.92 13.18 15.20
CA ARG A 1280 44.34 13.23 15.51
C ARG A 1280 44.91 11.97 16.15
#